data_AF-A0A520CEH3-F1
#
_entry.id   AF-A0A520CEH3-F1
#
_cell.length_a   1.000
_cell.length_b   1.000
_cell.length_c   1.000
_cell.angle_alpha   90.00
_cell.angle_beta   90.00
_cell.angle_gamma   90.00
#
_symmetry.space_group_name_H-M   'P 1'
#
loop_
_entity.id
_entity.type
_entity.pdbx_description
1 polymer ?
#
loop_
_entity_poly.entity_id
_entity_poly.type
_entity_poly.pdbx_seq_one_letter_code
_entity_poly.pdbx_strand_id
1 'polypeptide(L)'
;MNVSSFTSRQWVRRTAIVLAAVLAIGLLLWLAVPPLVKSQLERIGSDKLGRAVTVGRVDFKPWTLELALEDLRIAGAAGGEPQLAVRRIYANAELQSLVRLAPVIDAVAIEAPALRLTHLADGRYDIDDILQKLSGGPEKPAGEPQRFAVNNITISQGTVDFDDRTVGRKHELRDFTLDIPFLSNFDSKRDITTEPRLAFVLNGSAFDSKASSTPFADSRKTDASLAFKDLDLAPYLGYLPAGLPVRLRAGRLDADLRIDFERAGTSSLRIAGTLEARAAKFTDARSGELLAFDSLKVTLADVRPLEGVIHLGDVMLAAPRLKLTREADGRLNLLANAPADGAARPVAATPTRPAASAADPAAASAARPSLNVRVDRFRLAAGQVDWRDETTRPTAAVDIDKLALDVGAIAWPMTKPARFEGSAAVGGAPLRFSGEATDKVANLNAELTDLPLALAAPYLAQSLVPTLDGRLGGRVEVDWNATTAPARLLIKARRLTADNLALTQAKTALASVGRFELVDAEVDLADRTVAIASATATAPKVRVERDRERRWMFERWLRSADRPAATAATPRAAGAAAATPVAPGGEARPWRLSLAALDINGATVSYADAAGNVPVAVEITALTLAMQKLQPGTSTVSPVRLSARVGAGRADAGRLQYQGQVVLQPLSAEGRLDVAGFPAHAFKAYYGDPLNVDIRRAFASYQGTVRFASTPSGITLRLAGDTAVEDFRANSASLTQPGAPGLERGNDRLLSWKSLNLRGLQLALAPSAPLSLDVRETTLTDFFARVIVDPTGRVNLLELGRGSKSTPPTPAVAAAVAGTPAAAVAVTQQRLPDGETVTVAAPAAAASAAGGAVAPSAAGAAPGAGATSGSPAANLRFGPMRLVNGKIDFTDLFVKPNYSADLSELTGRLSAFTSRPGEKAEMADLELRGKAQQTASLEITGKINPVAKPLELDITARMRDLDLAPLTPYSVRFAGHGIERGKLSMDINYRISPDGRLAATNKLVLNQLRFGDAVEGAPNSLPVRLAVALLADRNGVIDVEVPISGSINDPQFSVGSLIMKALGNLIVKAVTAPFSLIARGFGGGGGGDGEASMVTFDSGSAVLSSTARASLDSLAKGLLERPALQMTVVGTANLAMERDGYRRQRLRQLAQAEKRRAAARSGEDAADIAPLTEAEYPALLAAVYKRSEITKPRNLIGLAKDLPVAEMEALLLADIQVDAEAMRQLAVARGAVVRDYLLAQKLPTERLFIGATRVATVAEEGWKPSAQLNLATR
;
A
#
# COMPACT_ATOMS: atom_id res chain seq x y z
N MET A 1 116.24 22.10 57.37
CA MET A 1 116.17 23.49 57.88
C MET A 1 115.81 23.44 59.37
N ASN A 2 116.57 24.16 60.19
CA ASN A 2 116.64 24.07 61.67
C ASN A 2 115.34 24.49 62.39
N VAL A 3 114.89 23.69 63.36
CA VAL A 3 113.66 23.87 64.16
C VAL A 3 113.88 24.85 65.35
N SER A 4 115.07 25.43 65.50
CA SER A 4 115.46 26.20 66.70
C SER A 4 115.20 27.71 66.67
N SER A 5 114.63 28.28 65.59
CA SER A 5 114.38 29.74 65.50
C SER A 5 112.92 30.18 65.68
N PHE A 6 112.00 29.28 66.06
CA PHE A 6 110.56 29.59 66.19
C PHE A 6 110.06 29.86 67.62
N THR A 7 110.91 29.81 68.65
CA THR A 7 110.46 29.80 70.07
C THR A 7 110.47 31.14 70.82
N SER A 8 110.87 32.28 70.22
CA SER A 8 110.96 33.58 70.95
C SER A 8 109.82 34.58 70.70
N ARG A 9 108.86 34.30 69.81
CA ARG A 9 107.74 35.20 69.52
C ARG A 9 106.50 34.79 70.31
N GLN A 10 106.03 35.65 71.22
CA GLN A 10 104.81 35.41 72.02
C GLN A 10 103.59 35.04 71.17
N TRP A 11 103.53 35.55 69.94
CA TRP A 11 102.49 35.18 69.00
C TRP A 11 102.60 33.70 68.60
N VAL A 12 103.79 33.17 68.27
CA VAL A 12 103.98 31.74 67.91
C VAL A 12 103.57 30.77 69.03
N ARG A 13 103.88 31.10 70.30
CA ARG A 13 103.45 30.27 71.45
C ARG A 13 101.93 30.32 71.66
N ARG A 14 101.32 31.50 71.52
CA ARG A 14 99.85 31.66 71.58
C ARG A 14 99.20 30.92 70.40
N THR A 15 99.77 30.97 69.21
CA THR A 15 99.30 30.21 68.05
C THR A 15 99.42 28.71 68.27
N ALA A 16 100.54 28.20 68.81
CA ALA A 16 100.71 26.78 69.10
C ALA A 16 99.75 26.25 70.20
N ILE A 17 99.50 27.04 71.26
CA ILE A 17 98.52 26.69 72.31
C ILE A 17 97.10 26.72 71.75
N VAL A 18 96.75 27.72 70.95
CA VAL A 18 95.44 27.78 70.27
C VAL A 18 95.29 26.60 69.31
N LEU A 19 96.33 26.24 68.56
CA LEU A 19 96.31 25.10 67.64
C LEU A 19 96.16 23.78 68.39
N ALA A 20 96.89 23.58 69.50
CA ALA A 20 96.78 22.40 70.35
C ALA A 20 95.42 22.32 71.08
N ALA A 21 94.87 23.44 71.55
CA ALA A 21 93.53 23.50 72.13
C ALA A 21 92.45 23.19 71.10
N VAL A 22 92.57 23.74 69.89
CA VAL A 22 91.68 23.45 68.76
C VAL A 22 91.79 21.96 68.39
N LEU A 23 93.00 21.38 68.29
CA LEU A 23 93.22 19.95 68.04
C LEU A 23 92.66 19.04 69.14
N ALA A 24 92.83 19.42 70.41
CA ALA A 24 92.28 18.70 71.55
C ALA A 24 90.75 18.77 71.58
N ILE A 25 90.16 19.94 71.30
CA ILE A 25 88.71 20.13 71.18
C ILE A 25 88.17 19.31 70.01
N GLY A 26 88.84 19.33 68.85
CA GLY A 26 88.47 18.51 67.69
C GLY A 26 88.52 17.02 68.00
N LEU A 27 89.58 16.51 68.66
CA LEU A 27 89.66 15.11 69.05
C LEU A 27 88.58 14.72 70.08
N LEU A 28 88.33 15.59 71.07
CA LEU A 28 87.26 15.41 72.05
C LEU A 28 85.87 15.35 71.38
N LEU A 29 85.60 16.26 70.44
CA LEU A 29 84.36 16.26 69.67
C LEU A 29 84.24 15.01 68.80
N TRP A 30 85.32 14.57 68.15
CA TRP A 30 85.33 13.35 67.33
C TRP A 30 85.02 12.09 68.15
N LEU A 31 85.53 11.99 69.38
CA LEU A 31 85.31 10.83 70.26
C LEU A 31 83.96 10.89 71.01
N ALA A 32 83.53 12.08 71.44
CA ALA A 32 82.36 12.26 72.29
C ALA A 32 81.06 12.43 71.50
N VAL A 33 81.09 13.11 70.35
CA VAL A 33 79.87 13.41 69.57
C VAL A 33 79.19 12.15 69.04
N PRO A 34 79.87 11.17 68.42
CA PRO A 34 79.19 9.98 67.89
C PRO A 34 78.36 9.17 68.91
N PRO A 35 78.89 8.74 70.08
CA PRO A 35 78.10 8.00 71.06
C PRO A 35 77.03 8.88 71.73
N LEU A 36 77.31 10.18 71.90
CA LEU A 36 76.38 11.12 72.52
C LEU A 36 75.20 11.42 71.59
N VAL A 37 75.45 11.70 70.31
CA VAL A 37 74.43 11.86 69.28
C VAL A 37 73.62 10.59 69.12
N LYS A 38 74.24 9.40 69.08
CA LYS A 38 73.50 8.12 69.01
C LYS A 38 72.53 7.98 70.19
N SER A 39 73.04 8.05 71.43
CA SER A 39 72.23 7.89 72.64
C SER A 39 71.13 8.95 72.79
N GLN A 40 71.44 10.21 72.47
CA GLN A 40 70.48 11.32 72.54
C GLN A 40 69.44 11.26 71.42
N LEU A 41 69.80 10.88 70.19
CA LEU A 41 68.83 10.69 69.10
C LEU A 41 67.88 9.54 69.42
N GLU A 42 68.37 8.41 69.93
CA GLU A 42 67.52 7.29 70.32
C GLU A 42 66.60 7.68 71.49
N ARG A 43 67.13 8.34 72.52
CA ARG A 43 66.34 8.77 73.69
C ARG A 43 65.34 9.88 73.37
N ILE A 44 65.80 11.01 72.82
CA ILE A 44 64.96 12.17 72.50
C ILE A 44 64.01 11.83 71.35
N GLY A 45 64.49 11.10 70.34
CA GLY A 45 63.67 10.64 69.22
C GLY A 45 62.55 9.72 69.71
N SER A 46 62.87 8.73 70.55
CA SER A 46 61.85 7.83 71.08
C SER A 46 60.85 8.53 71.99
N ASP A 47 61.32 9.46 72.83
CA ASP A 47 60.45 10.23 73.70
C ASP A 47 59.52 11.17 72.90
N LYS A 48 60.07 11.93 71.94
CA LYS A 48 59.30 12.88 71.14
C LYS A 48 58.35 12.22 70.14
N LEU A 49 58.74 11.11 69.53
CA LEU A 49 57.91 10.40 68.55
C LEU A 49 56.98 9.37 69.21
N GLY A 50 57.24 8.96 70.46
CA GLY A 50 56.46 7.94 71.14
C GLY A 50 56.68 6.52 70.62
N ARG A 51 57.71 6.31 69.78
CA ARG A 51 58.08 5.01 69.19
C ARG A 51 59.58 4.79 69.28
N ALA A 52 60.02 3.54 69.37
CA ALA A 52 61.44 3.23 69.42
C ALA A 52 62.17 3.74 68.15
N VAL A 53 63.13 4.63 68.35
CA VAL A 53 64.09 5.10 67.34
C VAL A 53 65.42 4.43 67.62
N THR A 54 65.98 3.78 66.60
CA THR A 54 67.28 3.10 66.68
C THR A 54 68.21 3.63 65.60
N VAL A 55 69.50 3.76 65.93
CA VAL A 55 70.54 4.23 65.00
C VAL A 55 71.67 3.19 64.96
N GLY A 56 72.03 2.70 63.78
CA GLY A 56 73.13 1.76 63.62
C GLY A 56 74.48 2.38 64.00
N ARG A 57 74.95 3.32 63.16
CA ARG A 57 76.25 3.98 63.31
C ARG A 57 76.12 5.50 63.15
N VAL A 58 76.91 6.24 63.93
CA VAL A 58 77.06 7.70 63.79
C VAL A 58 78.53 7.98 63.52
N ASP A 59 78.82 8.77 62.50
CA ASP A 59 80.16 9.28 62.19
C ASP A 59 80.11 10.81 62.20
N PHE A 60 81.07 11.46 62.85
CA PHE A 60 81.15 12.91 62.95
C PHE A 60 82.58 13.38 62.74
N LYS A 61 82.82 14.24 61.75
CA LYS A 61 84.12 14.84 61.48
C LYS A 61 84.12 16.31 61.93
N PRO A 62 84.69 16.64 63.10
CA PRO A 62 84.59 17.99 63.67
C PRO A 62 85.29 19.09 62.87
N TRP A 63 86.30 18.73 62.08
CA TRP A 63 87.09 19.68 61.29
C TRP A 63 86.35 20.19 60.05
N THR A 64 85.57 19.32 59.45
CA THR A 64 84.73 19.63 58.29
C THR A 64 83.26 19.81 58.68
N LEU A 65 82.90 19.57 59.95
CA LEU A 65 81.53 19.58 60.48
C LEU A 65 80.57 18.66 59.71
N GLU A 66 81.08 17.52 59.24
CA GLU A 66 80.28 16.47 58.60
C GLU A 66 79.68 15.54 59.65
N LEU A 67 78.39 15.23 59.52
CA LEU A 67 77.67 14.25 60.32
C LEU A 67 77.03 13.22 59.40
N ALA A 68 77.29 11.94 59.63
CA ALA A 68 76.62 10.84 58.96
C ALA A 68 75.94 9.89 59.96
N LEU A 69 74.66 9.59 59.73
CA LEU A 69 73.88 8.59 60.46
C LEU A 69 73.64 7.42 59.51
N GLU A 70 73.89 6.19 59.96
CA GLU A 70 73.62 4.97 59.19
C GLU A 70 72.62 4.08 59.91
N ASP A 71 71.75 3.44 59.12
CA ASP A 71 70.68 2.54 59.56
C ASP A 71 69.77 3.15 60.65
N LEU A 72 69.20 4.32 60.37
CA LEU A 72 68.15 4.92 61.21
C LEU A 72 66.84 4.14 61.01
N ARG A 73 66.23 3.65 62.08
CA ARG A 73 64.92 2.98 62.03
C ARG A 73 63.97 3.49 63.10
N ILE A 74 62.72 3.71 62.70
CA ILE A 74 61.59 4.06 63.57
C ILE A 74 60.62 2.88 63.56
N ALA A 75 60.28 2.35 64.73
CA ALA A 75 59.38 1.20 64.85
C ALA A 75 57.96 1.48 64.31
N GLY A 76 57.33 0.44 63.75
CA GLY A 76 55.91 0.45 63.38
C GLY A 76 54.98 0.35 64.59
N ALA A 77 53.70 0.67 64.38
CA ALA A 77 52.67 0.47 65.40
C ALA A 77 52.59 -1.01 65.82
N ALA A 78 52.39 -1.26 67.13
CA ALA A 78 52.25 -2.60 67.72
C ALA A 78 53.39 -3.60 67.43
N GLY A 79 54.63 -3.13 67.23
CA GLY A 79 55.80 -4.01 67.02
C GLY A 79 55.89 -4.62 65.62
N GLY A 80 55.14 -4.08 64.65
CA GLY A 80 55.26 -4.43 63.24
C GLY A 80 56.57 -3.98 62.60
N GLU A 81 56.66 -4.14 61.28
CA GLU A 81 57.79 -3.69 60.48
C GLU A 81 58.10 -2.19 60.67
N PRO A 82 59.36 -1.75 60.47
CA PRO A 82 59.75 -0.36 60.70
C PRO A 82 58.91 0.61 59.84
N GLN A 83 58.36 1.65 60.49
CA GLN A 83 57.56 2.69 59.83
C GLN A 83 58.43 3.52 58.88
N LEU A 84 59.64 3.86 59.32
CA LEU A 84 60.66 4.56 58.54
C LEU A 84 61.99 3.86 58.75
N ALA A 85 62.66 3.50 57.66
CA ALA A 85 64.05 3.05 57.68
C ALA A 85 64.86 3.92 56.72
N VAL A 86 66.02 4.40 57.14
CA VAL A 86 66.90 5.20 56.29
C VAL A 86 68.30 4.59 56.34
N ARG A 87 68.85 4.25 55.18
CA ARG A 87 70.18 3.64 55.10
C ARG A 87 71.26 4.62 55.55
N ARG A 88 71.22 5.86 55.04
CA ARG A 88 72.22 6.88 55.38
C ARG A 88 71.62 8.29 55.34
N ILE A 89 71.91 9.09 56.36
CA ILE A 89 71.65 10.54 56.42
C ILE A 89 73.00 11.23 56.57
N TYR A 90 73.36 12.09 55.64
CA TYR A 90 74.60 12.86 55.66
C TYR A 90 74.26 14.36 55.68
N ALA A 91 74.93 15.11 56.54
CA ALA A 91 74.81 16.56 56.63
C ALA A 91 76.19 17.20 56.78
N ASN A 92 76.47 18.24 56.00
CA ASN A 92 77.71 19.01 56.05
C ASN A 92 77.42 20.45 56.47
N ALA A 93 77.77 20.85 57.70
CA ALA A 93 77.51 22.20 58.18
C ALA A 93 78.69 23.14 57.89
N GLU A 94 78.45 24.39 57.49
CA GLU A 94 79.53 25.36 57.31
C GLU A 94 79.90 26.04 58.64
N LEU A 95 81.20 26.30 58.85
CA LEU A 95 81.70 27.13 59.95
C LEU A 95 81.09 28.55 59.95
N GLN A 96 80.61 29.03 58.79
CA GLN A 96 79.88 30.30 58.67
C GLN A 96 78.59 30.32 59.52
N SER A 97 78.01 29.16 59.83
CA SER A 97 76.83 29.06 60.71
C SER A 97 77.07 29.69 62.08
N LEU A 98 78.29 29.56 62.61
CA LEU A 98 78.69 30.10 63.92
C LEU A 98 78.87 31.63 63.88
N VAL A 99 79.26 32.17 62.72
CA VAL A 99 79.46 33.63 62.52
C VAL A 99 78.15 34.34 62.21
N ARG A 100 77.27 33.72 61.41
CA ARG A 100 75.99 34.29 60.99
C ARG A 100 74.86 34.07 61.99
N LEU A 101 75.10 33.30 63.07
CA LEU A 101 74.10 32.89 64.06
C LEU A 101 72.83 32.28 63.41
N ALA A 102 73.03 31.58 62.29
CA ALA A 102 71.99 31.02 61.45
C ALA A 102 72.52 29.73 60.82
N PRO A 103 71.70 28.67 60.68
CA PRO A 103 72.14 27.42 60.05
C PRO A 103 72.50 27.65 58.57
N VAL A 104 73.76 27.40 58.23
CA VAL A 104 74.30 27.35 56.87
C VAL A 104 74.84 25.94 56.64
N ILE A 105 74.15 25.17 55.79
CA ILE A 105 74.46 23.76 55.52
C ILE A 105 74.86 23.65 54.05
N ASP A 106 75.98 23.00 53.76
CA ASP A 106 76.54 22.86 52.40
C ASP A 106 76.01 21.63 51.64
N ALA A 107 75.62 20.57 52.36
CA ALA A 107 74.98 19.41 51.77
C ALA A 107 74.09 18.68 52.77
N VAL A 108 72.95 18.19 52.31
CA VAL A 108 72.09 17.25 53.05
C VAL A 108 71.74 16.11 52.10
N ALA A 109 72.20 14.89 52.38
CA ALA A 109 71.91 13.73 51.55
C ALA A 109 71.19 12.64 52.36
N ILE A 110 70.07 12.15 51.87
CA ILE A 110 69.30 11.05 52.45
C ILE A 110 69.26 9.91 51.43
N GLU A 111 69.93 8.80 51.74
CA GLU A 111 70.03 7.65 50.85
C GLU A 111 69.08 6.52 51.31
N ALA A 112 68.32 6.00 50.35
CA ALA A 112 67.36 4.90 50.50
C ALA A 112 66.41 5.03 51.71
N PRO A 113 65.63 6.12 51.84
CA PRO A 113 64.56 6.19 52.83
C PRO A 113 63.38 5.31 52.41
N ALA A 114 63.00 4.36 53.27
CA ALA A 114 61.83 3.49 53.11
C ALA A 114 60.77 3.88 54.15
N LEU A 115 59.65 4.45 53.68
CA LEU A 115 58.51 4.84 54.48
C LEU A 115 57.33 3.90 54.22
N ARG A 116 56.65 3.47 55.27
CA ARG A 116 55.33 2.83 55.17
C ARG A 116 54.31 3.76 55.79
N LEU A 117 53.10 3.80 55.24
CA LEU A 117 52.01 4.62 55.74
C LEU A 117 50.69 3.88 55.51
N THR A 118 49.86 3.78 56.52
CA THR A 118 48.56 3.11 56.44
C THR A 118 47.46 4.08 56.82
N HIS A 119 46.48 4.28 55.93
CA HIS A 119 45.24 4.98 56.27
C HIS A 119 44.22 3.96 56.78
N LEU A 120 43.89 4.06 58.06
CA LEU A 120 43.04 3.11 58.78
C LEU A 120 41.55 3.36 58.45
N ALA A 121 40.73 2.33 58.62
CA ALA A 121 39.30 2.37 58.28
C ALA A 121 38.48 3.38 59.12
N ASP A 122 39.01 3.84 60.26
CA ASP A 122 38.43 4.89 61.11
C ASP A 122 38.78 6.32 60.64
N GLY A 123 39.48 6.45 59.51
CA GLY A 123 39.89 7.72 58.92
C GLY A 123 41.19 8.29 59.48
N ARG A 124 41.83 7.61 60.44
CA ARG A 124 43.12 8.00 61.03
C ARG A 124 44.29 7.36 60.29
N TYR A 125 45.48 7.96 60.38
CA TYR A 125 46.70 7.32 59.90
C TYR A 125 47.38 6.52 61.01
N ASP A 126 48.12 5.50 60.63
CA ASP A 126 49.00 4.74 61.52
C ASP A 126 50.19 5.55 62.05
N ILE A 127 50.25 6.86 61.82
CA ILE A 127 51.23 7.81 62.38
C ILE A 127 50.58 8.96 63.17
N ASP A 128 49.25 8.98 63.31
CA ASP A 128 48.55 10.08 64.00
C ASP A 128 48.98 10.20 65.48
N ASP A 129 49.36 9.10 66.12
CA ASP A 129 49.97 9.07 67.46
C ASP A 129 51.28 9.88 67.52
N ILE A 130 52.13 9.74 66.49
CA ILE A 130 53.38 10.51 66.35
C ILE A 130 53.05 11.99 66.11
N LEU A 131 52.14 12.28 65.17
CA LEU A 131 51.78 13.66 64.80
C LEU A 131 51.16 14.43 65.96
N GLN A 132 50.24 13.79 66.70
CA GLN A 132 49.59 14.41 67.86
C GLN A 132 50.63 14.76 68.94
N LYS A 133 51.60 13.87 69.19
CA LYS A 133 52.68 14.10 70.15
C LYS A 133 53.62 15.23 69.74
N LEU A 134 53.87 15.39 68.44
CA LEU A 134 54.66 16.50 67.90
C LEU A 134 53.92 17.85 67.92
N SER A 135 52.59 17.85 67.80
CA SER A 135 51.75 19.06 67.79
C SER A 135 51.41 19.65 69.17
N GLY A 136 51.58 18.90 70.26
CA GLY A 136 51.12 19.25 71.61
C GLY A 136 51.90 20.35 72.37
N GLY A 137 52.70 21.18 71.69
CA GLY A 137 53.46 22.27 72.31
C GLY A 137 52.68 23.59 72.39
N PRO A 138 52.93 24.46 73.39
CA PRO A 138 52.28 25.77 73.47
C PRO A 138 52.66 26.65 72.26
N GLU A 139 51.65 27.21 71.60
CA GLU A 139 51.80 28.07 70.42
C GLU A 139 52.53 29.38 70.83
N LYS A 140 53.76 29.57 70.35
CA LYS A 140 54.53 30.81 70.57
C LYS A 140 54.06 31.89 69.59
N PRO A 141 54.00 33.17 70.01
CA PRO A 141 53.63 34.27 69.11
C PRO A 141 54.60 34.34 67.91
N ALA A 142 54.07 34.68 66.73
CA ALA A 142 54.80 34.72 65.48
C ALA A 142 55.93 35.77 65.52
N GLY A 143 57.17 35.30 65.71
CA GLY A 143 58.38 36.11 65.55
C GLY A 143 58.82 36.18 64.08
N GLU A 144 59.85 36.98 63.81
CA GLU A 144 60.48 37.03 62.48
C GLU A 144 60.96 35.64 62.03
N PRO A 145 60.83 35.32 60.72
CA PRO A 145 61.23 34.02 60.20
C PRO A 145 62.73 33.79 60.42
N GLN A 146 63.07 32.63 60.99
CA GLN A 146 64.46 32.26 61.23
C GLN A 146 65.23 32.19 59.91
N ARG A 147 66.38 32.86 59.85
CA ARG A 147 67.23 32.92 58.65
C ARG A 147 68.01 31.60 58.48
N PHE A 148 68.10 31.09 57.26
CA PHE A 148 68.83 29.86 56.93
C PHE A 148 69.35 29.84 55.48
N ALA A 149 70.34 28.99 55.23
CA ALA A 149 70.77 28.60 53.89
C ALA A 149 71.15 27.12 53.87
N VAL A 150 70.63 26.36 52.90
CA VAL A 150 70.96 24.95 52.69
C VAL A 150 71.30 24.75 51.22
N ASN A 151 72.50 24.26 50.93
CA ASN A 151 72.92 23.86 49.60
C ASN A 151 72.78 22.32 49.47
N ASN A 152 72.63 21.84 48.23
CA ASN A 152 72.69 20.43 47.84
C ASN A 152 71.84 19.49 48.72
N ILE A 153 70.53 19.70 48.75
CA ILE A 153 69.60 18.75 49.38
C ILE A 153 69.30 17.64 48.37
N THR A 154 69.67 16.41 48.70
CA THR A 154 69.48 15.24 47.84
C THR A 154 68.79 14.12 48.61
N ILE A 155 67.77 13.52 48.01
CA ILE A 155 67.17 12.27 48.47
C ILE A 155 67.28 11.31 47.29
N SER A 156 67.81 10.10 47.50
CA SER A 156 67.99 9.12 46.44
C SER A 156 67.48 7.74 46.85
N GLN A 157 66.99 6.96 45.88
CA GLN A 157 66.54 5.58 46.05
C GLN A 157 65.45 5.38 47.12
N GLY A 158 64.58 6.38 47.34
CA GLY A 158 63.53 6.28 48.34
C GLY A 158 62.35 5.41 47.90
N THR A 159 61.66 4.80 48.86
CA THR A 159 60.47 3.98 48.64
C THR A 159 59.36 4.35 49.61
N VAL A 160 58.12 4.44 49.14
CA VAL A 160 56.95 4.65 49.99
C VAL A 160 55.89 3.60 49.70
N ASP A 161 55.44 2.88 50.72
CA ASP A 161 54.27 2.00 50.63
C ASP A 161 53.10 2.65 51.36
N PHE A 162 52.03 2.96 50.63
CA PHE A 162 50.82 3.56 51.18
C PHE A 162 49.63 2.59 51.07
N ASP A 163 49.15 2.08 52.20
CA ASP A 163 47.99 1.19 52.29
C ASP A 163 46.76 1.96 52.78
N ASP A 164 45.86 2.30 51.88
CA ASP A 164 44.62 3.00 52.20
C ASP A 164 43.45 2.03 52.35
N ARG A 165 43.10 1.75 53.60
CA ARG A 165 42.01 0.83 53.95
C ARG A 165 40.64 1.49 53.89
N THR A 166 40.55 2.81 53.78
CA THR A 166 39.27 3.51 53.64
C THR A 166 38.64 3.27 52.28
N VAL A 167 39.47 3.18 51.24
CA VAL A 167 39.05 2.86 49.86
C VAL A 167 39.54 1.49 49.38
N GLY A 168 40.30 0.75 50.20
CA GLY A 168 40.81 -0.59 49.90
C GLY A 168 41.86 -0.62 48.79
N ARG A 169 42.75 0.38 48.76
CA ARG A 169 43.77 0.56 47.71
C ARG A 169 45.16 0.65 48.30
N LYS A 170 46.15 0.09 47.58
CA LYS A 170 47.56 0.21 47.91
C LYS A 170 48.29 0.98 46.82
N HIS A 171 49.15 1.89 47.22
CA HIS A 171 50.01 2.68 46.35
C HIS A 171 51.47 2.42 46.70
N GLU A 172 52.27 2.14 45.68
CA GLU A 172 53.70 1.90 45.82
C GLU A 172 54.45 2.99 45.08
N LEU A 173 55.36 3.66 45.78
CA LEU A 173 56.29 4.62 45.22
C LEU A 173 57.70 4.03 45.32
N ARG A 174 58.41 4.01 44.21
CA ARG A 174 59.78 3.49 44.05
C ARG A 174 60.69 4.54 43.42
N ASP A 175 61.99 4.38 43.57
CA ASP A 175 63.03 5.25 43.00
C ASP A 175 62.84 6.76 43.29
N PHE A 176 62.30 7.09 44.47
CA PHE A 176 62.10 8.48 44.87
C PHE A 176 63.43 9.23 44.91
N THR A 177 63.52 10.25 44.07
CA THR A 177 64.69 11.12 43.93
C THR A 177 64.24 12.57 44.03
N LEU A 178 64.81 13.33 44.96
CA LEU A 178 64.57 14.76 45.15
C LEU A 178 65.91 15.48 45.20
N ASP A 179 66.16 16.36 44.24
CA ASP A 179 67.37 17.17 44.17
C ASP A 179 66.99 18.66 44.28
N ILE A 180 67.52 19.37 45.27
CA ILE A 180 67.34 20.82 45.45
C ILE A 180 68.74 21.45 45.60
N PRO A 181 69.23 22.17 44.57
CA PRO A 181 70.59 22.73 44.58
C PRO A 181 70.81 23.77 45.69
N PHE A 182 69.82 24.63 45.95
CA PHE A 182 69.94 25.73 46.89
C PHE A 182 68.61 26.16 47.49
N LEU A 183 68.57 26.47 48.79
CA LEU A 183 67.41 27.00 49.49
C LEU A 183 67.85 28.02 50.55
N SER A 184 67.43 29.29 50.44
CA SER A 184 67.76 30.31 51.44
C SER A 184 66.75 31.45 51.52
N ASN A 185 66.47 31.91 52.74
CA ASN A 185 65.66 33.10 53.02
C ASN A 185 66.49 34.30 53.50
N PHE A 186 67.80 34.36 53.24
CA PHE A 186 68.61 35.57 53.49
C PHE A 186 68.27 36.69 52.49
N ASP A 187 68.10 37.94 52.96
CA ASP A 187 67.70 39.08 52.12
C ASP A 187 68.57 39.23 50.84
N SER A 188 69.89 38.97 50.90
CA SER A 188 70.81 39.03 49.76
C SER A 188 70.78 37.83 48.80
N LYS A 189 70.04 36.77 49.14
CA LYS A 189 70.01 35.50 48.40
C LYS A 189 68.58 35.01 48.07
N ARG A 190 67.54 35.78 48.42
CA ARG A 190 66.13 35.42 48.18
C ARG A 190 65.74 35.40 46.70
N ASP A 191 66.43 36.21 45.88
CA ASP A 191 66.18 36.32 44.44
C ASP A 191 66.96 35.30 43.59
N ILE A 192 67.72 34.40 44.23
CA ILE A 192 68.46 33.35 43.51
C ILE A 192 67.49 32.26 43.03
N THR A 193 67.49 32.02 41.73
CA THR A 193 66.76 30.91 41.11
C THR A 193 67.35 29.58 41.55
N THR A 194 66.49 28.69 42.06
CA THR A 194 66.84 27.30 42.38
C THR A 194 66.15 26.36 41.40
N GLU A 195 66.85 25.29 41.00
CA GLU A 195 66.35 24.32 40.01
C GLU A 195 66.03 22.96 40.65
N PRO A 196 64.88 22.78 41.33
CA PRO A 196 64.56 21.50 41.93
C PRO A 196 64.10 20.46 40.91
N ARG A 197 64.46 19.20 41.14
CA ARG A 197 64.01 18.03 40.38
C ARG A 197 63.39 17.00 41.32
N LEU A 198 62.25 16.45 40.90
CA LEU A 198 61.57 15.34 41.58
C LEU A 198 61.28 14.24 40.57
N ALA A 199 61.77 13.03 40.84
CA ALA A 199 61.50 11.85 40.01
C ALA A 199 61.13 10.64 40.87
N PHE A 200 60.18 9.84 40.41
CA PHE A 200 59.77 8.59 41.08
C PHE A 200 58.96 7.69 40.14
N VAL A 201 58.80 6.42 40.52
CA VAL A 201 57.88 5.47 39.88
C VAL A 201 56.72 5.19 40.83
N LEU A 202 55.52 5.64 40.48
CA LEU A 202 54.29 5.46 41.27
C LEU A 202 53.41 4.40 40.61
N ASN A 203 53.16 3.28 41.31
CA ASN A 203 52.38 2.15 40.79
C ASN A 203 52.85 1.66 39.41
N GLY A 204 54.18 1.66 39.18
CA GLY A 204 54.78 1.32 37.87
C GLY A 204 54.81 2.46 36.85
N SER A 205 54.24 3.63 37.15
CA SER A 205 54.18 4.79 36.25
C SER A 205 55.28 5.81 36.59
N ALA A 206 56.08 6.20 35.60
CA ALA A 206 57.23 7.10 35.83
C ALA A 206 56.80 8.57 35.86
N PHE A 207 57.31 9.30 36.84
CA PHE A 207 57.22 10.75 36.98
C PHE A 207 58.61 11.38 36.96
N ASP A 208 58.75 12.50 36.25
CA ASP A 208 59.94 13.37 36.31
C ASP A 208 59.50 14.83 36.25
N SER A 209 60.22 15.70 36.96
CA SER A 209 59.97 17.13 36.95
C SER A 209 61.28 17.92 36.89
N LYS A 210 61.20 19.09 36.27
CA LYS A 210 62.26 20.11 36.32
C LYS A 210 61.58 21.42 36.61
N ALA A 211 62.00 22.13 37.64
CA ALA A 211 61.47 23.44 37.93
C ALA A 211 62.59 24.45 38.10
N SER A 212 62.29 25.73 37.90
CA SER A 212 63.12 26.90 38.17
C SER A 212 62.26 27.83 39.01
N SER A 213 62.64 28.06 40.27
CA SER A 213 61.79 28.74 41.25
C SER A 213 62.56 29.76 42.09
N THR A 214 61.89 30.83 42.53
CA THR A 214 62.37 31.82 43.51
C THR A 214 61.49 31.79 44.78
N PRO A 215 61.50 30.70 45.56
CA PRO A 215 60.50 30.43 46.60
C PRO A 215 60.42 31.47 47.73
N PHE A 216 61.49 32.26 47.94
CA PHE A 216 61.55 33.30 48.98
C PHE A 216 61.61 34.74 48.44
N ALA A 217 61.60 34.94 47.11
CA ALA A 217 61.40 36.26 46.53
C ALA A 217 59.96 36.72 46.71
N ASP A 218 59.70 38.03 46.64
CA ASP A 218 58.34 38.57 46.83
C ASP A 218 57.35 38.07 45.76
N SER A 219 57.83 37.88 44.51
CA SER A 219 57.03 37.40 43.38
C SER A 219 56.81 35.88 43.37
N ARG A 220 57.63 35.10 44.07
CA ARG A 220 57.57 33.61 44.14
C ARG A 220 57.37 32.95 42.77
N LYS A 221 58.15 33.38 41.77
CA LYS A 221 58.03 32.87 40.41
C LYS A 221 58.47 31.40 40.34
N THR A 222 57.73 30.57 39.61
CA THR A 222 58.06 29.17 39.36
C THR A 222 57.73 28.79 37.92
N ASP A 223 58.74 28.39 37.16
CA ASP A 223 58.60 27.81 35.81
C ASP A 223 58.93 26.30 35.93
N ALA A 224 57.99 25.40 35.65
CA ALA A 224 58.14 23.96 35.88
C ALA A 224 57.67 23.10 34.71
N SER A 225 58.46 22.11 34.30
CA SER A 225 58.04 21.02 33.41
C SER A 225 57.77 19.75 34.22
N LEU A 226 56.63 19.11 33.98
CA LEU A 226 56.20 17.87 34.63
C LEU A 226 55.86 16.83 33.57
N ALA A 227 56.43 15.64 33.69
CA ALA A 227 56.17 14.53 32.80
C ALA A 227 55.67 13.30 33.59
N PHE A 228 54.50 12.80 33.23
CA PHE A 228 53.97 11.50 33.65
C PHE A 228 53.84 10.60 32.42
N LYS A 229 54.40 9.39 32.49
CA LYS A 229 54.30 8.38 31.42
C LYS A 229 53.53 7.16 31.91
N ASP A 230 52.52 6.78 31.14
CA ASP A 230 51.70 5.57 31.30
C ASP A 230 51.01 5.45 32.68
N LEU A 231 50.52 6.56 33.25
CA LEU A 231 49.85 6.57 34.55
C LEU A 231 48.55 5.76 34.52
N ASP A 232 48.54 4.59 35.18
CA ASP A 232 47.32 3.78 35.33
C ASP A 232 46.33 4.45 36.29
N LEU A 233 45.13 4.75 35.81
CA LEU A 233 44.09 5.40 36.60
C LEU A 233 43.30 4.40 37.46
N ALA A 234 43.39 3.09 37.20
CA ALA A 234 42.59 2.07 37.90
C ALA A 234 42.77 2.04 39.44
N PRO A 235 43.98 2.22 40.01
CA PRO A 235 44.17 2.31 41.46
C PRO A 235 43.48 3.51 42.09
N TYR A 236 43.30 4.60 41.34
CA TYR A 236 42.78 5.87 41.86
C TYR A 236 41.26 6.00 41.78
N LEU A 237 40.57 5.04 41.12
CA LEU A 237 39.12 5.07 40.96
C LEU A 237 38.35 5.05 42.29
N GLY A 238 38.93 4.48 43.35
CA GLY A 238 38.34 4.46 44.70
C GLY A 238 38.21 5.83 45.35
N TYR A 239 38.96 6.83 44.87
CA TYR A 239 38.94 8.20 45.39
C TYR A 239 37.93 9.10 44.67
N LEU A 240 37.28 8.62 43.60
CA LEU A 240 36.26 9.39 42.90
C LEU A 240 34.92 9.36 43.66
N PRO A 241 34.15 10.46 43.69
CA PRO A 241 32.83 10.49 44.33
C PRO A 241 31.86 9.43 43.75
N ALA A 242 31.17 8.68 44.62
CA ALA A 242 30.28 7.59 44.20
C ALA A 242 29.04 8.05 43.38
N GLY A 243 28.68 9.33 43.46
CA GLY A 243 27.50 9.93 42.81
C GLY A 243 27.71 10.46 41.39
N LEU A 244 28.86 10.20 40.77
CA LEU A 244 29.08 10.62 39.38
C LEU A 244 28.15 9.84 38.41
N PRO A 245 27.48 10.53 37.46
CA PRO A 245 26.57 9.88 36.49
C PRO A 245 27.31 8.96 35.51
N VAL A 246 28.60 9.21 35.31
CA VAL A 246 29.50 8.43 34.47
C VAL A 246 30.70 8.00 35.29
N ARG A 247 31.02 6.70 35.28
CA ARG A 247 32.13 6.11 36.05
C ARG A 247 33.23 5.62 35.13
N LEU A 248 34.46 6.10 35.36
CA LEU A 248 35.66 5.56 34.71
C LEU A 248 35.96 4.17 35.29
N ARG A 249 36.18 3.18 34.43
CA ARG A 249 36.51 1.79 34.81
C ARG A 249 37.97 1.44 34.58
N ALA A 250 38.57 2.01 33.55
CA ALA A 250 39.97 1.82 33.18
C ALA A 250 40.43 2.99 32.32
N GLY A 251 41.72 3.27 32.31
CA GLY A 251 42.36 4.26 31.44
C GLY A 251 43.80 4.50 31.87
N ARG A 252 44.65 4.89 30.91
CA ARG A 252 46.03 5.34 31.17
C ARG A 252 46.18 6.80 30.78
N LEU A 253 47.03 7.54 31.48
CA LEU A 253 47.26 8.97 31.24
C LEU A 253 48.75 9.24 31.01
N ASP A 254 49.06 9.90 29.90
CA ASP A 254 50.35 10.55 29.65
C ASP A 254 50.15 12.07 29.78
N ALA A 255 51.09 12.74 30.45
CA ALA A 255 51.06 14.18 30.64
C ALA A 255 52.47 14.75 30.46
N ASP A 256 52.60 15.77 29.61
CA ASP A 256 53.80 16.60 29.47
C ASP A 256 53.35 18.05 29.60
N LEU A 257 53.58 18.64 30.77
CA LEU A 257 53.01 19.91 31.18
C LEU A 257 54.11 20.92 31.51
N ARG A 258 53.92 22.16 31.08
CA ARG A 258 54.65 23.34 31.54
C ARG A 258 53.73 24.18 32.40
N ILE A 259 54.21 24.54 33.58
CA ILE A 259 53.51 25.32 34.59
C ILE A 259 54.32 26.59 34.84
N ASP A 260 53.71 27.75 34.57
CA ASP A 260 54.27 29.04 34.92
C ASP A 260 53.39 29.65 36.02
N PHE A 261 53.96 29.85 37.19
CA PHE A 261 53.29 30.41 38.36
C PHE A 261 54.00 31.68 38.83
N GLU A 262 53.24 32.72 39.14
CA GLU A 262 53.76 33.97 39.69
C GLU A 262 52.77 34.58 40.68
N ARG A 263 53.29 35.14 41.76
CA ARG A 263 52.53 35.83 42.81
C ARG A 263 53.11 37.22 43.06
N ALA A 264 52.79 38.16 42.17
CA ALA A 264 53.13 39.59 42.31
C ALA A 264 51.84 40.40 42.54
N GLY A 265 51.38 40.48 43.79
CA GLY A 265 50.10 41.12 44.16
C GLY A 265 48.88 40.22 43.98
N THR A 266 48.66 39.69 42.77
CA THR A 266 47.68 38.62 42.48
C THR A 266 48.39 37.34 42.05
N SER A 267 47.75 36.19 42.23
CA SER A 267 48.33 34.89 41.80
C SER A 267 47.91 34.61 40.37
N SER A 268 48.88 34.33 39.50
CA SER A 268 48.67 33.85 38.13
C SER A 268 49.21 32.43 37.99
N LEU A 269 48.52 31.61 37.21
CA LEU A 269 48.90 30.23 36.93
C LEU A 269 48.60 29.98 35.46
N ARG A 270 49.63 29.67 34.68
CA ARG A 270 49.52 29.26 33.28
C ARG A 270 49.96 27.81 33.15
N ILE A 271 49.17 27.03 32.41
CA ILE A 271 49.44 25.63 32.10
C ILE A 271 49.42 25.46 30.58
N ALA A 272 50.48 24.88 30.03
CA ALA A 272 50.60 24.54 28.61
C ALA A 272 51.19 23.13 28.45
N GLY A 273 51.03 22.51 27.30
CA GLY A 273 51.59 21.17 27.02
C GLY A 273 50.57 20.19 26.44
N THR A 274 50.78 18.89 26.66
CA THR A 274 49.93 17.83 26.11
C THR A 274 49.47 16.84 27.17
N LEU A 275 48.20 16.46 27.09
CA LEU A 275 47.59 15.38 27.87
C LEU A 275 47.07 14.31 26.90
N GLU A 276 47.35 13.04 27.16
CA GLU A 276 46.82 11.94 26.37
C GLU A 276 46.25 10.84 27.27
N ALA A 277 44.95 10.60 27.16
CA ALA A 277 44.28 9.49 27.84
C ALA A 277 44.10 8.32 26.87
N ARG A 278 44.54 7.12 27.24
CA ARG A 278 44.50 5.91 26.39
C ARG A 278 43.63 4.81 27.00
N ALA A 279 42.99 4.02 26.13
CA ALA A 279 42.17 2.85 26.47
C ALA A 279 41.12 3.12 27.57
N ALA A 280 40.47 4.28 27.52
CA ALA A 280 39.53 4.70 28.55
C ALA A 280 38.17 4.00 28.36
N LYS A 281 37.59 3.52 29.46
CA LYS A 281 36.27 2.87 29.48
C LYS A 281 35.37 3.51 30.53
N PHE A 282 34.17 3.88 30.13
CA PHE A 282 33.18 4.55 30.94
C PHE A 282 31.89 3.75 30.98
N THR A 283 31.33 3.61 32.18
CA THR A 283 30.01 3.00 32.41
C THR A 283 29.04 4.04 32.95
N ASP A 284 27.76 3.83 32.71
CA ASP A 284 26.69 4.59 33.36
C ASP A 284 26.59 4.25 34.87
N ALA A 285 25.68 4.94 35.58
CA ALA A 285 25.41 4.70 37.00
C ALA A 285 24.90 3.27 37.30
N ARG A 286 24.28 2.60 36.31
CA ARG A 286 23.76 1.22 36.38
C ARG A 286 24.81 0.17 35.96
N SER A 287 26.07 0.58 35.73
CA SER A 287 27.18 -0.25 35.25
C SER A 287 27.03 -0.78 33.81
N GLY A 288 26.13 -0.21 33.00
CA GLY A 288 26.09 -0.42 31.56
C GLY A 288 27.25 0.26 30.86
N GLU A 289 27.80 -0.35 29.81
CA GLU A 289 28.82 0.29 28.96
C GLU A 289 28.23 1.53 28.29
N LEU A 290 28.88 2.69 28.45
CA LEU A 290 28.41 3.96 27.92
C LEU A 290 29.33 4.48 26.81
N LEU A 291 30.60 4.67 27.13
CA LEU A 291 31.61 5.23 26.23
C LEU A 291 32.94 4.50 26.42
N ALA A 292 33.62 4.16 25.33
CA ALA A 292 35.02 3.76 25.37
C ALA A 292 35.78 4.45 24.24
N PHE A 293 37.07 4.69 24.39
CA PHE A 293 37.90 5.21 23.29
C PHE A 293 39.34 4.74 23.40
N ASP A 294 40.03 4.68 22.26
CA ASP A 294 41.41 4.21 22.18
C ASP A 294 42.38 5.31 22.66
N SER A 295 42.18 6.56 22.22
CA SER A 295 42.97 7.70 22.71
C SER A 295 42.19 9.03 22.67
N LEU A 296 42.40 9.88 23.66
CA LEU A 296 42.00 11.29 23.71
C LEU A 296 43.26 12.14 23.95
N LYS A 297 43.72 12.86 22.93
CA LYS A 297 44.85 13.78 23.02
C LYS A 297 44.38 15.23 23.07
N VAL A 298 44.86 15.98 24.04
CA VAL A 298 44.51 17.38 24.28
C VAL A 298 45.79 18.21 24.33
N THR A 299 45.89 19.21 23.46
CA THR A 299 46.99 20.19 23.47
C THR A 299 46.55 21.45 24.18
N LEU A 300 47.13 21.73 25.34
CA LEU A 300 46.89 22.93 26.16
C LEU A 300 47.76 24.06 25.60
N ALA A 301 47.15 25.07 24.95
CA ALA A 301 47.88 26.20 24.37
C ALA A 301 48.09 27.33 25.38
N ASP A 302 47.02 27.70 26.11
CA ASP A 302 47.03 28.68 27.18
C ASP A 302 45.88 28.41 28.17
N VAL A 303 46.16 27.68 29.24
CA VAL A 303 45.16 27.40 30.30
C VAL A 303 45.52 28.19 31.55
N ARG A 304 44.70 29.19 31.88
CA ARG A 304 44.84 30.07 33.04
C ARG A 304 43.64 29.90 33.97
N PRO A 305 43.61 28.86 34.82
CA PRO A 305 42.44 28.51 35.61
C PRO A 305 42.06 29.58 36.64
N LEU A 306 43.04 30.35 37.16
CA LEU A 306 42.80 31.45 38.09
C LEU A 306 42.09 32.65 37.44
N GLU A 307 42.17 32.76 36.11
CA GLU A 307 41.56 33.83 35.31
C GLU A 307 40.31 33.35 34.54
N GLY A 308 39.96 32.06 34.63
CA GLY A 308 38.84 31.46 33.90
C GLY A 308 39.09 31.29 32.39
N VAL A 309 40.35 31.25 31.93
CA VAL A 309 40.69 31.09 30.51
C VAL A 309 41.16 29.66 30.23
N ILE A 310 40.54 28.98 29.26
CA ILE A 310 40.94 27.65 28.79
C ILE A 310 41.10 27.71 27.27
N HIS A 311 42.33 27.81 26.76
CA HIS A 311 42.61 27.74 25.33
C HIS A 311 43.30 26.41 24.98
N LEU A 312 42.59 25.59 24.21
CA LEU A 312 43.04 24.30 23.68
C LEU A 312 43.36 24.44 22.19
N GLY A 313 44.53 23.96 21.76
CA GLY A 313 44.96 24.00 20.36
C GLY A 313 44.29 22.91 19.53
N ASP A 314 44.52 21.65 19.89
CA ASP A 314 43.96 20.48 19.19
C ASP A 314 43.44 19.47 20.21
N VAL A 315 42.22 19.00 19.97
CA VAL A 315 41.55 17.95 20.77
C VAL A 315 41.21 16.80 19.83
N MET A 316 41.91 15.67 19.96
CA MET A 316 41.78 14.52 19.06
C MET A 316 41.26 13.29 19.80
N LEU A 317 40.09 12.78 19.40
CA LEU A 317 39.45 11.60 19.95
C LEU A 317 39.44 10.47 18.91
N ALA A 318 40.14 9.37 19.20
CA ALA A 318 40.29 8.23 18.29
C ALA A 318 39.46 7.03 18.74
N ALA A 319 38.75 6.43 17.78
CA ALA A 319 37.91 5.25 17.92
C ALA A 319 36.93 5.29 19.11
N PRO A 320 36.15 6.37 19.32
CA PRO A 320 35.14 6.37 20.37
C PRO A 320 34.00 5.40 20.03
N ARG A 321 33.62 4.54 20.97
CA ARG A 321 32.45 3.67 20.92
C ARG A 321 31.43 4.17 21.92
N LEU A 322 30.29 4.65 21.44
CA LEU A 322 29.23 5.24 22.26
C LEU A 322 27.96 4.42 22.14
N LYS A 323 27.37 4.01 23.26
CA LYS A 323 26.07 3.34 23.32
C LYS A 323 25.00 4.32 23.76
N LEU A 324 24.07 4.63 22.85
CA LEU A 324 22.94 5.52 23.11
C LEU A 324 21.65 4.73 23.09
N THR A 325 20.95 4.74 24.22
CA THR A 325 19.63 4.12 24.33
C THR A 325 18.62 5.18 24.74
N ARG A 326 17.55 5.30 23.95
CA ARG A 326 16.31 5.94 24.37
C ARG A 326 15.44 4.88 25.03
N GLU A 327 15.34 4.95 26.35
CA GLU A 327 14.58 4.03 27.19
C GLU A 327 13.07 4.14 26.86
N ALA A 328 12.29 3.13 27.27
CA ALA A 328 10.85 3.07 26.98
C ALA A 328 10.03 4.25 27.56
N ASP A 329 10.55 4.97 28.56
CA ASP A 329 9.97 6.20 29.11
C ASP A 329 10.32 7.47 28.30
N GLY A 330 11.10 7.31 27.22
CA GLY A 330 11.54 8.37 26.33
C GLY A 330 12.82 9.08 26.77
N ARG A 331 13.41 8.73 27.92
CA ARG A 331 14.67 9.30 28.42
C ARG A 331 15.88 8.70 27.71
N LEU A 332 16.96 9.46 27.61
CA LEU A 332 18.26 8.97 27.16
C LEU A 332 19.08 8.46 28.34
N ASN A 333 19.77 7.34 28.17
CA ASN A 333 20.71 6.79 29.15
C ASN A 333 21.80 7.80 29.58
N LEU A 334 22.20 8.72 28.70
CA LEU A 334 23.12 9.84 29.00
C LEU A 334 22.59 10.86 30.01
N LEU A 335 21.26 10.98 30.14
CA LEU A 335 20.58 11.99 30.96
C LEU A 335 19.90 11.36 32.19
N ALA A 336 20.17 10.08 32.46
CA ALA A 336 19.65 9.35 33.61
C ALA A 336 20.43 9.72 34.88
N ASN A 337 20.28 10.97 35.35
CA ASN A 337 20.93 11.50 36.56
C ASN A 337 20.24 11.09 37.87
N ALA A 338 19.30 10.13 37.85
CA ALA A 338 18.64 9.67 39.07
C ALA A 338 19.42 8.47 39.64
N PRO A 339 19.92 8.55 40.88
CA PRO A 339 20.37 7.35 41.58
C PRO A 339 19.21 6.36 41.59
N ALA A 340 19.46 5.13 41.14
CA ALA A 340 18.58 4.02 41.45
C ALA A 340 18.47 3.90 42.97
N ASP A 341 17.26 3.63 43.43
CA ASP A 341 16.83 3.54 44.82
C ASP A 341 17.93 3.22 45.86
N GLY A 342 18.02 4.06 46.90
CA GLY A 342 18.44 3.62 48.24
C GLY A 342 19.91 3.71 48.65
N ALA A 343 20.81 4.30 47.87
CA ALA A 343 22.23 4.42 48.26
C ALA A 343 22.77 5.86 48.30
N ALA A 344 22.05 6.74 48.98
CA ALA A 344 22.62 7.96 49.54
C ALA A 344 22.46 7.92 51.05
N ARG A 345 23.34 7.17 51.74
CA ARG A 345 23.68 7.57 53.11
C ARG A 345 24.47 8.87 52.95
N PRO A 346 23.97 10.01 53.45
CA PRO A 346 24.81 11.19 53.55
C PRO A 346 25.98 10.80 54.44
N VAL A 347 27.19 10.80 53.89
CA VAL A 347 28.37 10.93 54.75
C VAL A 347 28.15 12.22 55.51
N ALA A 348 28.10 12.09 56.84
CA ALA A 348 27.71 13.14 57.76
C ALA A 348 28.35 14.47 57.34
N ALA A 349 27.50 15.47 57.18
CA ALA A 349 27.91 16.85 57.12
C ALA A 349 28.89 17.10 58.28
N THR A 350 30.09 17.55 57.93
CA THR A 350 31.02 18.15 58.87
C THR A 350 30.25 19.16 59.73
N PRO A 351 30.40 19.15 61.07
CA PRO A 351 29.58 20.01 61.91
C PRO A 351 29.74 21.46 61.49
N THR A 352 28.59 22.09 61.28
CA THR A 352 28.42 23.53 61.13
C THR A 352 29.24 24.25 62.20
N ARG A 353 30.28 24.97 61.76
CA ARG A 353 30.85 26.05 62.56
C ARG A 353 29.71 27.02 62.88
N PRO A 354 29.47 27.38 64.15
CA PRO A 354 28.42 28.33 64.49
C PRO A 354 28.69 29.64 63.76
N ALA A 355 27.64 30.19 63.16
CA ALA A 355 27.64 31.51 62.56
C ALA A 355 28.12 32.54 63.60
N ALA A 356 29.31 33.08 63.38
CA ALA A 356 29.73 34.30 64.04
C ALA A 356 28.95 35.47 63.42
N SER A 357 28.40 36.29 64.31
CA SER A 357 27.60 37.48 64.07
C SER A 357 28.17 38.41 63.00
N ALA A 358 27.25 39.02 62.27
CA ALA A 358 27.47 40.06 61.27
C ALA A 358 28.38 41.19 61.76
N ALA A 359 29.38 41.52 60.93
CA ALA A 359 29.94 42.85 60.74
C ALA A 359 30.54 42.93 59.32
N ASP A 360 30.35 44.09 58.69
CA ASP A 360 30.73 44.54 57.33
C ASP A 360 29.92 44.08 56.09
N PRO A 361 29.04 44.95 55.55
CA PRO A 361 28.43 44.81 54.22
C PRO A 361 29.39 45.16 53.05
N ALA A 362 30.68 45.42 53.30
CA ALA A 362 31.63 45.88 52.28
C ALA A 362 32.39 44.76 51.55
N ALA A 363 32.15 43.49 51.87
CA ALA A 363 32.72 42.34 51.14
C ALA A 363 31.70 41.71 50.18
N ALA A 364 31.03 42.54 49.38
CA ALA A 364 30.15 42.08 48.31
C ALA A 364 30.98 41.73 47.06
N SER A 365 30.93 40.45 46.67
CA SER A 365 31.16 39.94 45.32
C SER A 365 32.52 40.25 44.68
N ALA A 366 33.56 39.50 45.08
CA ALA A 366 34.58 39.12 44.10
C ALA A 366 33.88 38.22 43.06
N ALA A 367 33.43 38.81 41.95
CA ALA A 367 32.80 38.10 40.85
C ALA A 367 33.72 36.95 40.43
N ARG A 368 33.24 35.72 40.45
CA ARG A 368 33.98 34.59 39.89
C ARG A 368 34.27 34.93 38.42
N PRO A 369 35.51 34.76 37.93
CA PRO A 369 35.83 35.04 36.54
C PRO A 369 34.91 34.22 35.63
N SER A 370 34.34 34.86 34.61
CA SER A 370 33.52 34.19 33.60
C SER A 370 34.38 33.20 32.82
N LEU A 371 33.97 31.94 32.78
CA LEU A 371 34.69 30.89 32.09
C LEU A 371 34.69 31.12 30.56
N ASN A 372 35.87 31.35 30.00
CA ASN A 372 36.10 31.47 28.55
C ASN A 372 36.85 30.23 28.06
N VAL A 373 36.18 29.41 27.25
CA VAL A 373 36.79 28.19 26.67
C VAL A 373 36.93 28.37 25.17
N ARG A 374 38.13 28.12 24.63
CA ARG A 374 38.43 28.17 23.20
C ARG A 374 39.09 26.86 22.77
N VAL A 375 38.62 26.27 21.69
CA VAL A 375 39.23 25.10 21.04
C VAL A 375 39.46 25.45 19.57
N ASP A 376 40.73 25.53 19.13
CA ASP A 376 41.02 25.89 17.74
C ASP A 376 40.59 24.77 16.78
N ARG A 377 40.81 23.49 17.14
CA ARG A 377 40.35 22.33 16.38
C ARG A 377 39.96 21.14 17.26
N PHE A 378 38.83 20.51 16.95
CA PHE A 378 38.40 19.23 17.50
C PHE A 378 38.29 18.20 16.38
N ARG A 379 38.90 17.03 16.57
CA ARG A 379 38.90 15.92 15.60
C ARG A 379 38.41 14.64 16.25
N LEU A 380 37.44 14.00 15.63
CA LEU A 380 36.98 12.65 15.96
C LEU A 380 37.30 11.74 14.77
N ALA A 381 37.97 10.63 15.02
CA ALA A 381 38.34 9.66 13.99
C ALA A 381 37.80 8.26 14.33
N ALA A 382 37.21 7.60 13.33
CA ALA A 382 36.74 6.20 13.40
C ALA A 382 35.76 5.90 14.55
N GLY A 383 34.86 6.83 14.86
CA GLY A 383 33.84 6.63 15.88
C GLY A 383 32.76 5.63 15.49
N GLN A 384 32.19 4.99 16.51
CA GLN A 384 31.06 4.06 16.44
C GLN A 384 29.97 4.52 17.42
N VAL A 385 28.74 4.60 16.93
CA VAL A 385 27.57 4.91 17.77
C VAL A 385 26.53 3.83 17.57
N ASP A 386 26.20 3.13 18.65
CA ASP A 386 25.11 2.16 18.68
C ASP A 386 23.87 2.90 19.19
N TRP A 387 22.93 3.24 18.30
CA TRP A 387 21.66 3.87 18.68
C TRP A 387 20.56 2.82 18.84
N ARG A 388 19.88 2.84 19.99
CA ARG A 388 18.70 2.01 20.28
C ARG A 388 17.55 2.87 20.78
N ASP A 389 16.36 2.65 20.22
CA ASP A 389 15.14 3.35 20.60
C ASP A 389 14.05 2.36 21.04
N GLU A 390 13.94 2.19 22.35
CA GLU A 390 12.99 1.27 23.01
C GLU A 390 11.58 1.86 23.13
N THR A 391 11.36 3.10 22.68
CA THR A 391 10.00 3.68 22.57
C THR A 391 9.20 3.08 21.42
N THR A 392 9.87 2.39 20.50
CA THR A 392 9.27 1.68 19.36
C THR A 392 9.18 0.18 19.64
N ARG A 393 8.17 -0.48 19.05
CA ARG A 393 7.99 -1.93 19.07
C ARG A 393 7.78 -2.45 17.64
N PRO A 394 8.73 -3.23 17.06
CA PRO A 394 10.01 -3.65 17.63
C PRO A 394 10.95 -2.47 17.92
N THR A 395 11.99 -2.68 18.74
CA THR A 395 13.00 -1.66 19.06
C THR A 395 13.74 -1.23 17.80
N ALA A 396 13.82 0.08 17.55
CA ALA A 396 14.67 0.63 16.50
C ALA A 396 16.14 0.53 16.91
N ALA A 397 16.97 -0.01 16.03
CA ALA A 397 18.41 -0.08 16.21
C ALA A 397 19.09 0.47 14.96
N VAL A 398 20.03 1.40 15.13
CA VAL A 398 20.79 2.03 14.05
C VAL A 398 22.24 2.08 14.47
N ASP A 399 23.10 1.43 13.69
CA ASP A 399 24.54 1.48 13.89
C ASP A 399 25.14 2.58 13.00
N ILE A 400 25.98 3.43 13.60
CA ILE A 400 26.72 4.49 12.91
C ILE A 400 28.20 4.16 13.04
N ASP A 401 28.81 3.74 11.93
CA ASP A 401 30.23 3.36 11.86
C ASP A 401 31.08 4.43 11.18
N LYS A 402 32.39 4.37 11.43
CA LYS A 402 33.40 5.22 10.77
C LYS A 402 33.07 6.72 10.88
N LEU A 403 32.48 7.14 11.99
CA LEU A 403 32.19 8.54 12.25
C LEU A 403 33.51 9.30 12.29
N ALA A 404 33.64 10.29 11.43
CA ALA A 404 34.73 11.25 11.40
C ALA A 404 34.12 12.65 11.46
N LEU A 405 34.65 13.50 12.34
CA LEU A 405 34.16 14.86 12.57
C LEU A 405 35.35 15.80 12.79
N ASP A 406 35.40 16.90 12.06
CA ASP A 406 36.32 18.00 12.27
C ASP A 406 35.50 19.26 12.62
N VAL A 407 35.83 19.91 13.73
CA VAL A 407 35.17 21.14 14.17
C VAL A 407 36.23 22.20 14.45
N GLY A 408 36.10 23.36 13.80
CA GLY A 408 37.03 24.47 13.92
C GLY A 408 36.46 25.64 14.72
N ALA A 409 37.36 26.32 15.46
CA ALA A 409 37.10 27.60 16.13
C ALA A 409 35.92 27.59 17.12
N ILE A 410 35.85 26.58 17.99
CA ILE A 410 34.86 26.52 19.07
C ILE A 410 35.23 27.56 20.13
N ALA A 411 34.31 28.47 20.47
CA ALA A 411 34.50 29.45 21.54
C ALA A 411 33.25 29.49 22.41
N TRP A 412 33.39 29.28 23.72
CA TRP A 412 32.33 29.36 24.71
C TRP A 412 32.49 30.64 25.56
N PRO A 413 31.43 31.45 25.72
CA PRO A 413 30.09 31.31 25.13
C PRO A 413 30.05 31.47 23.60
N MET A 414 29.21 30.67 22.90
CA MET A 414 29.16 30.58 21.43
C MET A 414 28.47 31.79 20.78
N THR A 415 29.17 32.92 20.74
CA THR A 415 28.71 34.14 20.04
C THR A 415 28.89 34.09 18.52
N LYS A 416 29.82 33.25 18.03
CA LYS A 416 30.05 32.97 16.61
C LYS A 416 29.83 31.47 16.36
N PRO A 417 29.29 31.08 15.20
CA PRO A 417 29.08 29.67 14.90
C PRO A 417 30.42 28.97 14.64
N ALA A 418 30.56 27.77 15.18
CA ALA A 418 31.66 26.88 14.88
C ALA A 418 31.36 26.12 13.59
N ARG A 419 32.37 25.97 12.72
CA ARG A 419 32.25 25.22 11.47
C ARG A 419 32.57 23.76 11.71
N PHE A 420 31.78 22.87 11.13
CA PHE A 420 32.03 21.44 11.21
C PHE A 420 31.87 20.75 9.85
N GLU A 421 32.66 19.70 9.65
CA GLU A 421 32.53 18.78 8.52
C GLU A 421 32.78 17.35 8.98
N GLY A 422 32.14 16.38 8.35
CA GLY A 422 32.24 15.00 8.77
C GLY A 422 31.65 13.99 7.80
N SER A 423 31.89 12.73 8.13
CA SER A 423 31.34 11.60 7.40
C SER A 423 31.03 10.46 8.36
N ALA A 424 30.05 9.64 8.02
CA ALA A 424 29.70 8.43 8.75
C ALA A 424 29.12 7.36 7.81
N ALA A 425 29.02 6.12 8.27
CA ALA A 425 28.26 5.07 7.62
C ALA A 425 27.05 4.71 8.52
N VAL A 426 25.83 5.07 8.09
CA VAL A 426 24.60 4.85 8.86
C VAL A 426 23.88 3.61 8.29
N GLY A 427 23.80 2.53 9.07
CA GLY A 427 23.25 1.26 8.59
C GLY A 427 23.94 0.74 7.31
N GLY A 428 25.26 0.99 7.20
CA GLY A 428 26.09 0.66 6.05
C GLY A 428 26.08 1.67 4.89
N ALA A 429 25.23 2.71 4.92
CA ALA A 429 25.16 3.73 3.88
C ALA A 429 26.04 4.96 4.18
N PRO A 430 26.84 5.45 3.23
CA PRO A 430 27.68 6.62 3.46
C PRO A 430 26.84 7.91 3.58
N LEU A 431 27.17 8.68 4.60
CA LEU A 431 26.64 9.99 4.92
C LEU A 431 27.81 10.97 4.99
N ARG A 432 27.75 12.06 4.25
CA ARG A 432 28.67 13.20 4.39
C ARG A 432 27.89 14.40 4.89
N PHE A 433 28.46 15.19 5.78
CA PHE A 433 27.78 16.35 6.31
C PHE A 433 28.72 17.51 6.60
N SER A 434 28.22 18.74 6.51
CA SER A 434 28.94 19.96 6.83
C SER A 434 27.98 21.06 7.26
N GLY A 435 28.44 22.01 8.05
CA GLY A 435 27.56 23.04 8.57
C GLY A 435 28.25 24.01 9.52
N GLU A 436 27.45 24.91 10.08
CA GLU A 436 27.86 25.80 11.15
C GLU A 436 26.83 25.75 12.29
N ALA A 437 27.29 25.83 13.53
CA ALA A 437 26.40 25.76 14.69
C ALA A 437 26.88 26.59 15.89
N THR A 438 25.92 27.12 16.63
CA THR A 438 26.06 27.65 17.99
C THR A 438 25.30 26.76 18.98
N ASP A 439 25.20 27.18 20.23
CA ASP A 439 24.37 26.54 21.26
C ASP A 439 22.84 26.68 21.00
N LYS A 440 22.43 27.55 20.06
CA LYS A 440 21.01 27.88 19.81
C LYS A 440 20.56 27.79 18.35
N VAL A 441 21.49 27.81 17.40
CA VAL A 441 21.19 27.83 15.96
C VAL A 441 22.15 26.88 15.26
N ALA A 442 21.67 26.08 14.31
CA ALA A 442 22.52 25.23 13.49
C ALA A 442 21.99 25.15 12.06
N ASN A 443 22.91 25.16 11.10
CA ASN A 443 22.63 24.81 9.70
C ASN A 443 23.47 23.59 9.33
N LEU A 444 22.84 22.58 8.75
CA LEU A 444 23.47 21.30 8.41
C LEU A 444 23.15 20.96 6.96
N ASN A 445 24.16 20.74 6.14
CA ASN A 445 24.05 20.14 4.82
C ASN A 445 24.49 18.68 4.91
N ALA A 446 23.64 17.76 4.50
CA ALA A 446 23.88 16.33 4.51
C ALA A 446 23.68 15.73 3.10
N GLU A 447 24.63 14.93 2.67
CA GLU A 447 24.56 14.13 1.44
C GLU A 447 24.50 12.64 1.82
N LEU A 448 23.42 12.00 1.40
CA LEU A 448 23.10 10.61 1.69
C LEU A 448 23.18 9.81 0.40
N THR A 449 23.84 8.66 0.41
CA THR A 449 23.83 7.72 -0.71
C THR A 449 23.34 6.36 -0.22
N ASP A 450 22.31 5.80 -0.87
CA ASP A 450 21.88 4.43 -0.65
C ASP A 450 21.44 4.06 0.78
N LEU A 451 20.87 4.99 1.54
CA LEU A 451 20.35 4.76 2.89
C LEU A 451 19.18 3.77 2.87
N PRO A 452 19.26 2.60 3.53
CA PRO A 452 18.18 1.63 3.56
C PRO A 452 16.95 2.18 4.32
N LEU A 453 15.80 2.25 3.65
CA LEU A 453 14.55 2.69 4.28
C LEU A 453 14.02 1.69 5.34
N ALA A 454 14.53 0.46 5.34
CA ALA A 454 14.26 -0.53 6.37
C ALA A 454 14.65 -0.07 7.78
N LEU A 455 15.60 0.88 7.90
CA LEU A 455 15.96 1.52 9.18
C LEU A 455 14.76 2.26 9.81
N ALA A 456 13.80 2.71 9.00
CA ALA A 456 12.58 3.37 9.46
C ALA A 456 11.44 2.39 9.79
N ALA A 457 11.58 1.09 9.49
CA ALA A 457 10.52 0.10 9.67
C ALA A 457 9.98 0.02 11.12
N PRO A 458 10.81 0.06 12.18
CA PRO A 458 10.32 0.06 13.57
C PRO A 458 9.45 1.27 13.93
N TYR A 459 9.77 2.43 13.34
CA TYR A 459 9.02 3.68 13.50
C TYR A 459 7.68 3.62 12.75
N LEU A 460 7.69 3.10 11.51
CA LEU A 460 6.47 2.92 10.71
C LEU A 460 5.57 1.81 11.27
N ALA A 461 6.13 0.79 11.90
CA ALA A 461 5.39 -0.33 12.48
C ALA A 461 4.37 0.09 13.55
N GLN A 462 4.49 1.30 14.11
CA GLN A 462 3.51 1.85 15.08
C GLN A 462 2.16 2.17 14.44
N SER A 463 2.15 2.58 13.17
CA SER A 463 0.95 3.01 12.44
C SER A 463 0.63 2.13 11.22
N LEU A 464 1.63 1.41 10.70
CA LEU A 464 1.56 0.62 9.48
C LEU A 464 1.86 -0.86 9.80
N VAL A 465 1.07 -1.77 9.22
CA VAL A 465 1.26 -3.22 9.29
C VAL A 465 2.33 -3.70 8.30
N PRO A 466 2.30 -3.32 7.01
CA PRO A 466 3.37 -3.66 6.08
C PRO A 466 4.67 -2.87 6.35
N THR A 467 5.79 -3.43 5.88
CA THR A 467 7.13 -2.84 5.97
C THR A 467 7.47 -2.05 4.71
N LEU A 468 8.25 -0.98 4.88
CA LEU A 468 8.73 -0.14 3.78
C LEU A 468 10.19 -0.50 3.47
N ASP A 469 10.41 -0.97 2.24
CA ASP A 469 11.73 -1.29 1.71
C ASP A 469 12.12 -0.30 0.60
N GLY A 470 13.43 -0.09 0.41
CA GLY A 470 13.96 0.80 -0.61
C GLY A 470 15.30 1.43 -0.21
N ARG A 471 15.93 2.15 -1.13
CA ARG A 471 17.18 2.88 -0.87
C ARG A 471 16.96 4.37 -1.13
N LEU A 472 17.34 5.20 -0.17
CA LEU A 472 17.19 6.65 -0.21
C LEU A 472 18.54 7.32 -0.51
N GLY A 473 18.55 8.24 -1.45
CA GLY A 473 19.71 9.08 -1.76
C GLY A 473 19.30 10.52 -1.98
N GLY A 474 20.21 11.47 -1.75
CA GLY A 474 19.95 12.88 -1.99
C GLY A 474 20.72 13.83 -1.10
N ARG A 475 20.39 15.12 -1.24
CA ARG A 475 20.94 16.20 -0.41
C ARG A 475 19.84 16.83 0.43
N VAL A 476 20.08 16.89 1.73
CA VAL A 476 19.19 17.43 2.75
C VAL A 476 19.89 18.58 3.47
N GLU A 477 19.23 19.71 3.57
CA GLU A 477 19.61 20.86 4.37
C GLU A 477 18.69 20.92 5.59
N VAL A 478 19.24 21.08 6.78
CA VAL A 478 18.49 21.17 8.04
C VAL A 478 18.85 22.50 8.70
N ASP A 479 17.85 23.36 8.87
CA ASP A 479 17.94 24.63 9.58
C ASP A 479 17.23 24.50 10.93
N TRP A 480 17.98 24.56 12.02
CA TRP A 480 17.46 24.55 13.38
C TRP A 480 17.65 25.90 14.05
N ASN A 481 16.59 26.43 14.66
CA ASN A 481 16.64 27.66 15.42
C ASN A 481 15.83 27.54 16.73
N ALA A 482 16.54 27.53 17.85
CA ALA A 482 15.97 27.49 19.19
C ALA A 482 15.81 28.87 19.86
N THR A 483 16.10 29.98 19.16
CA THR A 483 15.82 31.32 19.68
C THR A 483 14.34 31.71 19.61
N THR A 484 13.52 30.93 18.89
CA THR A 484 12.07 31.09 18.77
C THR A 484 11.33 30.11 19.70
N ALA A 485 10.13 30.45 20.13
CA ALA A 485 9.24 29.57 20.91
C ALA A 485 7.93 29.32 20.13
N PRO A 486 7.66 28.09 19.64
CA PRO A 486 8.51 26.89 19.72
C PRO A 486 9.78 27.00 18.85
N ALA A 487 10.78 26.15 19.13
CA ALA A 487 11.97 26.05 18.30
C ALA A 487 11.57 25.63 16.87
N ARG A 488 12.12 26.32 15.87
CA ARG A 488 11.84 26.03 14.47
C ARG A 488 12.83 24.99 13.95
N LEU A 489 12.31 23.96 13.28
CA LEU A 489 13.11 22.97 12.54
C LEU A 489 12.57 22.89 11.11
N LEU A 490 13.41 23.31 10.16
CA LEU A 490 13.09 23.34 8.74
C LEU A 490 14.03 22.37 8.01
N ILE A 491 13.45 21.46 7.24
CA ILE A 491 14.20 20.46 6.46
C ILE A 491 13.93 20.73 4.99
N LYS A 492 14.98 20.99 4.20
CA LYS A 492 14.90 21.20 2.76
C LYS A 492 15.65 20.10 2.04
N ALA A 493 15.01 19.44 1.08
CA ALA A 493 15.64 18.47 0.20
C ALA A 493 15.54 18.96 -1.24
N ARG A 494 16.64 19.48 -1.78
CA ARG A 494 16.68 19.96 -3.18
C ARG A 494 16.39 18.84 -4.17
N ARG A 495 16.91 17.65 -3.88
CA ARG A 495 16.66 16.44 -4.66
C ARG A 495 16.79 15.22 -3.75
N LEU A 496 15.74 14.43 -3.71
CA LEU A 496 15.66 13.17 -2.95
C LEU A 496 15.17 12.07 -3.89
N THR A 497 15.88 10.95 -3.96
CA THR A 497 15.51 9.79 -4.76
C THR A 497 15.34 8.58 -3.87
N ALA A 498 14.26 7.85 -4.05
CA ALA A 498 14.04 6.55 -3.45
C ALA A 498 13.94 5.50 -4.57
N ASP A 499 14.91 4.60 -4.63
CA ASP A 499 14.99 3.53 -5.62
C ASP A 499 14.44 2.22 -5.04
N ASN A 500 13.73 1.46 -5.87
CA ASN A 500 13.09 0.19 -5.53
C ASN A 500 12.20 0.26 -4.28
N LEU A 501 11.42 1.33 -4.16
CA LEU A 501 10.49 1.51 -3.04
C LEU A 501 9.42 0.43 -3.09
N ALA A 502 9.25 -0.34 -2.03
CA ALA A 502 8.24 -1.40 -1.95
C ALA A 502 7.57 -1.41 -0.58
N LEU A 503 6.25 -1.55 -0.60
CA LEU A 503 5.46 -1.84 0.58
C LEU A 503 5.20 -3.34 0.63
N THR A 504 5.84 -4.03 1.57
CA THR A 504 5.89 -5.49 1.64
C THR A 504 5.12 -5.99 2.87
N GLN A 505 4.39 -7.09 2.70
CA GLN A 505 3.80 -7.83 3.82
C GLN A 505 4.12 -9.31 3.65
N ALA A 506 4.89 -9.86 4.60
CA ALA A 506 5.51 -11.17 4.51
C ALA A 506 6.40 -11.31 3.26
N LYS A 507 5.94 -12.00 2.21
CA LYS A 507 6.67 -12.19 0.94
C LYS A 507 6.01 -11.53 -0.26
N THR A 508 4.97 -10.72 -0.03
CA THR A 508 4.13 -10.15 -1.10
C THR A 508 4.33 -8.64 -1.15
N ALA A 509 4.71 -8.11 -2.31
CA ALA A 509 4.72 -6.67 -2.55
C ALA A 509 3.27 -6.20 -2.80
N LEU A 510 2.77 -5.33 -1.91
CA LEU A 510 1.42 -4.77 -1.97
C LEU A 510 1.39 -3.53 -2.89
N ALA A 511 2.45 -2.74 -2.81
CA ALA A 511 2.72 -1.62 -3.69
C ALA A 511 4.24 -1.54 -3.95
N SER A 512 4.65 -1.06 -5.12
CA SER A 512 6.05 -0.81 -5.42
C SER A 512 6.21 0.34 -6.40
N VAL A 513 7.36 1.01 -6.37
CA VAL A 513 7.75 2.08 -7.28
C VAL A 513 9.20 1.82 -7.67
N GLY A 514 9.50 1.77 -8.97
CA GLY A 514 10.87 1.53 -9.44
C GLY A 514 11.81 2.65 -8.99
N ARG A 515 11.39 3.90 -9.21
CA ARG A 515 12.08 5.10 -8.74
C ARG A 515 11.07 6.19 -8.39
N PHE A 516 11.22 6.76 -7.22
CA PHE A 516 10.48 7.92 -6.74
C PHE A 516 11.44 9.09 -6.53
N GLU A 517 11.12 10.26 -7.06
CA GLU A 517 11.98 11.43 -7.00
C GLU A 517 11.19 12.63 -6.50
N LEU A 518 11.76 13.36 -5.54
CA LEU A 518 11.28 14.63 -5.04
C LEU A 518 12.29 15.73 -5.37
N VAL A 519 11.80 16.86 -5.87
CA VAL A 519 12.60 18.06 -6.15
C VAL A 519 12.05 19.21 -5.33
N ASP A 520 12.96 19.92 -4.65
CA ASP A 520 12.69 21.03 -3.73
C ASP A 520 11.53 20.74 -2.76
N ALA A 521 11.74 19.75 -1.89
CA ALA A 521 10.84 19.44 -0.79
C ALA A 521 11.24 20.23 0.47
N GLU A 522 10.30 20.91 1.11
CA GLU A 522 10.47 21.68 2.33
C GLU A 522 9.49 21.18 3.39
N VAL A 523 10.00 20.83 4.58
CA VAL A 523 9.22 20.35 5.72
C VAL A 523 9.47 21.29 6.89
N ASP A 524 8.44 22.02 7.31
CA ASP A 524 8.47 22.85 8.51
C ASP A 524 7.71 22.15 9.63
N LEU A 525 8.44 21.68 10.65
CA LEU A 525 7.85 20.93 11.77
C LEU A 525 7.06 21.83 12.73
N ALA A 526 7.40 23.12 12.82
CA ALA A 526 6.69 24.07 13.67
C ALA A 526 5.31 24.41 13.08
N ASP A 527 5.26 24.65 11.76
CA ASP A 527 4.03 24.96 11.03
C ASP A 527 3.26 23.72 10.55
N ARG A 528 3.86 22.53 10.68
CA ARG A 528 3.35 21.24 10.18
C ARG A 528 2.99 21.30 8.70
N THR A 529 3.89 21.86 7.91
CA THR A 529 3.72 22.00 6.47
C THR A 529 4.74 21.17 5.71
N VAL A 530 4.31 20.61 4.58
CA VAL A 530 5.14 19.94 3.59
C VAL A 530 4.86 20.60 2.25
N ALA A 531 5.85 21.25 1.66
CA ALA A 531 5.78 21.85 0.34
C ALA A 531 6.73 21.11 -0.59
N ILE A 532 6.28 20.69 -1.76
CA ILE A 532 7.08 19.94 -2.73
C ILE A 532 6.92 20.60 -4.10
N ALA A 533 8.02 20.98 -4.75
CA ALA A 533 7.95 21.57 -6.08
C ALA A 533 7.59 20.53 -7.16
N SER A 534 8.24 19.36 -7.14
CA SER A 534 7.92 18.27 -8.06
C SER A 534 8.08 16.90 -7.38
N ALA A 535 7.14 16.00 -7.68
CA ALA A 535 7.22 14.58 -7.34
C ALA A 535 7.05 13.73 -8.60
N THR A 536 8.00 12.83 -8.86
CA THR A 536 7.97 11.92 -10.01
C THR A 536 7.98 10.47 -9.54
N ALA A 537 7.05 9.64 -10.03
CA ALA A 537 7.01 8.21 -9.77
C ALA A 537 7.12 7.42 -11.09
N THR A 538 8.14 6.57 -11.20
CA THR A 538 8.39 5.75 -12.40
C THR A 538 8.00 4.29 -12.16
N ALA A 539 7.19 3.76 -13.07
CA ALA A 539 6.66 2.40 -13.08
C ALA A 539 6.03 1.95 -11.75
N PRO A 540 5.17 2.76 -11.08
CA PRO A 540 4.55 2.31 -9.85
C PRO A 540 3.54 1.18 -10.13
N LYS A 541 3.51 0.19 -9.25
CA LYS A 541 2.59 -0.94 -9.26
C LYS A 541 1.82 -0.96 -7.96
N VAL A 542 0.48 -0.98 -8.03
CA VAL A 542 -0.36 -1.02 -6.84
C VAL A 542 -1.58 -1.90 -7.06
N ARG A 543 -1.93 -2.67 -6.02
CA ARG A 543 -3.19 -3.42 -5.97
C ARG A 543 -4.23 -2.63 -5.18
N VAL A 544 -5.29 -2.21 -5.87
CA VAL A 544 -6.44 -1.56 -5.25
C VAL A 544 -7.53 -2.59 -5.10
N GLU A 545 -7.85 -2.93 -3.85
CA GLU A 545 -8.90 -3.92 -3.56
C GLU A 545 -9.90 -3.42 -2.52
N ARG A 546 -11.17 -3.76 -2.77
CA ARG A 546 -12.27 -3.62 -1.83
C ARG A 546 -12.84 -4.99 -1.54
N ASP A 547 -12.84 -5.40 -0.28
CA ASP A 547 -13.27 -6.73 0.12
C ASP A 547 -14.79 -6.86 0.29
N ARG A 548 -15.25 -8.06 0.64
CA ARG A 548 -16.69 -8.37 0.86
C ARG A 548 -17.30 -7.60 2.03
N GLU A 549 -16.47 -7.14 2.97
CA GLU A 549 -16.88 -6.30 4.10
C GLU A 549 -16.93 -4.81 3.72
N ARG A 550 -16.71 -4.49 2.43
CA ARG A 550 -16.67 -3.14 1.86
C ARG A 550 -15.51 -2.28 2.35
N ARG A 551 -14.49 -2.89 2.98
CA ARG A 551 -13.27 -2.21 3.44
C ARG A 551 -12.26 -2.08 2.31
N TRP A 552 -11.56 -0.95 2.27
CA TRP A 552 -10.45 -0.76 1.34
C TRP A 552 -9.16 -1.37 1.87
N MET A 553 -8.26 -1.78 0.97
CA MET A 553 -6.99 -2.40 1.34
C MET A 553 -6.15 -1.58 2.32
N PHE A 554 -6.12 -0.26 2.18
CA PHE A 554 -5.33 0.63 3.04
C PHE A 554 -5.83 0.66 4.49
N GLU A 555 -7.12 0.40 4.74
CA GLU A 555 -7.67 0.32 6.10
C GLU A 555 -7.03 -0.83 6.89
N ARG A 556 -6.60 -1.89 6.20
CA ARG A 556 -5.89 -3.05 6.79
C ARG A 556 -4.39 -2.84 6.85
N TRP A 557 -3.85 -1.90 6.08
CA TRP A 557 -2.45 -1.49 6.17
C TRP A 557 -2.22 -0.62 7.40
N LEU A 558 -3.23 0.14 7.82
CA LEU A 558 -3.19 0.94 9.03
C LEU A 558 -3.48 0.07 10.26
N ARG A 559 -2.73 0.30 11.34
CA ARG A 559 -3.10 -0.25 12.65
C ARG A 559 -4.23 0.60 13.23
N SER A 560 -5.39 0.00 13.43
CA SER A 560 -6.49 0.64 14.16
C SER A 560 -6.00 1.10 15.52
N ALA A 561 -6.36 2.31 15.94
CA ALA A 561 -6.09 2.83 17.27
C ALA A 561 -6.94 2.14 18.37
N ASP A 562 -7.33 0.87 18.16
CA ASP A 562 -7.76 0.01 19.25
C ASP A 562 -6.49 -0.39 19.99
N ARG A 563 -6.16 0.41 21.02
CA ARG A 563 -5.46 -0.15 22.17
C ARG A 563 -6.16 -1.47 22.49
N PRO A 564 -5.46 -2.61 22.53
CA PRO A 564 -6.00 -3.72 23.29
C PRO A 564 -6.27 -3.14 24.67
N ALA A 565 -7.51 -3.24 25.14
CA ALA A 565 -7.77 -3.15 26.56
C ALA A 565 -6.82 -4.15 27.19
N ALA A 566 -5.69 -3.65 27.72
CA ALA A 566 -4.82 -4.43 28.55
C ALA A 566 -5.74 -5.01 29.62
N THR A 567 -5.86 -6.33 29.59
CA THR A 567 -6.59 -7.10 30.60
C THR A 567 -6.13 -6.54 31.92
N ALA A 568 -7.05 -5.92 32.65
CA ALA A 568 -6.77 -5.29 33.93
C ALA A 568 -6.34 -6.41 34.90
N ALA A 569 -5.03 -6.68 34.93
CA ALA A 569 -4.41 -7.30 36.08
C ALA A 569 -4.45 -6.25 37.18
N THR A 570 -5.27 -6.51 38.18
CA THR A 570 -5.45 -5.69 39.38
C THR A 570 -4.09 -5.42 40.02
N PRO A 571 -3.63 -4.15 40.12
CA PRO A 571 -2.47 -3.84 40.94
C PRO A 571 -2.92 -3.84 42.40
N ARG A 572 -2.36 -4.76 43.19
CA ARG A 572 -2.43 -4.70 44.65
C ARG A 572 -1.60 -3.51 45.12
N ALA A 573 -2.24 -2.64 45.90
CA ALA A 573 -1.69 -1.39 46.40
C ALA A 573 -0.48 -1.57 47.32
N ALA A 574 0.53 -0.72 47.14
CA ALA A 574 1.36 -0.15 48.21
C ALA A 574 1.90 1.20 47.70
N GLY A 575 1.72 2.26 48.49
CA GLY A 575 1.61 3.64 48.01
C GLY A 575 2.91 4.43 47.82
N ALA A 576 2.79 5.48 47.01
CA ALA A 576 3.47 6.78 47.13
C ALA A 576 2.82 7.75 46.12
N ALA A 577 2.76 9.03 46.49
CA ALA A 577 1.96 10.09 45.87
C ALA A 577 1.97 10.12 44.33
N ALA A 578 0.78 9.96 43.75
CA ALA A 578 0.53 10.17 42.33
C ALA A 578 0.56 11.68 42.03
N ALA A 579 1.64 12.14 41.41
CA ALA A 579 1.60 13.30 40.54
C ALA A 579 0.52 13.07 39.48
N THR A 580 -0.37 14.05 39.33
CA THR A 580 -1.39 14.09 38.29
C THR A 580 -0.73 13.81 36.94
N PRO A 581 -1.13 12.78 36.18
CA PRO A 581 -0.70 12.66 34.79
C PRO A 581 -1.26 13.88 34.07
N VAL A 582 -0.37 14.78 33.65
CA VAL A 582 -0.72 15.81 32.68
C VAL A 582 -1.17 15.05 31.44
N ALA A 583 -2.48 15.01 31.21
CA ALA A 583 -3.03 14.60 29.93
C ALA A 583 -2.30 15.40 28.84
N PRO A 584 -1.85 14.80 27.73
CA PRO A 584 -1.38 15.56 26.58
C PRO A 584 -2.60 16.30 26.01
N GLY A 585 -2.86 17.48 26.56
CA GLY A 585 -3.79 18.45 26.02
C GLY A 585 -3.17 19.06 24.77
N GLY A 586 -3.73 18.72 23.63
CA GLY A 586 -3.40 19.32 22.35
C GLY A 586 -3.99 18.49 21.24
N GLU A 587 -5.20 18.85 20.79
CA GLU A 587 -5.67 18.45 19.46
C GLU A 587 -4.57 18.82 18.46
N ALA A 588 -3.92 17.79 17.93
CA ALA A 588 -2.79 17.95 17.04
C ALA A 588 -3.27 18.61 15.75
N ARG A 589 -2.89 19.87 15.50
CA ARG A 589 -3.08 20.54 14.20
C ARG A 589 -2.67 19.61 13.04
N PRO A 590 -3.52 19.38 12.03
CA PRO A 590 -3.21 18.45 10.95
C PRO A 590 -2.08 18.99 10.06
N TRP A 591 -1.33 18.07 9.45
CA TRP A 591 -0.31 18.41 8.46
C TRP A 591 -0.94 18.96 7.18
N ARG A 592 -0.33 20.00 6.59
CA ARG A 592 -0.73 20.56 5.29
C ARG A 592 0.29 20.22 4.21
N LEU A 593 -0.17 19.63 3.12
CA LEU A 593 0.66 19.25 1.97
C LEU A 593 0.34 20.16 0.76
N SER A 594 1.37 20.73 0.15
CA SER A 594 1.30 21.38 -1.16
C SER A 594 2.29 20.73 -2.13
N LEU A 595 1.81 20.40 -3.33
CA LEU A 595 2.61 19.76 -4.38
C LEU A 595 2.41 20.50 -5.70
N ALA A 596 3.44 21.19 -6.19
CA ALA A 596 3.29 22.04 -7.38
C ALA A 596 3.16 21.23 -8.67
N ALA A 597 3.88 20.11 -8.81
CA ALA A 597 3.75 19.17 -9.93
C ALA A 597 3.86 17.70 -9.47
N LEU A 598 3.02 16.83 -10.02
CA LEU A 598 3.05 15.37 -9.83
C LEU A 598 3.07 14.69 -11.18
N ASP A 599 4.12 13.90 -11.45
CA ASP A 599 4.26 13.11 -12.67
C ASP A 599 4.37 11.62 -12.34
N ILE A 600 3.48 10.81 -12.90
CA ILE A 600 3.49 9.36 -12.78
C ILE A 600 3.63 8.77 -14.18
N ASN A 601 4.64 7.93 -14.38
CA ASN A 601 4.98 7.37 -15.68
C ASN A 601 4.93 5.84 -15.66
N GLY A 602 4.16 5.23 -16.56
CA GLY A 602 4.15 3.77 -16.78
C GLY A 602 3.54 2.97 -15.62
N ALA A 603 2.56 3.53 -14.91
CA ALA A 603 1.94 2.89 -13.77
C ALA A 603 1.08 1.67 -14.16
N THR A 604 1.01 0.70 -13.25
CA THR A 604 0.13 -0.47 -13.34
C THR A 604 -0.74 -0.54 -12.09
N VAL A 605 -2.05 -0.50 -12.27
CA VAL A 605 -3.04 -0.59 -11.19
C VAL A 605 -3.92 -1.80 -11.43
N SER A 606 -3.84 -2.81 -10.56
CA SER A 606 -4.80 -3.91 -10.57
C SER A 606 -5.95 -3.56 -9.64
N TYR A 607 -7.15 -3.37 -10.18
CA TYR A 607 -8.35 -3.05 -9.42
C TYR A 607 -9.23 -4.29 -9.24
N ALA A 608 -9.63 -4.56 -8.00
CA ALA A 608 -10.55 -5.64 -7.67
C ALA A 608 -11.61 -5.17 -6.66
N ASP A 609 -12.89 -5.30 -6.99
CA ASP A 609 -14.00 -5.03 -6.07
C ASP A 609 -14.82 -6.30 -5.85
N ALA A 610 -14.76 -6.83 -4.64
CA ALA A 610 -15.50 -8.01 -4.20
C ALA A 610 -16.69 -7.65 -3.29
N ALA A 611 -17.06 -6.36 -3.16
CA ALA A 611 -18.15 -5.91 -2.29
C ALA A 611 -19.54 -6.32 -2.81
N GLY A 612 -19.69 -6.56 -4.12
CA GLY A 612 -20.93 -6.99 -4.76
C GLY A 612 -21.01 -8.52 -4.95
N ASN A 613 -22.20 -9.00 -5.35
CA ASN A 613 -22.43 -10.43 -5.64
C ASN A 613 -21.65 -10.93 -6.87
N VAL A 614 -21.24 -10.02 -7.76
CA VAL A 614 -20.37 -10.30 -8.91
C VAL A 614 -19.08 -9.50 -8.70
N PRO A 615 -17.91 -10.15 -8.60
CA PRO A 615 -16.66 -9.42 -8.42
C PRO A 615 -16.29 -8.67 -9.71
N VAL A 616 -15.73 -7.47 -9.55
CA VAL A 616 -15.16 -6.69 -10.65
C VAL A 616 -13.65 -6.78 -10.57
N ALA A 617 -12.99 -7.11 -11.68
CA ALA A 617 -11.53 -7.14 -11.76
C ALA A 617 -11.07 -6.55 -13.09
N VAL A 618 -10.23 -5.51 -13.02
CA VAL A 618 -9.64 -4.87 -14.20
C VAL A 618 -8.17 -4.53 -13.96
N GLU A 619 -7.38 -4.55 -15.02
CA GLU A 619 -5.99 -4.10 -15.01
C GLU A 619 -5.87 -2.80 -15.79
N ILE A 620 -5.30 -1.79 -15.13
CA ILE A 620 -4.98 -0.50 -15.73
C ILE A 620 -3.47 -0.49 -15.95
N THR A 621 -3.03 -0.45 -17.20
CA THR A 621 -1.62 -0.52 -17.60
C THR A 621 -1.21 0.74 -18.35
N ALA A 622 0.11 0.96 -18.46
CA ALA A 622 0.69 2.12 -19.13
C ALA A 622 0.08 3.45 -18.66
N LEU A 623 -0.29 3.55 -17.38
CA LEU A 623 -0.93 4.75 -16.85
C LEU A 623 0.10 5.86 -16.72
N THR A 624 -0.17 6.99 -17.36
CA THR A 624 0.57 8.23 -17.21
C THR A 624 -0.35 9.28 -16.60
N LEU A 625 0.08 9.94 -15.53
CA LEU A 625 -0.68 11.00 -14.86
C LEU A 625 0.24 12.19 -14.62
N ALA A 626 -0.15 13.36 -15.14
CA ALA A 626 0.51 14.63 -14.85
C ALA A 626 -0.51 15.56 -14.20
N MET A 627 -0.24 16.03 -12.98
CA MET A 627 -1.08 16.97 -12.24
C MET A 627 -0.28 18.18 -11.78
N GLN A 628 -0.94 19.34 -11.67
CA GLN A 628 -0.32 20.57 -11.16
C GLN A 628 -1.15 21.20 -10.04
N LYS A 629 -0.50 21.94 -9.14
CA LYS A 629 -1.13 22.70 -8.04
C LYS A 629 -1.99 21.83 -7.10
N LEU A 630 -1.47 20.68 -6.70
CA LEU A 630 -2.16 19.74 -5.83
C LEU A 630 -2.08 20.20 -4.36
N GLN A 631 -3.24 20.40 -3.73
CA GLN A 631 -3.36 20.67 -2.30
C GLN A 631 -4.51 19.83 -1.72
N PRO A 632 -4.24 18.61 -1.24
CA PRO A 632 -5.25 17.74 -0.66
C PRO A 632 -5.96 18.43 0.52
N GLY A 633 -7.26 18.17 0.70
CA GLY A 633 -8.04 18.80 1.77
C GLY A 633 -8.57 20.21 1.45
N THR A 634 -8.34 20.71 0.24
CA THR A 634 -8.76 22.06 -0.18
C THR A 634 -9.59 22.01 -1.47
N SER A 635 -10.26 23.13 -1.79
CA SER A 635 -10.99 23.34 -3.05
C SER A 635 -10.09 23.78 -4.21
N THR A 636 -8.78 23.51 -4.13
CA THR A 636 -7.81 23.92 -5.15
C THR A 636 -8.06 23.21 -6.48
N VAL A 637 -8.18 24.01 -7.55
CA VAL A 637 -8.36 23.52 -8.93
C VAL A 637 -7.02 23.08 -9.50
N SER A 638 -6.89 21.78 -9.75
CA SER A 638 -5.66 21.15 -10.25
C SER A 638 -5.81 20.74 -11.72
N PRO A 639 -5.00 21.27 -12.66
CA PRO A 639 -4.94 20.75 -14.02
C PRO A 639 -4.44 19.30 -14.04
N VAL A 640 -5.07 18.44 -14.86
CA VAL A 640 -4.77 17.01 -14.96
C VAL A 640 -4.70 16.57 -16.41
N ARG A 641 -3.66 15.80 -16.74
CA ARG A 641 -3.56 14.98 -17.95
C ARG A 641 -3.38 13.52 -17.53
N LEU A 642 -4.28 12.65 -17.98
CA LEU A 642 -4.24 11.23 -17.68
C LEU A 642 -4.36 10.43 -18.98
N SER A 643 -3.54 9.40 -19.14
CA SER A 643 -3.68 8.40 -20.19
C SER A 643 -3.47 7.01 -19.59
N ALA A 644 -4.27 6.02 -20.02
CA ALA A 644 -4.18 4.66 -19.51
C ALA A 644 -4.75 3.64 -20.50
N ARG A 645 -4.36 2.37 -20.32
CA ARG A 645 -4.98 1.21 -20.97
C ARG A 645 -5.74 0.37 -19.96
N VAL A 646 -7.01 0.06 -20.22
CA VAL A 646 -7.89 -0.68 -19.29
C VAL A 646 -8.26 -2.02 -19.90
N GLY A 647 -7.74 -3.10 -19.32
CA GLY A 647 -8.03 -4.48 -19.71
C GLY A 647 -8.92 -5.19 -18.69
N ALA A 648 -9.74 -6.13 -19.17
CA ALA A 648 -10.55 -7.01 -18.33
C ALA A 648 -10.55 -8.43 -18.90
N GLY A 649 -10.12 -9.41 -18.10
CA GLY A 649 -10.04 -10.81 -18.52
C GLY A 649 -9.10 -11.02 -19.72
N ARG A 650 -9.60 -11.62 -20.80
CA ARG A 650 -8.84 -11.89 -22.05
C ARG A 650 -9.15 -10.91 -23.19
N ALA A 651 -9.87 -9.83 -22.91
CA ALA A 651 -10.21 -8.83 -23.93
C ALA A 651 -9.04 -7.86 -24.16
N ASP A 652 -8.96 -7.30 -25.37
CA ASP A 652 -8.01 -6.23 -25.68
C ASP A 652 -8.22 -5.02 -24.75
N ALA A 653 -7.12 -4.40 -24.34
CA ALA A 653 -7.18 -3.27 -23.43
C ALA A 653 -7.68 -2.00 -24.14
N GLY A 654 -8.79 -1.44 -23.65
CA GLY A 654 -9.33 -0.16 -24.11
C GLY A 654 -8.40 1.01 -23.76
N ARG A 655 -8.51 2.12 -24.51
CA ARG A 655 -7.74 3.35 -24.25
C ARG A 655 -8.60 4.34 -23.50
N LEU A 656 -8.01 5.01 -22.52
CA LEU A 656 -8.63 6.11 -21.79
C LEU A 656 -7.67 7.29 -21.75
N GLN A 657 -8.15 8.47 -22.16
CA GLN A 657 -7.44 9.73 -22.10
C GLN A 657 -8.34 10.81 -21.51
N TYR A 658 -7.81 11.57 -20.56
CA TYR A 658 -8.50 12.69 -19.93
C TYR A 658 -7.58 13.91 -19.87
N GLN A 659 -8.11 15.07 -20.25
CA GLN A 659 -7.42 16.35 -20.13
C GLN A 659 -8.40 17.40 -19.62
N GLY A 660 -8.12 17.95 -18.43
CA GLY A 660 -9.04 18.86 -17.77
C GLY A 660 -8.54 19.37 -16.42
N GLN A 661 -9.48 19.69 -15.55
CA GLN A 661 -9.26 20.17 -14.19
C GLN A 661 -9.96 19.23 -13.20
N VAL A 662 -9.37 19.07 -12.02
CA VAL A 662 -9.92 18.26 -10.92
C VAL A 662 -9.81 19.04 -9.62
N VAL A 663 -10.83 18.96 -8.77
CA VAL A 663 -10.80 19.40 -7.37
C VAL A 663 -10.98 18.17 -6.50
N LEU A 664 -10.17 18.02 -5.44
CA LEU A 664 -10.21 16.83 -4.59
C LEU A 664 -11.26 16.92 -3.48
N GLN A 665 -11.57 18.12 -2.97
CA GLN A 665 -12.53 18.29 -1.89
C GLN A 665 -13.38 19.56 -2.05
N PRO A 666 -14.69 19.45 -2.39
CA PRO A 666 -15.37 18.22 -2.81
C PRO A 666 -14.84 17.70 -4.15
N LEU A 667 -14.98 16.40 -4.41
CA LEU A 667 -14.50 15.79 -5.65
C LEU A 667 -15.28 16.31 -6.87
N SER A 668 -14.61 17.01 -7.78
CA SER A 668 -15.16 17.43 -9.06
C SER A 668 -14.13 17.32 -10.18
N ALA A 669 -14.61 17.12 -11.42
CA ALA A 669 -13.78 17.00 -12.60
C ALA A 669 -14.48 17.63 -13.82
N GLU A 670 -13.77 18.46 -14.57
CA GLU A 670 -14.24 19.08 -15.81
C GLU A 670 -13.16 19.01 -16.88
N GLY A 671 -13.47 18.45 -18.05
CA GLY A 671 -12.48 18.31 -19.12
C GLY A 671 -12.96 17.57 -20.36
N ARG A 672 -12.02 17.29 -21.26
CA ARG A 672 -12.20 16.40 -22.41
C ARG A 672 -11.86 14.97 -22.01
N LEU A 673 -12.73 14.03 -22.40
CA LEU A 673 -12.60 12.61 -22.15
C LEU A 673 -12.70 11.88 -23.49
N ASP A 674 -11.66 11.09 -23.81
CA ASP A 674 -11.60 10.20 -24.96
C ASP A 674 -11.39 8.77 -24.45
N VAL A 675 -12.39 7.92 -24.66
CA VAL A 675 -12.45 6.54 -24.25
C VAL A 675 -12.73 5.71 -25.49
N ALA A 676 -11.90 4.72 -25.76
CA ALA A 676 -12.06 3.83 -26.90
C ALA A 676 -12.01 2.38 -26.44
N GLY A 677 -13.04 1.60 -26.74
CA GLY A 677 -13.08 0.17 -26.45
C GLY A 677 -13.06 -0.18 -24.96
N PHE A 678 -13.69 0.63 -24.11
CA PHE A 678 -13.75 0.37 -22.66
C PHE A 678 -14.59 -0.88 -22.37
N PRO A 679 -14.08 -1.88 -21.62
CA PRO A 679 -14.77 -3.14 -21.40
C PRO A 679 -15.91 -2.98 -20.37
N ALA A 680 -17.01 -2.34 -20.79
CA ALA A 680 -18.16 -2.02 -19.93
C ALA A 680 -18.74 -3.27 -19.24
N HIS A 681 -18.74 -4.42 -19.93
CA HIS A 681 -19.18 -5.72 -19.38
C HIS A 681 -18.47 -6.15 -18.08
N ALA A 682 -17.23 -5.70 -17.85
CA ALA A 682 -16.49 -5.99 -16.61
C ALA A 682 -17.08 -5.32 -15.37
N PHE A 683 -17.84 -4.24 -15.57
CA PHE A 683 -18.43 -3.41 -14.51
C PHE A 683 -19.89 -3.77 -14.22
N LYS A 684 -20.35 -4.96 -14.63
CA LYS A 684 -21.71 -5.48 -14.43
C LYS A 684 -22.24 -5.31 -13.00
N ALA A 685 -21.37 -5.39 -11.99
CA ALA A 685 -21.76 -5.22 -10.59
C ALA A 685 -22.37 -3.84 -10.29
N TYR A 686 -22.04 -2.81 -11.06
CA TYR A 686 -22.50 -1.44 -10.81
C TYR A 686 -23.76 -1.04 -11.60
N TYR A 687 -24.15 -1.79 -12.64
CA TYR A 687 -25.31 -1.46 -13.48
C TYR A 687 -26.23 -2.66 -13.77
N GLY A 688 -25.88 -3.88 -13.35
CA GLY A 688 -26.58 -5.11 -13.74
C GLY A 688 -27.83 -5.44 -12.92
N ASP A 689 -28.12 -4.70 -11.84
CA ASP A 689 -29.24 -5.00 -10.95
C ASP A 689 -30.67 -4.62 -11.45
N PRO A 690 -30.88 -3.66 -12.36
CA PRO A 690 -32.22 -3.39 -12.90
C PRO A 690 -32.63 -4.29 -14.09
N LEU A 691 -31.68 -4.96 -14.77
CA LEU A 691 -31.94 -5.66 -16.04
C LEU A 691 -32.05 -7.19 -15.86
N ASN A 692 -33.02 -7.81 -16.54
CA ASN A 692 -33.20 -9.26 -16.67
C ASN A 692 -32.33 -9.86 -17.79
N VAL A 693 -31.15 -9.28 -18.02
CA VAL A 693 -30.28 -9.60 -19.14
C VAL A 693 -28.86 -9.81 -18.66
N ASP A 694 -28.22 -10.88 -19.12
CA ASP A 694 -26.82 -11.17 -18.82
C ASP A 694 -25.92 -10.65 -19.94
N ILE A 695 -25.31 -9.48 -19.71
CA ILE A 695 -24.41 -8.84 -20.66
C ILE A 695 -23.08 -9.58 -20.67
N ARG A 696 -22.75 -10.21 -21.80
CA ARG A 696 -21.54 -11.03 -21.99
C ARG A 696 -20.38 -10.26 -22.59
N ARG A 697 -20.68 -9.35 -23.53
CA ARG A 697 -19.72 -8.43 -24.13
C ARG A 697 -20.39 -7.09 -24.35
N ALA A 698 -19.64 -6.02 -24.10
CA ALA A 698 -20.00 -4.65 -24.39
C ALA A 698 -18.72 -3.81 -24.30
N PHE A 699 -18.37 -3.13 -25.39
CA PHE A 699 -17.25 -2.19 -25.45
C PHE A 699 -17.82 -0.80 -25.65
N ALA A 700 -17.58 0.10 -24.70
CA ALA A 700 -18.07 1.47 -24.75
C ALA A 700 -16.95 2.40 -25.24
N SER A 701 -17.28 3.29 -26.15
CA SER A 701 -16.39 4.37 -26.58
C SER A 701 -17.11 5.71 -26.36
N TYR A 702 -16.38 6.74 -25.94
CA TYR A 702 -16.91 8.07 -25.69
C TYR A 702 -15.87 9.13 -26.04
N GLN A 703 -16.25 10.13 -26.81
CA GLN A 703 -15.40 11.26 -27.14
C GLN A 703 -16.17 12.56 -26.93
N GLY A 704 -15.78 13.35 -25.93
CA GLY A 704 -16.52 14.57 -25.59
C GLY A 704 -16.04 15.29 -24.35
N THR A 705 -16.90 16.17 -23.83
CA THR A 705 -16.66 16.89 -22.57
C THR A 705 -17.46 16.27 -21.43
N VAL A 706 -16.79 16.10 -20.29
CA VAL A 706 -17.39 15.63 -19.03
C VAL A 706 -17.33 16.74 -17.98
N ARG A 707 -18.43 16.91 -17.24
CA ARG A 707 -18.48 17.67 -15.99
C ARG A 707 -19.10 16.79 -14.92
N PHE A 708 -18.32 16.49 -13.89
CA PHE A 708 -18.69 15.66 -12.76
C PHE A 708 -18.47 16.42 -11.46
N ALA A 709 -19.41 16.35 -10.53
CA ALA A 709 -19.20 16.79 -9.15
C ALA A 709 -19.98 15.92 -8.16
N SER A 710 -19.30 15.53 -7.09
CA SER A 710 -19.87 14.83 -5.95
C SER A 710 -20.28 15.83 -4.88
N THR A 711 -21.57 15.97 -4.62
CA THR A 711 -22.11 16.87 -3.58
C THR A 711 -22.74 16.06 -2.44
N PRO A 712 -22.93 16.64 -1.25
CA PRO A 712 -23.68 15.97 -0.18
C PRO A 712 -25.10 15.54 -0.59
N SER A 713 -25.71 16.27 -1.54
CA SER A 713 -27.05 15.96 -2.09
C SER A 713 -27.04 14.85 -3.15
N GLY A 714 -25.86 14.38 -3.59
CA GLY A 714 -25.71 13.35 -4.62
C GLY A 714 -24.75 13.76 -5.75
N ILE A 715 -24.75 12.97 -6.82
CA ILE A 715 -23.85 13.16 -7.97
C ILE A 715 -24.51 14.05 -9.01
N THR A 716 -23.74 15.01 -9.54
CA THR A 716 -24.08 15.73 -10.77
C THR A 716 -23.15 15.29 -11.89
N LEU A 717 -23.73 14.98 -13.06
CA LEU A 717 -22.99 14.55 -14.25
C LEU A 717 -23.57 15.23 -15.49
N ARG A 718 -22.71 15.91 -16.27
CA ARG A 718 -23.05 16.37 -17.61
C ARG A 718 -22.05 15.80 -18.61
N LEU A 719 -22.56 15.19 -19.68
CA LEU A 719 -21.77 14.70 -20.81
C LEU A 719 -22.22 15.42 -22.07
N ALA A 720 -21.30 15.80 -22.94
CA ALA A 720 -21.60 16.31 -24.27
C ALA A 720 -20.57 15.79 -25.29
N GLY A 721 -20.97 14.97 -26.25
CA GLY A 721 -20.05 14.34 -27.20
C GLY A 721 -20.66 13.19 -28.00
N ASP A 722 -19.81 12.33 -28.54
CA ASP A 722 -20.20 11.13 -29.28
C ASP A 722 -19.95 9.88 -28.42
N THR A 723 -20.87 8.91 -28.45
CA THR A 723 -20.70 7.64 -27.76
C THR A 723 -21.02 6.47 -28.68
N ALA A 724 -20.37 5.34 -28.47
CA ALA A 724 -20.64 4.11 -29.19
C ALA A 724 -20.62 2.91 -28.24
N VAL A 725 -21.48 1.93 -28.51
CA VAL A 725 -21.44 0.61 -27.87
C VAL A 725 -21.22 -0.44 -28.95
N GLU A 726 -20.05 -1.05 -28.91
CA GLU A 726 -19.58 -2.01 -29.91
C GLU A 726 -19.57 -3.44 -29.35
N ASP A 727 -19.70 -4.41 -30.26
CA ASP A 727 -19.62 -5.84 -29.97
C ASP A 727 -20.54 -6.31 -28.83
N PHE A 728 -21.72 -5.70 -28.74
CA PHE A 728 -22.67 -5.99 -27.69
C PHE A 728 -23.26 -7.38 -27.85
N ARG A 729 -23.25 -8.16 -26.76
CA ARG A 729 -23.89 -9.47 -26.70
C ARG A 729 -24.52 -9.68 -25.33
N ALA A 730 -25.79 -10.05 -25.38
CA ALA A 730 -26.62 -10.29 -24.22
C ALA A 730 -27.36 -11.61 -24.35
N ASN A 731 -27.35 -12.38 -23.27
CA ASN A 731 -28.15 -13.58 -23.14
C ASN A 731 -29.38 -13.31 -22.26
N SER A 732 -30.45 -14.04 -22.51
CA SER A 732 -31.63 -13.95 -21.66
C SER A 732 -31.33 -14.63 -20.32
N ALA A 733 -31.66 -13.96 -19.21
CA ALA A 733 -31.59 -14.59 -17.89
C ALA A 733 -32.74 -15.59 -17.65
N SER A 734 -33.86 -15.47 -18.39
CA SER A 734 -35.04 -16.34 -18.27
C SER A 734 -34.97 -17.57 -19.18
N LEU A 735 -34.35 -17.49 -20.36
CA LEU A 735 -34.24 -18.61 -21.30
C LEU A 735 -33.11 -19.60 -20.93
N THR A 736 -32.22 -19.24 -20.00
CA THR A 736 -31.15 -20.11 -19.49
C THR A 736 -31.58 -21.00 -18.33
N GLN A 737 -32.87 -20.96 -17.92
CA GLN A 737 -33.38 -21.82 -16.84
C GLN A 737 -33.61 -23.26 -17.33
N PRO A 738 -33.27 -24.29 -16.52
CA PRO A 738 -33.58 -25.68 -16.85
C PRO A 738 -35.09 -25.87 -17.05
N GLY A 739 -35.51 -26.37 -18.22
CA GLY A 739 -36.92 -26.61 -18.54
C GLY A 739 -37.61 -25.52 -19.37
N ALA A 740 -36.87 -24.50 -19.86
CA ALA A 740 -37.42 -23.52 -20.80
C ALA A 740 -37.98 -24.23 -22.07
N PRO A 741 -39.28 -24.11 -22.37
CA PRO A 741 -39.90 -24.86 -23.46
C PRO A 741 -39.42 -24.38 -24.84
N GLY A 742 -39.03 -25.33 -25.70
CA GLY A 742 -38.91 -25.12 -27.15
C GLY A 742 -37.59 -24.54 -27.68
N LEU A 743 -36.54 -24.39 -26.87
CA LEU A 743 -35.23 -23.95 -27.33
C LEU A 743 -34.19 -25.08 -27.21
N GLU A 744 -33.45 -25.34 -28.29
CA GLU A 744 -32.28 -26.23 -28.25
C GLU A 744 -31.30 -25.75 -27.16
N ARG A 745 -30.88 -26.66 -26.27
CA ARG A 745 -29.83 -26.38 -25.26
C ARG A 745 -28.58 -25.82 -25.99
N GLY A 746 -28.24 -24.55 -25.76
CA GLY A 746 -27.02 -23.92 -26.27
C GLY A 746 -27.18 -22.71 -27.18
N ASN A 747 -28.41 -22.23 -27.45
CA ASN A 747 -28.62 -21.02 -28.25
C ASN A 747 -29.31 -19.90 -27.45
N ASP A 748 -28.64 -19.40 -26.42
CA ASP A 748 -29.21 -18.50 -25.40
C ASP A 748 -29.11 -17.00 -25.75
N ARG A 749 -28.67 -16.68 -26.97
CA ARG A 749 -28.47 -15.31 -27.45
C ARG A 749 -29.82 -14.60 -27.58
N LEU A 750 -30.01 -13.53 -26.81
CA LEU A 750 -31.23 -12.72 -26.83
C LEU A 750 -31.07 -11.52 -27.77
N LEU A 751 -29.97 -10.79 -27.59
CA LEU A 751 -29.73 -9.50 -28.24
C LEU A 751 -28.25 -9.36 -28.55
N SER A 752 -27.91 -8.97 -29.78
CA SER A 752 -26.54 -8.60 -30.12
C SER A 752 -26.50 -7.56 -31.22
N TRP A 753 -25.48 -6.72 -31.25
CA TRP A 753 -25.22 -5.80 -32.36
C TRP A 753 -23.72 -5.55 -32.50
N LYS A 754 -23.29 -5.19 -33.71
CA LYS A 754 -21.89 -4.83 -33.97
C LYS A 754 -21.58 -3.43 -33.44
N SER A 755 -22.43 -2.45 -33.73
CA SER A 755 -22.25 -1.08 -33.24
C SER A 755 -23.57 -0.34 -33.06
N LEU A 756 -23.73 0.30 -31.91
CA LEU A 756 -24.73 1.33 -31.62
C LEU A 756 -24.00 2.67 -31.46
N ASN A 757 -24.11 3.55 -32.45
CA ASN A 757 -23.49 4.86 -32.46
C ASN A 757 -24.52 5.93 -32.09
N LEU A 758 -24.24 6.72 -31.05
CA LEU A 758 -25.06 7.85 -30.60
C LEU A 758 -24.22 9.13 -30.74
N ARG A 759 -24.46 9.89 -31.81
CA ARG A 759 -23.74 11.14 -32.10
C ARG A 759 -24.43 12.33 -31.48
N GLY A 760 -23.65 13.27 -30.97
CA GLY A 760 -24.13 14.49 -30.32
C GLY A 760 -24.94 14.23 -29.04
N LEU A 761 -24.59 13.19 -28.29
CA LEU A 761 -25.13 12.88 -26.96
C LEU A 761 -24.95 14.08 -26.02
N GLN A 762 -26.03 14.51 -25.40
CA GLN A 762 -26.05 15.41 -24.25
C GLN A 762 -26.79 14.73 -23.10
N LEU A 763 -26.09 14.44 -22.02
CA LEU A 763 -26.63 13.85 -20.80
C LEU A 763 -26.55 14.89 -19.69
N ALA A 764 -27.63 15.11 -18.95
CA ALA A 764 -27.61 15.85 -17.70
C ALA A 764 -28.32 15.07 -16.59
N LEU A 765 -27.56 14.72 -15.57
CA LEU A 765 -27.99 14.08 -14.34
C LEU A 765 -27.71 15.04 -13.17
N ALA A 766 -28.73 15.32 -12.37
CA ALA A 766 -28.61 16.09 -11.14
C ALA A 766 -29.51 15.47 -10.06
N PRO A 767 -29.13 15.58 -8.77
CA PRO A 767 -29.96 15.07 -7.69
C PRO A 767 -31.35 15.73 -7.71
N SER A 768 -32.40 14.91 -7.52
CA SER A 768 -33.80 15.37 -7.46
C SER A 768 -34.35 16.06 -8.73
N ALA A 769 -33.63 16.02 -9.85
CA ALA A 769 -34.10 16.49 -11.15
C ALA A 769 -34.37 15.30 -12.09
N PRO A 770 -35.33 15.40 -13.04
CA PRO A 770 -35.51 14.39 -14.07
C PRO A 770 -34.24 14.26 -14.92
N LEU A 771 -33.86 13.02 -15.25
CA LEU A 771 -32.78 12.73 -16.18
C LEU A 771 -33.06 13.41 -17.53
N SER A 772 -32.12 14.18 -18.06
CA SER A 772 -32.21 14.75 -19.41
C SER A 772 -31.22 14.07 -20.34
N LEU A 773 -31.71 13.52 -21.45
CA LEU A 773 -30.92 12.85 -22.48
C LEU A 773 -31.35 13.34 -23.86
N ASP A 774 -30.45 13.98 -24.60
CA ASP A 774 -30.64 14.38 -26.01
C ASP A 774 -29.57 13.70 -26.87
N VAL A 775 -29.97 13.01 -27.93
CA VAL A 775 -29.07 12.39 -28.92
C VAL A 775 -29.39 12.96 -30.29
N ARG A 776 -28.41 13.51 -30.99
CA ARG A 776 -28.64 14.13 -32.32
C ARG A 776 -28.89 13.12 -33.43
N GLU A 777 -28.18 12.00 -33.44
CA GLU A 777 -28.29 10.96 -34.46
C GLU A 777 -27.98 9.59 -33.84
N THR A 778 -28.78 8.57 -34.17
CA THR A 778 -28.56 7.19 -33.72
C THR A 778 -28.36 6.27 -34.91
N THR A 779 -27.36 5.40 -34.88
CA THR A 779 -27.17 4.36 -35.90
C THR A 779 -26.95 3.01 -35.24
N LEU A 780 -27.75 2.02 -35.61
CA LEU A 780 -27.63 0.63 -35.13
C LEU A 780 -27.31 -0.28 -36.32
N THR A 781 -26.17 -0.97 -36.26
CA THR A 781 -25.63 -1.80 -37.37
C THR A 781 -25.49 -3.26 -36.96
N ASP A 782 -25.83 -4.17 -37.87
CA ASP A 782 -25.72 -5.63 -37.71
C ASP A 782 -26.39 -6.12 -36.42
N PHE A 783 -27.62 -5.66 -36.15
CA PHE A 783 -28.34 -6.04 -34.95
C PHE A 783 -29.09 -7.36 -35.13
N PHE A 784 -29.18 -8.10 -34.03
CA PHE A 784 -29.90 -9.34 -33.90
C PHE A 784 -30.77 -9.28 -32.66
N ALA A 785 -32.05 -9.60 -32.80
CA ALA A 785 -32.96 -9.78 -31.67
C ALA A 785 -33.71 -11.10 -31.80
N ARG A 786 -33.90 -11.78 -30.67
CA ARG A 786 -34.77 -12.95 -30.58
C ARG A 786 -36.08 -12.58 -29.90
N VAL A 787 -37.16 -12.69 -30.66
CA VAL A 787 -38.52 -12.41 -30.22
C VAL A 787 -39.22 -13.75 -30.02
N ILE A 788 -39.65 -14.01 -28.79
CA ILE A 788 -40.39 -15.21 -28.43
C ILE A 788 -41.73 -14.78 -27.87
N VAL A 789 -42.80 -15.30 -28.45
CA VAL A 789 -44.13 -15.29 -27.88
C VAL A 789 -44.27 -16.54 -27.02
N ASP A 790 -44.48 -16.36 -25.73
CA ASP A 790 -44.61 -17.47 -24.79
C ASP A 790 -45.96 -18.20 -24.95
N PRO A 791 -46.18 -19.35 -24.29
CA PRO A 791 -47.47 -20.06 -24.33
C PRO A 791 -48.67 -19.26 -23.82
N THR A 792 -48.45 -18.12 -23.15
CA THR A 792 -49.51 -17.20 -22.67
C THR A 792 -49.80 -16.07 -23.66
N GLY A 793 -49.05 -15.97 -24.76
CA GLY A 793 -49.17 -14.92 -25.77
C GLY A 793 -48.36 -13.65 -25.46
N ARG A 794 -47.46 -13.66 -24.45
CA ARG A 794 -46.63 -12.50 -24.09
C ARG A 794 -45.28 -12.53 -24.78
N VAL A 795 -44.73 -11.35 -25.07
CA VAL A 795 -43.43 -11.18 -25.75
C VAL A 795 -42.29 -11.02 -24.74
N ASN A 796 -41.25 -11.84 -24.88
CA ASN A 796 -40.07 -11.84 -24.00
C ASN A 796 -39.33 -10.49 -23.88
N LEU A 797 -39.31 -9.67 -24.94
CA LEU A 797 -38.62 -8.37 -24.94
C LEU A 797 -39.32 -7.29 -24.11
N LEU A 798 -40.58 -7.50 -23.70
CA LEU A 798 -41.31 -6.57 -22.83
C LEU A 798 -40.92 -6.71 -21.36
N GLU A 799 -40.17 -7.76 -20.98
CA GLU A 799 -39.80 -8.09 -19.59
C GLU A 799 -38.31 -7.89 -19.26
N LEU A 800 -37.62 -7.02 -20.01
CA LEU A 800 -36.19 -6.76 -19.81
C LEU A 800 -35.85 -6.08 -18.48
N GLY A 801 -36.82 -5.48 -17.79
CA GLY A 801 -36.66 -4.87 -16.46
C GLY A 801 -37.25 -5.72 -15.34
N ARG A 802 -36.53 -5.90 -14.22
CA ARG A 802 -36.98 -6.74 -13.08
C ARG A 802 -38.32 -6.32 -12.44
N GLY A 803 -38.79 -5.10 -12.70
CA GLY A 803 -40.05 -4.55 -12.16
C GLY A 803 -41.33 -4.90 -12.94
N SER A 804 -41.25 -5.59 -14.09
CA SER A 804 -42.42 -5.85 -14.95
C SER A 804 -43.18 -7.15 -14.63
N LYS A 805 -43.18 -7.61 -13.38
CA LYS A 805 -44.09 -8.69 -12.97
C LYS A 805 -45.52 -8.15 -12.88
N SER A 806 -46.23 -8.12 -14.00
CA SER A 806 -47.68 -8.01 -13.99
C SER A 806 -48.26 -9.38 -13.60
N THR A 807 -48.75 -9.47 -12.37
CA THR A 807 -49.61 -10.55 -11.89
C THR A 807 -50.71 -10.83 -12.93
N PRO A 808 -51.01 -12.10 -13.28
CA PRO A 808 -52.12 -12.40 -14.19
C PRO A 808 -53.44 -11.89 -13.60
N PRO A 809 -54.38 -11.34 -14.40
CA PRO A 809 -55.73 -11.11 -13.93
C PRO A 809 -56.44 -12.47 -13.80
N THR A 810 -56.58 -12.97 -12.57
CA THR A 810 -57.54 -14.03 -12.26
C THR A 810 -58.94 -13.41 -12.32
N PRO A 811 -59.89 -13.95 -13.10
CA PRO A 811 -61.26 -13.47 -13.06
C PRO A 811 -61.86 -13.80 -11.69
N ALA A 812 -62.23 -12.75 -10.96
CA ALA A 812 -62.96 -12.85 -9.71
C ALA A 812 -64.46 -12.94 -9.99
N VAL A 813 -65.10 -14.04 -9.57
CA VAL A 813 -66.47 -14.02 -9.04
C VAL A 813 -66.51 -14.91 -7.80
N ALA A 814 -66.69 -14.23 -6.65
CA ALA A 814 -67.45 -14.56 -5.44
C ALA A 814 -67.41 -16.00 -4.85
N ALA A 815 -67.32 -16.22 -3.55
CA ALA A 815 -67.30 -15.35 -2.36
C ALA A 815 -67.00 -16.23 -1.12
N ALA A 816 -66.46 -15.59 -0.07
CA ALA A 816 -66.65 -15.82 1.37
C ALA A 816 -66.46 -17.28 1.91
N VAL A 817 -65.76 -17.55 3.01
CA VAL A 817 -65.56 -16.81 4.25
C VAL A 817 -64.31 -17.38 4.97
N ALA A 818 -63.57 -16.48 5.62
CA ALA A 818 -62.81 -16.62 6.86
C ALA A 818 -61.79 -17.77 7.07
N GLY A 819 -60.55 -17.38 7.39
CA GLY A 819 -59.70 -18.12 8.35
C GLY A 819 -58.22 -18.20 8.00
N THR A 820 -57.45 -17.19 8.42
CA THR A 820 -55.98 -17.04 8.42
C THR A 820 -55.18 -18.30 8.83
N PRO A 821 -53.96 -18.55 8.27
CA PRO A 821 -52.88 -19.13 9.05
C PRO A 821 -51.96 -18.01 9.55
N ALA A 822 -51.93 -17.88 10.87
CA ALA A 822 -50.95 -17.10 11.58
C ALA A 822 -49.55 -17.73 11.46
N ALA A 823 -48.57 -16.85 11.67
CA ALA A 823 -47.15 -17.11 11.75
C ALA A 823 -46.78 -18.27 12.70
N ALA A 824 -45.68 -18.92 12.33
CA ALA A 824 -45.02 -19.97 13.07
C ALA A 824 -44.69 -19.55 14.52
N VAL A 825 -45.21 -20.32 15.48
CA VAL A 825 -44.67 -20.45 16.83
C VAL A 825 -43.80 -21.71 16.84
N ALA A 826 -42.57 -21.57 17.33
CA ALA A 826 -41.61 -22.66 17.46
C ALA A 826 -42.11 -23.72 18.45
N VAL A 827 -42.09 -24.98 18.01
CA VAL A 827 -42.36 -26.17 18.83
C VAL A 827 -41.06 -26.96 18.92
N THR A 828 -40.43 -26.98 20.10
CA THR A 828 -39.25 -27.81 20.36
C THR A 828 -39.69 -29.23 20.68
N GLN A 829 -39.34 -30.20 19.84
CA GLN A 829 -39.50 -31.62 20.11
C GLN A 829 -38.24 -32.17 20.79
N GLN A 830 -38.36 -32.74 21.98
CA GLN A 830 -37.28 -33.43 22.68
C GLN A 830 -37.61 -34.93 22.75
N ARG A 831 -36.71 -35.78 22.23
CA ARG A 831 -36.83 -37.25 22.21
C ARG A 831 -36.24 -37.84 23.49
N LEU A 832 -37.01 -38.64 24.23
CA LEU A 832 -36.49 -39.45 25.34
C LEU A 832 -35.92 -40.80 24.83
N PRO A 833 -35.05 -41.49 25.60
CA PRO A 833 -34.21 -42.59 25.11
C PRO A 833 -34.96 -43.84 24.59
N ASP A 834 -36.25 -43.99 24.87
CA ASP A 834 -37.05 -45.16 24.48
C ASP A 834 -37.97 -44.91 23.26
N GLY A 835 -37.73 -43.84 22.50
CA GLY A 835 -38.33 -43.65 21.18
C GLY A 835 -39.68 -42.91 21.14
N GLU A 836 -40.23 -42.48 22.27
CA GLU A 836 -41.40 -41.59 22.32
C GLU A 836 -41.01 -40.10 22.47
N THR A 837 -41.71 -39.25 21.71
CA THR A 837 -41.59 -37.78 21.73
C THR A 837 -42.91 -37.16 22.21
N VAL A 838 -42.85 -36.33 23.25
CA VAL A 838 -44.01 -35.57 23.80
C VAL A 838 -43.79 -34.07 23.60
N THR A 839 -44.85 -33.36 23.18
CA THR A 839 -44.89 -31.91 22.95
C THR A 839 -45.84 -31.23 23.93
N VAL A 840 -45.39 -30.16 24.61
CA VAL A 840 -46.21 -29.38 25.56
C VAL A 840 -46.21 -27.91 25.15
N ALA A 841 -47.39 -27.26 25.18
CA ALA A 841 -47.59 -25.84 24.87
C ALA A 841 -48.14 -25.08 26.11
N ALA A 842 -47.67 -23.86 26.36
CA ALA A 842 -48.06 -23.03 27.52
C ALA A 842 -48.68 -21.68 27.10
N PRO A 843 -49.65 -21.12 27.86
CA PRO A 843 -50.33 -19.85 27.52
C PRO A 843 -49.70 -18.62 28.20
N ALA A 844 -49.96 -17.43 27.63
CA ALA A 844 -49.48 -16.13 28.13
C ALA A 844 -50.63 -15.22 28.63
N ALA A 845 -50.37 -14.44 29.69
CA ALA A 845 -51.24 -13.39 30.26
C ALA A 845 -50.47 -12.06 30.44
N ALA A 846 -51.23 -10.98 30.61
CA ALA A 846 -50.91 -9.56 30.34
C ALA A 846 -50.28 -8.72 31.48
N ALA A 847 -49.83 -7.50 31.11
CA ALA A 847 -50.10 -6.18 31.75
C ALA A 847 -48.91 -5.28 32.21
N SER A 848 -49.01 -4.01 31.79
CA SER A 848 -48.75 -2.71 32.47
C SER A 848 -47.34 -2.11 32.72
N ALA A 849 -47.05 -1.07 31.92
CA ALA A 849 -46.77 0.35 32.23
C ALA A 849 -45.91 0.81 33.45
N ALA A 850 -44.93 1.72 33.23
CA ALA A 850 -45.02 3.18 33.51
C ALA A 850 -43.66 3.93 33.64
N GLY A 851 -43.62 5.17 33.11
CA GLY A 851 -42.82 6.35 33.55
C GLY A 851 -41.39 6.50 33.02
N GLY A 852 -40.87 7.64 32.51
CA GLY A 852 -41.31 9.04 32.36
C GLY A 852 -40.04 9.91 32.19
N ALA A 853 -39.79 10.49 31.01
CA ALA A 853 -39.86 11.93 30.67
C ALA A 853 -38.53 12.73 30.80
N VAL A 854 -38.12 13.45 29.73
CA VAL A 854 -38.23 14.93 29.56
C VAL A 854 -37.48 15.38 28.27
N ALA A 855 -38.17 16.20 27.45
CA ALA A 855 -37.74 16.86 26.20
C ALA A 855 -37.14 18.28 26.48
N PRO A 856 -36.69 19.11 25.50
CA PRO A 856 -37.57 19.79 24.51
C PRO A 856 -36.83 20.00 23.14
N SER A 857 -37.29 20.65 22.07
CA SER A 857 -38.48 21.40 21.66
C SER A 857 -38.52 21.35 20.11
N ALA A 858 -39.71 21.30 19.53
CA ALA A 858 -39.95 21.45 18.09
C ALA A 858 -40.75 22.74 17.84
N ALA A 859 -40.50 23.38 16.70
CA ALA A 859 -41.44 24.23 15.97
C ALA A 859 -40.92 24.38 14.53
N GLY A 860 -41.65 24.14 13.44
CA GLY A 860 -43.00 23.66 13.24
C GLY A 860 -43.29 23.71 11.73
N ALA A 861 -44.01 22.73 11.19
CA ALA A 861 -44.81 22.87 9.97
C ALA A 861 -45.77 21.68 9.84
N ALA A 862 -47.01 22.01 9.51
CA ALA A 862 -48.21 21.19 9.48
C ALA A 862 -48.27 20.21 8.27
N PRO A 863 -49.26 19.29 8.23
CA PRO A 863 -49.17 18.01 7.53
C PRO A 863 -49.67 18.08 6.08
N GLY A 864 -49.02 17.32 5.19
CA GLY A 864 -49.47 17.15 3.81
C GLY A 864 -49.08 15.78 3.28
N ALA A 865 -50.10 14.94 3.09
CA ALA A 865 -50.22 13.84 2.14
C ALA A 865 -48.99 12.96 1.83
N GLY A 866 -49.11 11.68 2.13
CA GLY A 866 -48.23 10.64 1.60
C GLY A 866 -48.19 10.69 0.07
N ALA A 867 -47.09 11.19 -0.47
CA ALA A 867 -46.74 11.05 -1.87
C ALA A 867 -45.86 9.82 -2.01
N THR A 868 -46.40 8.80 -2.67
CA THR A 868 -45.64 7.78 -3.37
C THR A 868 -44.54 8.46 -4.19
N SER A 869 -43.28 8.22 -3.86
CA SER A 869 -42.13 8.75 -4.60
C SER A 869 -42.02 8.04 -5.95
N GLY A 870 -42.84 8.43 -6.92
CA GLY A 870 -42.56 8.21 -8.33
C GLY A 870 -41.30 8.98 -8.69
N SER A 871 -40.27 8.31 -9.19
CA SER A 871 -39.10 9.00 -9.74
C SER A 871 -39.55 10.02 -10.80
N PRO A 872 -39.02 11.25 -10.82
CA PRO A 872 -39.39 12.25 -11.82
C PRO A 872 -39.14 11.67 -13.22
N ALA A 873 -40.16 11.71 -14.07
CA ALA A 873 -40.12 11.12 -15.40
C ALA A 873 -39.01 11.77 -16.25
N ALA A 874 -38.19 10.95 -16.91
CA ALA A 874 -37.04 11.42 -17.67
C ALA A 874 -37.45 12.22 -18.92
N ASN A 875 -36.67 13.24 -19.23
CA ASN A 875 -36.75 14.01 -20.48
C ASN A 875 -35.83 13.37 -21.52
N LEU A 876 -36.42 12.72 -22.53
CA LEU A 876 -35.66 11.99 -23.55
C LEU A 876 -35.91 12.61 -24.92
N ARG A 877 -34.85 12.87 -25.68
CA ARG A 877 -34.90 13.24 -27.09
C ARG A 877 -33.92 12.37 -27.86
N PHE A 878 -34.42 11.68 -28.86
CA PHE A 878 -33.60 10.90 -29.77
C PHE A 878 -33.82 11.43 -31.18
N GLY A 879 -32.75 11.77 -31.87
CA GLY A 879 -32.73 12.22 -33.25
C GLY A 879 -33.02 11.07 -34.23
N PRO A 880 -32.91 11.30 -35.55
CA PRO A 880 -33.20 10.26 -36.51
C PRO A 880 -32.36 9.01 -36.23
N MET A 881 -33.03 7.86 -36.15
CA MET A 881 -32.41 6.56 -35.98
C MET A 881 -32.26 5.88 -37.33
N ARG A 882 -31.10 5.31 -37.61
CA ARG A 882 -30.85 4.44 -38.77
C ARG A 882 -30.62 3.01 -38.31
N LEU A 883 -31.32 2.09 -38.97
CA LEU A 883 -31.20 0.65 -38.78
C LEU A 883 -30.53 0.10 -40.04
N VAL A 884 -29.43 -0.63 -39.88
CA VAL A 884 -28.65 -1.19 -41.00
C VAL A 884 -28.43 -2.68 -40.77
N ASN A 885 -28.87 -3.49 -41.74
CA ASN A 885 -28.61 -4.93 -41.79
C ASN A 885 -29.06 -5.69 -40.52
N GLY A 886 -30.32 -5.50 -40.12
CA GLY A 886 -30.89 -6.19 -38.97
C GLY A 886 -31.40 -7.60 -39.26
N LYS A 887 -31.39 -8.44 -38.23
CA LYS A 887 -32.01 -9.77 -38.21
C LYS A 887 -32.90 -9.95 -36.98
N ILE A 888 -34.08 -10.51 -37.16
CA ILE A 888 -34.98 -10.88 -36.07
C ILE A 888 -35.36 -12.35 -36.24
N ASP A 889 -35.07 -13.16 -35.22
CA ASP A 889 -35.61 -14.52 -35.12
C ASP A 889 -36.90 -14.45 -34.30
N PHE A 890 -38.03 -14.77 -34.93
CA PHE A 890 -39.34 -14.84 -34.30
C PHE A 890 -39.73 -16.29 -34.03
N THR A 891 -40.21 -16.58 -32.82
CA THR A 891 -40.75 -17.89 -32.45
C THR A 891 -42.04 -17.69 -31.68
N ASP A 892 -43.09 -18.37 -32.11
CA ASP A 892 -44.38 -18.37 -31.45
C ASP A 892 -44.65 -19.74 -30.82
N LEU A 893 -44.64 -19.77 -29.48
CA LEU A 893 -44.95 -20.94 -28.65
C LEU A 893 -46.41 -20.97 -28.21
N PHE A 894 -47.21 -19.95 -28.55
CA PHE A 894 -48.65 -19.91 -28.26
C PHE A 894 -49.43 -20.90 -29.12
N VAL A 895 -48.96 -21.17 -30.35
CA VAL A 895 -49.54 -22.13 -31.28
C VAL A 895 -48.81 -23.49 -31.25
N LYS A 896 -49.55 -24.58 -31.46
CA LYS A 896 -49.00 -25.94 -31.57
C LYS A 896 -49.46 -26.58 -32.89
N PRO A 897 -48.56 -27.17 -33.71
CA PRO A 897 -47.10 -27.15 -33.58
C PRO A 897 -46.53 -25.72 -33.56
N ASN A 898 -45.32 -25.51 -33.02
CA ASN A 898 -44.78 -24.16 -32.86
C ASN A 898 -44.49 -23.52 -34.22
N TYR A 899 -44.57 -22.19 -34.30
CA TYR A 899 -44.22 -21.45 -35.52
C TYR A 899 -42.90 -20.69 -35.32
N SER A 900 -42.06 -20.67 -36.36
CA SER A 900 -40.83 -19.90 -36.37
C SER A 900 -40.69 -19.14 -37.69
N ALA A 901 -40.19 -17.91 -37.61
CA ALA A 901 -39.91 -17.09 -38.77
C ALA A 901 -38.61 -16.31 -38.61
N ASP A 902 -37.91 -16.07 -39.71
CA ASP A 902 -36.82 -15.12 -39.77
C ASP A 902 -37.23 -13.85 -40.53
N LEU A 903 -36.82 -12.70 -39.99
CA LEU A 903 -36.77 -11.44 -40.71
C LEU A 903 -35.30 -11.05 -40.88
N SER A 904 -34.90 -10.73 -42.09
CA SER A 904 -33.52 -10.42 -42.45
C SER A 904 -33.42 -9.18 -43.33
N GLU A 905 -32.19 -8.67 -43.50
CA GLU A 905 -31.88 -7.47 -44.29
C GLU A 905 -32.66 -6.22 -43.82
N LEU A 906 -33.05 -6.18 -42.53
CA LEU A 906 -33.85 -5.08 -41.99
C LEU A 906 -33.07 -3.77 -42.02
N THR A 907 -33.50 -2.85 -42.87
CA THR A 907 -32.88 -1.54 -43.07
C THR A 907 -33.96 -0.48 -43.06
N GLY A 908 -33.76 0.59 -42.29
CA GLY A 908 -34.81 1.57 -42.07
C GLY A 908 -34.35 2.85 -41.39
N ARG A 909 -35.28 3.79 -41.30
CA ARG A 909 -35.11 5.08 -40.63
C ARG A 909 -36.33 5.37 -39.75
N LEU A 910 -36.08 5.94 -38.58
CA LEU A 910 -37.09 6.51 -37.71
C LEU A 910 -36.72 7.98 -37.47
N SER A 911 -37.63 8.93 -37.63
CA SER A 911 -37.34 10.35 -37.36
C SER A 911 -37.16 10.61 -35.86
N ALA A 912 -36.79 11.85 -35.51
CA ALA A 912 -36.62 12.21 -34.12
C ALA A 912 -37.92 12.06 -33.31
N PHE A 913 -37.81 11.65 -32.05
CA PHE A 913 -38.92 11.60 -31.09
C PHE A 913 -38.50 12.16 -29.73
N THR A 914 -39.49 12.66 -28.98
CA THR A 914 -39.27 13.25 -27.65
C THR A 914 -40.25 12.70 -26.62
N SER A 915 -39.78 12.53 -25.40
CA SER A 915 -40.58 12.21 -24.22
C SER A 915 -40.37 13.34 -23.21
N ARG A 916 -41.34 14.25 -23.11
CA ARG A 916 -41.39 15.25 -22.05
C ARG A 916 -42.65 15.02 -21.20
N PRO A 917 -42.53 14.94 -19.86
CA PRO A 917 -43.69 14.81 -18.99
C PRO A 917 -44.61 16.03 -19.14
N GLY A 918 -45.89 15.80 -19.45
CA GLY A 918 -46.92 16.85 -19.58
C GLY A 918 -47.04 17.49 -20.97
N GLU A 919 -46.17 17.16 -21.92
CA GLU A 919 -46.26 17.61 -23.31
C GLU A 919 -46.69 16.43 -24.21
N LYS A 920 -47.54 16.69 -25.22
CA LYS A 920 -47.99 15.63 -26.13
C LYS A 920 -46.80 15.21 -27.00
N ALA A 921 -46.29 14.00 -26.79
CA ALA A 921 -45.14 13.48 -27.52
C ALA A 921 -45.43 13.42 -29.04
N GLU A 922 -44.50 13.93 -29.84
CA GLU A 922 -44.63 13.99 -31.30
C GLU A 922 -44.49 12.59 -31.94
N MET A 923 -45.25 12.35 -33.00
CA MET A 923 -45.19 11.13 -33.79
C MET A 923 -43.98 11.13 -34.72
N ALA A 924 -43.14 10.09 -34.70
CA ALA A 924 -41.97 9.96 -35.55
C ALA A 924 -42.26 9.19 -36.85
N ASP A 925 -41.77 9.69 -37.98
CA ASP A 925 -41.86 9.03 -39.28
C ASP A 925 -41.00 7.76 -39.29
N LEU A 926 -41.60 6.63 -39.66
CA LEU A 926 -41.00 5.31 -39.75
C LEU A 926 -40.94 4.87 -41.21
N GLU A 927 -39.77 4.40 -41.66
CA GLU A 927 -39.58 3.64 -42.89
C GLU A 927 -38.72 2.41 -42.58
N LEU A 928 -39.20 1.22 -42.89
CA LEU A 928 -38.48 -0.04 -42.66
C LEU A 928 -38.69 -0.97 -43.85
N ARG A 929 -37.60 -1.54 -44.36
CA ARG A 929 -37.61 -2.53 -45.44
C ARG A 929 -36.82 -3.77 -45.02
N GLY A 930 -37.21 -4.93 -45.53
CA GLY A 930 -36.47 -6.16 -45.30
C GLY A 930 -37.10 -7.36 -46.02
N LYS A 931 -36.68 -8.56 -45.62
CA LYS A 931 -37.21 -9.82 -46.12
C LYS A 931 -37.77 -10.67 -44.99
N ALA A 932 -38.91 -11.31 -45.21
CA ALA A 932 -39.49 -12.31 -44.31
C ALA A 932 -39.37 -13.70 -44.94
N GLN A 933 -39.02 -14.72 -44.13
CA GLN A 933 -38.79 -16.10 -44.58
C GLN A 933 -37.83 -16.17 -45.79
N GLN A 934 -36.80 -15.30 -45.77
CA GLN A 934 -35.76 -15.10 -46.81
C GLN A 934 -36.21 -14.61 -48.20
N THR A 935 -37.48 -14.69 -48.55
CA THR A 935 -37.95 -14.41 -49.92
C THR A 935 -39.05 -13.36 -50.03
N ALA A 936 -39.88 -13.18 -49.01
CA ALA A 936 -41.01 -12.25 -49.07
C ALA A 936 -40.56 -10.82 -48.79
N SER A 937 -40.82 -9.88 -49.70
CA SER A 937 -40.44 -8.46 -49.48
C SER A 937 -41.37 -7.83 -48.44
N LEU A 938 -40.79 -7.13 -47.46
CA LEU A 938 -41.50 -6.39 -46.43
C LEU A 938 -41.16 -4.89 -46.52
N GLU A 939 -42.19 -4.05 -46.53
CA GLU A 939 -42.09 -2.59 -46.48
C GLU A 939 -43.06 -2.06 -45.41
N ILE A 940 -42.59 -1.23 -44.48
CA ILE A 940 -43.40 -0.61 -43.44
C ILE A 940 -43.12 0.89 -43.47
N THR A 941 -44.15 1.70 -43.62
CA THR A 941 -44.06 3.17 -43.65
C THR A 941 -45.15 3.78 -42.78
N GLY A 942 -44.89 4.89 -42.11
CA GLY A 942 -45.93 5.62 -41.38
C GLY A 942 -45.38 6.43 -40.23
N LYS A 943 -46.15 6.56 -39.16
CA LYS A 943 -45.79 7.33 -37.97
C LYS A 943 -45.96 6.48 -36.70
N ILE A 944 -45.04 6.62 -35.76
CA ILE A 944 -45.08 5.92 -34.47
C ILE A 944 -44.56 6.81 -33.35
N ASN A 945 -45.18 6.71 -32.17
CA ASN A 945 -44.68 7.35 -30.95
C ASN A 945 -44.15 6.27 -29.98
N PRO A 946 -42.82 6.00 -29.99
CA PRO A 946 -42.25 4.90 -29.22
C PRO A 946 -42.22 5.14 -27.71
N VAL A 947 -42.49 6.36 -27.25
CA VAL A 947 -42.41 6.77 -25.84
C VAL A 947 -43.78 7.05 -25.21
N ALA A 948 -44.85 7.04 -25.99
CA ALA A 948 -46.22 7.17 -25.49
C ALA A 948 -46.66 5.92 -24.70
N LYS A 949 -47.45 6.15 -23.65
CA LYS A 949 -48.12 5.10 -22.88
C LYS A 949 -49.61 5.47 -22.77
N PRO A 950 -50.54 4.78 -23.46
CA PRO A 950 -50.34 3.64 -24.37
C PRO A 950 -49.65 4.02 -25.69
N LEU A 951 -49.19 3.02 -26.45
CA LEU A 951 -48.52 3.20 -27.75
C LEU A 951 -49.45 3.87 -28.77
N GLU A 952 -48.98 4.93 -29.44
CA GLU A 952 -49.68 5.61 -30.54
C GLU A 952 -48.94 5.31 -31.85
N LEU A 953 -49.66 4.88 -32.90
CA LEU A 953 -49.09 4.61 -34.22
C LEU A 953 -50.10 4.77 -35.34
N ASP A 954 -49.63 5.07 -36.55
CA ASP A 954 -50.38 5.06 -37.80
C ASP A 954 -49.44 4.56 -38.90
N ILE A 955 -49.49 3.26 -39.20
CA ILE A 955 -48.55 2.60 -40.09
C ILE A 955 -49.26 1.89 -41.24
N THR A 956 -48.65 1.95 -42.41
CA THR A 956 -48.95 1.11 -43.57
C THR A 956 -47.84 0.08 -43.71
N ALA A 957 -48.20 -1.20 -43.73
CA ALA A 957 -47.27 -2.29 -43.99
C ALA A 957 -47.69 -3.04 -45.25
N ARG A 958 -46.73 -3.28 -46.15
CA ARG A 958 -46.92 -4.09 -47.36
C ARG A 958 -45.98 -5.28 -47.29
N MET A 959 -46.51 -6.46 -47.55
CA MET A 959 -45.73 -7.66 -47.72
C MET A 959 -46.18 -8.37 -48.98
N ARG A 960 -45.24 -8.86 -49.78
CA ARG A 960 -45.52 -9.56 -51.04
C ARG A 960 -44.93 -10.94 -51.04
N ASP A 961 -45.66 -11.88 -51.64
CA ASP A 961 -45.20 -13.24 -51.96
C ASP A 961 -44.71 -14.08 -50.76
N LEU A 962 -45.35 -13.94 -49.59
CA LEU A 962 -45.09 -14.82 -48.45
C LEU A 962 -45.63 -16.23 -48.72
N ASP A 963 -44.77 -17.24 -48.67
CA ASP A 963 -45.19 -18.64 -48.79
C ASP A 963 -46.12 -19.00 -47.62
N LEU A 964 -47.29 -19.56 -47.93
CA LEU A 964 -48.32 -19.88 -46.93
C LEU A 964 -48.12 -21.23 -46.25
N ALA A 965 -47.40 -22.16 -46.87
CA ALA A 965 -47.18 -23.50 -46.28
C ALA A 965 -46.53 -23.46 -44.88
N PRO A 966 -45.52 -22.61 -44.60
CA PRO A 966 -44.98 -22.41 -43.25
C PRO A 966 -46.00 -21.92 -42.21
N LEU A 967 -47.10 -21.27 -42.62
CA LEU A 967 -48.16 -20.78 -41.72
C LEU A 967 -49.18 -21.86 -41.33
N THR A 968 -48.98 -23.11 -41.76
CA THR A 968 -49.81 -24.27 -41.40
C THR A 968 -50.15 -24.36 -39.90
N PRO A 969 -49.23 -24.10 -38.94
CA PRO A 969 -49.58 -24.10 -37.51
C PRO A 969 -50.78 -23.22 -37.12
N TYR A 970 -50.87 -22.02 -37.68
CA TYR A 970 -51.98 -21.10 -37.41
C TYR A 970 -53.28 -21.60 -38.05
N SER A 971 -53.18 -22.10 -39.29
CA SER A 971 -54.34 -22.65 -40.00
C SER A 971 -54.92 -23.88 -39.30
N VAL A 972 -54.06 -24.77 -38.79
CA VAL A 972 -54.52 -25.94 -38.02
C VAL A 972 -55.23 -25.52 -36.73
N ARG A 973 -54.70 -24.54 -36.00
CA ARG A 973 -55.34 -24.06 -34.76
C ARG A 973 -56.70 -23.39 -34.99
N PHE A 974 -56.81 -22.53 -36.01
CA PHE A 974 -58.01 -21.70 -36.18
C PHE A 974 -59.01 -22.28 -37.19
N ALA A 975 -58.55 -23.06 -38.16
CA ALA A 975 -59.37 -23.60 -39.23
C ALA A 975 -59.39 -25.14 -39.31
N GLY A 976 -58.51 -25.86 -38.61
CA GLY A 976 -58.50 -27.34 -38.58
C GLY A 976 -57.84 -28.01 -39.78
N HIS A 977 -57.32 -27.22 -40.73
CA HIS A 977 -56.69 -27.71 -41.96
C HIS A 977 -55.29 -27.15 -42.12
N GLY A 978 -54.34 -27.96 -42.62
CA GLY A 978 -53.02 -27.48 -43.01
C GLY A 978 -53.01 -26.80 -44.38
N ILE A 979 -52.00 -25.97 -44.67
CA ILE A 979 -51.87 -25.31 -45.98
C ILE A 979 -50.88 -26.09 -46.82
N GLU A 980 -51.35 -26.68 -47.93
CA GLU A 980 -50.51 -27.43 -48.85
C GLU A 980 -49.66 -26.51 -49.74
N ARG A 981 -50.23 -25.40 -50.21
CA ARG A 981 -49.58 -24.46 -51.11
C ARG A 981 -50.31 -23.11 -51.09
N GLY A 982 -49.58 -22.04 -51.41
CA GLY A 982 -50.13 -20.74 -51.77
C GLY A 982 -49.17 -19.63 -51.41
N LYS A 983 -49.42 -18.42 -51.90
CA LYS A 983 -48.70 -17.21 -51.51
C LYS A 983 -49.65 -16.15 -50.98
N LEU A 984 -49.18 -15.38 -50.01
CA LEU A 984 -49.90 -14.27 -49.42
C LEU A 984 -49.16 -12.97 -49.72
N SER A 985 -49.91 -12.01 -50.27
CA SER A 985 -49.55 -10.61 -50.22
C SER A 985 -50.53 -9.90 -49.28
N MET A 986 -50.03 -9.06 -48.38
CA MET A 986 -50.89 -8.28 -47.49
C MET A 986 -50.56 -6.79 -47.63
N ASP A 987 -51.60 -5.97 -47.60
CA ASP A 987 -51.52 -4.52 -47.38
C ASP A 987 -52.31 -4.19 -46.12
N ILE A 988 -51.61 -3.72 -45.10
CA ILE A 988 -52.16 -3.44 -43.79
C ILE A 988 -52.07 -1.95 -43.51
N ASN A 989 -53.14 -1.33 -42.98
CA ASN A 989 -53.08 0.00 -42.37
C ASN A 989 -53.57 -0.08 -40.93
N TYR A 990 -52.67 0.13 -39.96
CA TYR A 990 -52.98 0.07 -38.53
C TYR A 990 -52.82 1.44 -37.89
N ARG A 991 -53.88 1.90 -37.22
CA ARG A 991 -53.89 3.12 -36.42
C ARG A 991 -54.26 2.80 -34.98
N ILE A 992 -53.41 3.19 -34.04
CA ILE A 992 -53.70 3.17 -32.61
C ILE A 992 -53.81 4.61 -32.13
N SER A 993 -55.00 4.96 -31.65
CA SER A 993 -55.27 6.27 -31.06
C SER A 993 -54.67 6.41 -29.66
N PRO A 994 -54.46 7.63 -29.13
CA PRO A 994 -53.92 7.87 -27.79
C PRO A 994 -54.68 7.22 -26.63
N ASP A 995 -55.96 6.86 -26.83
CA ASP A 995 -56.80 6.14 -25.86
C ASP A 995 -56.60 4.61 -25.92
N GLY A 996 -55.69 4.12 -26.76
CA GLY A 996 -55.40 2.69 -26.92
C GLY A 996 -56.38 1.94 -27.83
N ARG A 997 -57.19 2.66 -28.62
CA ARG A 997 -58.08 2.06 -29.62
C ARG A 997 -57.36 1.75 -30.92
N LEU A 998 -57.42 0.49 -31.34
CA LEU A 998 -56.96 -0.01 -32.62
C LEU A 998 -58.06 0.16 -33.67
N ALA A 999 -57.72 0.79 -34.79
CA ALA A 999 -58.45 0.73 -36.05
C ALA A 999 -57.50 0.20 -37.12
N ALA A 1000 -57.88 -0.88 -37.77
CA ALA A 1000 -57.02 -1.64 -38.64
C ALA A 1000 -57.77 -2.04 -39.91
N THR A 1001 -57.18 -1.82 -41.09
CA THR A 1001 -57.64 -2.45 -42.34
C THR A 1001 -56.58 -3.43 -42.81
N ASN A 1002 -57.01 -4.64 -43.15
CA ASN A 1002 -56.13 -5.69 -43.65
C ASN A 1002 -56.66 -6.11 -45.02
N LYS A 1003 -55.94 -5.79 -46.08
CA LYS A 1003 -56.20 -6.33 -47.41
C LYS A 1003 -55.28 -7.53 -47.65
N LEU A 1004 -55.86 -8.70 -47.85
CA LEU A 1004 -55.13 -9.95 -48.05
C LEU A 1004 -55.40 -10.46 -49.45
N VAL A 1005 -54.34 -10.68 -50.22
CA VAL A 1005 -54.37 -11.31 -51.54
C VAL A 1005 -53.69 -12.66 -51.44
N LEU A 1006 -54.46 -13.73 -51.55
CA LEU A 1006 -53.98 -15.11 -51.51
C LEU A 1006 -53.94 -15.65 -52.93
N ASN A 1007 -52.75 -16.03 -53.40
CA ASN A 1007 -52.54 -16.61 -54.71
C ASN A 1007 -52.44 -18.14 -54.58
N GLN A 1008 -53.32 -18.84 -55.29
CA GLN A 1008 -53.24 -20.29 -55.50
C GLN A 1008 -53.24 -21.08 -54.17
N LEU A 1009 -54.04 -20.61 -53.20
CA LEU A 1009 -54.19 -21.22 -51.88
C LEU A 1009 -54.88 -22.58 -51.98
N ARG A 1010 -54.27 -23.61 -51.40
CA ARG A 1010 -54.83 -24.95 -51.29
C ARG A 1010 -54.64 -25.51 -49.88
N PHE A 1011 -55.72 -26.00 -49.30
CA PHE A 1011 -55.73 -26.66 -47.99
C PHE A 1011 -55.61 -28.18 -48.11
N GLY A 1012 -54.79 -28.76 -47.24
CA GLY A 1012 -54.68 -30.20 -47.06
C GLY A 1012 -55.86 -30.79 -46.30
N ASP A 1013 -55.76 -32.08 -46.01
CA ASP A 1013 -56.81 -32.79 -45.27
C ASP A 1013 -56.96 -32.26 -43.84
N ALA A 1014 -58.11 -32.57 -43.24
CA ALA A 1014 -58.39 -32.17 -41.86
C ALA A 1014 -57.35 -32.81 -40.93
N VAL A 1015 -56.83 -32.03 -39.99
CA VAL A 1015 -55.84 -32.50 -39.04
C VAL A 1015 -56.55 -33.03 -37.79
N GLU A 1016 -56.35 -34.30 -37.48
CA GLU A 1016 -56.92 -34.93 -36.27
C GLU A 1016 -56.41 -34.22 -34.99
N GLY A 1017 -57.34 -33.89 -34.09
CA GLY A 1017 -57.04 -33.21 -32.82
C GLY A 1017 -56.94 -31.68 -32.89
N ALA A 1018 -57.27 -31.04 -34.02
CA ALA A 1018 -57.33 -29.59 -34.12
C ALA A 1018 -58.46 -28.97 -33.25
N PRO A 1019 -58.23 -27.82 -32.58
CA PRO A 1019 -59.20 -27.26 -31.64
C PRO A 1019 -60.43 -26.60 -32.30
N ASN A 1020 -60.35 -26.24 -33.58
CA ASN A 1020 -61.46 -25.70 -34.37
C ASN A 1020 -61.43 -26.31 -35.78
N SER A 1021 -62.58 -26.43 -36.45
CA SER A 1021 -62.66 -26.93 -37.83
C SER A 1021 -63.61 -26.04 -38.64
N LEU A 1022 -63.07 -25.33 -39.63
CA LEU A 1022 -63.82 -24.45 -40.54
C LEU A 1022 -63.86 -25.08 -41.95
N PRO A 1023 -64.95 -24.92 -42.73
CA PRO A 1023 -65.08 -25.46 -44.09
C PRO A 1023 -64.26 -24.66 -45.12
N VAL A 1024 -62.95 -24.55 -44.90
CA VAL A 1024 -62.05 -23.66 -45.65
C VAL A 1024 -61.90 -24.03 -47.12
N ARG A 1025 -62.01 -25.32 -47.48
CA ARG A 1025 -61.97 -25.77 -48.88
C ARG A 1025 -63.14 -25.22 -49.69
N LEU A 1026 -64.34 -25.16 -49.09
CA LEU A 1026 -65.51 -24.56 -49.70
C LEU A 1026 -65.34 -23.04 -49.81
N ALA A 1027 -64.82 -22.39 -48.77
CA ALA A 1027 -64.56 -20.95 -48.79
C ALA A 1027 -63.57 -20.55 -49.90
N VAL A 1028 -62.48 -21.31 -50.10
CA VAL A 1028 -61.53 -21.10 -51.21
C VAL A 1028 -62.22 -21.27 -52.56
N ALA A 1029 -63.03 -22.31 -52.73
CA ALA A 1029 -63.75 -22.55 -53.99
C ALA A 1029 -64.78 -21.46 -54.34
N LEU A 1030 -65.31 -20.76 -53.33
CA LEU A 1030 -66.27 -19.67 -53.50
C LEU A 1030 -65.62 -18.30 -53.69
N LEU A 1031 -64.47 -18.06 -53.08
CA LEU A 1031 -63.80 -16.76 -53.04
C LEU A 1031 -62.67 -16.62 -54.06
N ALA A 1032 -62.12 -17.71 -54.58
CA ALA A 1032 -61.05 -17.68 -55.57
C ALA A 1032 -61.59 -17.38 -56.97
N ASP A 1033 -60.93 -16.49 -57.71
CA ASP A 1033 -61.24 -16.22 -59.11
C ASP A 1033 -60.73 -17.32 -60.07
N ARG A 1034 -60.93 -17.13 -61.38
CA ARG A 1034 -60.45 -18.05 -62.43
C ARG A 1034 -58.94 -18.27 -62.47
N ASN A 1035 -58.16 -17.39 -61.83
CA ASN A 1035 -56.71 -17.48 -61.73
C ASN A 1035 -56.25 -18.03 -60.36
N GLY A 1036 -57.20 -18.44 -59.51
CA GLY A 1036 -56.94 -18.93 -58.16
C GLY A 1036 -56.57 -17.84 -57.16
N VAL A 1037 -56.96 -16.58 -57.38
CA VAL A 1037 -56.66 -15.43 -56.52
C VAL A 1037 -57.85 -15.10 -55.63
N ILE A 1038 -57.62 -14.95 -54.32
CA ILE A 1038 -58.61 -14.51 -53.33
C ILE A 1038 -58.17 -13.14 -52.80
N ASP A 1039 -58.98 -12.10 -53.02
CA ASP A 1039 -58.74 -10.75 -52.49
C ASP A 1039 -59.82 -10.43 -51.43
N VAL A 1040 -59.40 -10.30 -50.17
CA VAL A 1040 -60.30 -10.09 -49.02
C VAL A 1040 -59.81 -8.91 -48.20
N GLU A 1041 -60.73 -8.00 -47.90
CA GLU A 1041 -60.50 -6.89 -46.97
C GLU A 1041 -61.21 -7.15 -45.65
N VAL A 1042 -60.44 -7.18 -44.55
CA VAL A 1042 -60.94 -7.41 -43.20
C VAL A 1042 -60.63 -6.20 -42.32
N PRO A 1043 -61.63 -5.36 -42.00
CA PRO A 1043 -61.47 -4.32 -41.00
C PRO A 1043 -61.45 -4.95 -39.60
N ILE A 1044 -60.58 -4.46 -38.72
CA ILE A 1044 -60.49 -4.86 -37.30
C ILE A 1044 -60.54 -3.58 -36.46
N SER A 1045 -61.40 -3.56 -35.44
CA SER A 1045 -61.47 -2.45 -34.48
C SER A 1045 -61.65 -2.96 -33.05
N GLY A 1046 -60.99 -2.33 -32.08
CA GLY A 1046 -61.09 -2.72 -30.66
C GLY A 1046 -60.10 -2.02 -29.76
N SER A 1047 -60.15 -2.30 -28.44
CA SER A 1047 -59.18 -1.79 -27.46
C SER A 1047 -57.99 -2.74 -27.36
N ILE A 1048 -56.78 -2.21 -27.35
CA ILE A 1048 -55.56 -3.01 -27.12
C ILE A 1048 -55.41 -3.42 -25.65
N ASN A 1049 -56.09 -2.71 -24.75
CA ASN A 1049 -55.98 -2.94 -23.31
C ASN A 1049 -56.94 -4.05 -22.80
N ASP A 1050 -57.84 -4.58 -23.64
CA ASP A 1050 -58.76 -5.67 -23.31
C ASP A 1050 -58.86 -6.67 -24.49
N PRO A 1051 -58.08 -7.78 -24.48
CA PRO A 1051 -57.84 -8.59 -25.66
C PRO A 1051 -58.94 -9.61 -26.02
N GLN A 1052 -60.18 -9.47 -25.55
CA GLN A 1052 -61.29 -10.35 -25.96
C GLN A 1052 -61.84 -9.98 -27.36
N PHE A 1053 -61.06 -10.21 -28.41
CA PHE A 1053 -61.50 -10.04 -29.80
C PHE A 1053 -62.34 -11.24 -30.27
N SER A 1054 -63.66 -11.08 -30.42
CA SER A 1054 -64.52 -12.09 -31.04
C SER A 1054 -64.60 -11.89 -32.57
N VAL A 1055 -63.64 -12.49 -33.27
CA VAL A 1055 -63.46 -12.38 -34.74
C VAL A 1055 -64.64 -12.99 -35.54
N GLY A 1056 -65.39 -13.92 -34.96
CA GLY A 1056 -66.45 -14.66 -35.65
C GLY A 1056 -67.61 -13.81 -36.18
N SER A 1057 -67.93 -12.68 -35.54
CA SER A 1057 -69.06 -11.83 -35.96
C SER A 1057 -68.72 -10.85 -37.10
N LEU A 1058 -67.43 -10.54 -37.30
CA LEU A 1058 -66.97 -9.67 -38.41
C LEU A 1058 -66.80 -10.44 -39.73
N ILE A 1059 -66.34 -11.70 -39.67
CA ILE A 1059 -66.12 -12.53 -40.87
C ILE A 1059 -67.45 -12.78 -41.60
N MET A 1060 -68.54 -13.06 -40.87
CA MET A 1060 -69.84 -13.28 -41.51
C MET A 1060 -70.43 -12.03 -42.17
N LYS A 1061 -70.10 -10.83 -41.65
CA LYS A 1061 -70.49 -9.56 -42.30
C LYS A 1061 -69.66 -9.27 -43.56
N ALA A 1062 -68.38 -9.65 -43.58
CA ALA A 1062 -67.52 -9.49 -44.75
C ALA A 1062 -67.90 -10.46 -45.89
N LEU A 1063 -68.25 -11.72 -45.59
CA LEU A 1063 -68.74 -12.68 -46.61
C LEU A 1063 -70.16 -12.34 -47.12
N GLY A 1064 -70.99 -11.70 -46.30
CA GLY A 1064 -72.38 -11.39 -46.66
C GLY A 1064 -72.54 -10.37 -47.81
N ASN A 1065 -71.54 -9.53 -48.05
CA ASN A 1065 -71.57 -8.50 -49.10
C ASN A 1065 -70.90 -8.92 -50.42
N LEU A 1066 -70.30 -10.12 -50.48
CA LEU A 1066 -69.54 -10.60 -51.63
C LEU A 1066 -70.30 -11.70 -52.40
N ILE A 1067 -71.56 -11.45 -52.77
CA ILE A 1067 -72.32 -12.36 -53.64
C ILE A 1067 -73.10 -11.52 -54.64
N VAL A 1068 -72.71 -11.59 -55.92
CA VAL A 1068 -73.56 -11.72 -57.13
C VAL A 1068 -72.70 -11.49 -58.39
N LYS A 1069 -72.23 -12.60 -58.99
CA LYS A 1069 -72.19 -12.92 -60.44
C LYS A 1069 -71.09 -13.93 -60.77
N ALA A 1070 -71.49 -15.18 -60.93
CA ALA A 1070 -71.52 -15.90 -62.21
C ALA A 1070 -71.43 -17.41 -61.95
N VAL A 1071 -72.52 -18.10 -62.31
CA VAL A 1071 -72.55 -19.56 -62.46
C VAL A 1071 -72.26 -19.86 -63.93
N THR A 1072 -71.29 -20.74 -64.18
CA THR A 1072 -71.43 -21.94 -65.02
C THR A 1072 -70.08 -22.64 -65.06
N ALA A 1073 -70.04 -23.85 -64.50
CA ALA A 1073 -68.91 -24.76 -64.64
C ALA A 1073 -68.65 -25.07 -66.12
N PRO A 1074 -67.41 -25.48 -66.45
CA PRO A 1074 -67.30 -26.69 -67.28
C PRO A 1074 -66.24 -27.67 -66.78
N PHE A 1075 -66.57 -28.95 -66.99
CA PHE A 1075 -65.81 -30.14 -66.66
C PHE A 1075 -64.66 -30.44 -67.63
N SER A 1076 -63.76 -31.31 -67.15
CA SER A 1076 -63.19 -32.51 -67.80
C SER A 1076 -62.02 -32.43 -68.81
N LEU A 1077 -61.01 -33.26 -68.47
CA LEU A 1077 -60.27 -34.22 -69.32
C LEU A 1077 -59.52 -33.71 -70.56
N ILE A 1078 -58.17 -33.70 -70.48
CA ILE A 1078 -57.32 -34.27 -71.55
C ILE A 1078 -56.13 -35.00 -70.90
N ALA A 1079 -56.28 -36.31 -70.75
CA ALA A 1079 -55.18 -37.27 -70.80
C ALA A 1079 -55.07 -37.74 -72.26
N ARG A 1080 -53.93 -37.46 -72.90
CA ARG A 1080 -53.33 -38.05 -74.12
C ARG A 1080 -52.61 -36.97 -74.93
N GLY A 1081 -51.32 -36.80 -74.61
CA GLY A 1081 -50.39 -35.96 -75.35
C GLY A 1081 -48.92 -36.29 -75.10
N PHE A 1082 -48.62 -37.13 -74.09
CA PHE A 1082 -47.30 -37.71 -73.89
C PHE A 1082 -47.38 -39.22 -74.19
N GLY A 1083 -47.11 -39.58 -75.44
CA GLY A 1083 -46.99 -40.96 -75.87
C GLY A 1083 -46.04 -41.03 -77.06
N GLY A 1084 -44.80 -41.45 -76.81
CA GLY A 1084 -43.76 -41.55 -77.82
C GLY A 1084 -42.44 -42.16 -77.30
N GLY A 1085 -42.53 -43.34 -76.67
CA GLY A 1085 -41.54 -44.43 -76.74
C GLY A 1085 -40.16 -44.27 -76.09
N GLY A 1086 -39.89 -45.11 -75.07
CA GLY A 1086 -38.55 -45.49 -74.62
C GLY A 1086 -38.39 -45.50 -73.11
N GLY A 1087 -38.35 -46.69 -72.50
CA GLY A 1087 -38.34 -46.90 -71.05
C GLY A 1087 -37.16 -46.28 -70.30
N GLY A 1088 -37.44 -45.83 -69.08
CA GLY A 1088 -36.51 -45.28 -68.11
C GLY A 1088 -37.29 -44.55 -67.01
N ASP A 1089 -37.36 -45.17 -65.84
CA ASP A 1089 -38.18 -44.77 -64.70
C ASP A 1089 -38.01 -43.31 -64.25
N GLY A 1090 -39.13 -42.65 -63.94
CA GLY A 1090 -39.38 -41.83 -62.73
C GLY A 1090 -38.43 -40.71 -62.25
N GLU A 1091 -37.29 -40.44 -62.86
CA GLU A 1091 -36.24 -39.61 -62.24
C GLU A 1091 -36.34 -38.10 -62.54
N ALA A 1092 -37.20 -37.66 -63.45
CA ALA A 1092 -37.36 -36.23 -63.76
C ALA A 1092 -38.17 -35.43 -62.71
N SER A 1093 -38.67 -36.07 -61.65
CA SER A 1093 -39.63 -35.49 -60.68
C SER A 1093 -39.09 -35.33 -59.26
N MET A 1094 -37.85 -35.76 -58.98
CA MET A 1094 -37.30 -35.80 -57.62
C MET A 1094 -35.83 -35.39 -57.58
N VAL A 1095 -35.48 -34.50 -56.64
CA VAL A 1095 -34.08 -34.14 -56.33
C VAL A 1095 -33.63 -34.96 -55.14
N THR A 1096 -32.63 -35.82 -55.31
CA THR A 1096 -32.13 -36.69 -54.24
C THR A 1096 -31.11 -35.97 -53.35
N PHE A 1097 -31.09 -36.35 -52.08
CA PHE A 1097 -30.16 -35.87 -51.06
C PHE A 1097 -29.48 -37.04 -50.36
N ASP A 1098 -28.31 -36.79 -49.78
CA ASP A 1098 -27.70 -37.72 -48.83
C ASP A 1098 -28.55 -37.81 -47.54
N SER A 1099 -28.56 -38.98 -46.92
CA SER A 1099 -29.33 -39.24 -45.68
C SER A 1099 -28.98 -38.24 -44.58
N GLY A 1100 -30.00 -37.57 -44.03
CA GLY A 1100 -29.83 -36.56 -43.00
C GLY A 1100 -29.24 -35.21 -43.46
N SER A 1101 -28.98 -35.03 -44.75
CA SER A 1101 -28.43 -33.79 -45.34
C SER A 1101 -29.44 -33.05 -46.21
N ALA A 1102 -29.34 -31.72 -46.23
CA ALA A 1102 -30.05 -30.84 -47.16
C ALA A 1102 -29.11 -30.16 -48.17
N VAL A 1103 -27.85 -30.61 -48.25
CA VAL A 1103 -26.85 -30.06 -49.18
C VAL A 1103 -27.08 -30.68 -50.56
N LEU A 1104 -27.19 -29.84 -51.59
CA LEU A 1104 -27.27 -30.29 -52.98
C LEU A 1104 -25.93 -30.87 -53.44
N SER A 1105 -25.95 -32.12 -53.89
CA SER A 1105 -24.81 -32.74 -54.59
C SER A 1105 -24.56 -32.06 -55.94
N SER A 1106 -23.37 -32.27 -56.52
CA SER A 1106 -23.06 -31.76 -57.87
C SER A 1106 -24.00 -32.31 -58.93
N THR A 1107 -24.45 -33.56 -58.79
CA THR A 1107 -25.42 -34.21 -59.67
C THR A 1107 -26.82 -33.57 -59.55
N ALA A 1108 -27.27 -33.29 -58.32
CA ALA A 1108 -28.53 -32.59 -58.07
C ALA A 1108 -28.53 -31.17 -58.68
N ARG A 1109 -27.43 -30.42 -58.54
CA ARG A 1109 -27.29 -29.08 -59.15
C ARG A 1109 -27.41 -29.10 -60.67
N ALA A 1110 -26.70 -30.01 -61.34
CA ALA A 1110 -26.77 -30.13 -62.80
C ALA A 1110 -28.21 -30.44 -63.28
N SER A 1111 -28.94 -31.29 -62.55
CA SER A 1111 -30.35 -31.60 -62.85
C SER A 1111 -31.26 -30.37 -62.70
N LEU A 1112 -31.03 -29.57 -61.64
CA LEU A 1112 -31.78 -28.35 -61.37
C LEU A 1112 -31.47 -27.23 -62.38
N ASP A 1113 -30.24 -27.13 -62.90
CA ASP A 1113 -29.88 -26.16 -63.94
C ASP A 1113 -30.63 -26.45 -65.25
N SER A 1114 -30.71 -27.73 -65.64
CA SER A 1114 -31.49 -28.15 -66.82
C SER A 1114 -32.99 -27.86 -66.65
N LEU A 1115 -33.52 -28.13 -65.46
CA LEU A 1115 -34.91 -27.82 -65.12
C LEU A 1115 -35.19 -26.32 -65.13
N ALA A 1116 -34.28 -25.51 -64.57
CA ALA A 1116 -34.39 -24.06 -64.54
C ALA A 1116 -34.46 -23.49 -65.96
N LYS A 1117 -33.59 -23.96 -66.86
CA LYS A 1117 -33.60 -23.59 -68.28
C LYS A 1117 -34.94 -23.92 -68.95
N GLY A 1118 -35.44 -25.15 -68.77
CA GLY A 1118 -36.73 -25.57 -69.33
C GLY A 1118 -37.94 -24.78 -68.82
N LEU A 1119 -37.90 -24.35 -67.55
CA LEU A 1119 -38.93 -23.49 -66.96
C LEU A 1119 -38.86 -22.04 -67.46
N LEU A 1120 -37.67 -21.51 -67.71
CA LEU A 1120 -37.50 -20.18 -68.30
C LEU A 1120 -38.05 -20.11 -69.73
N GLU A 1121 -37.88 -21.16 -70.53
CA GLU A 1121 -38.41 -21.26 -71.91
C GLU A 1121 -39.94 -21.43 -71.97
N ARG A 1122 -40.59 -21.91 -70.89
CA ARG A 1122 -42.03 -22.21 -70.85
C ARG A 1122 -42.75 -21.40 -69.77
N PRO A 1123 -43.13 -20.14 -70.04
CA PRO A 1123 -43.66 -19.22 -69.03
C PRO A 1123 -44.99 -19.65 -68.37
N ALA A 1124 -45.76 -20.54 -69.01
CA ALA A 1124 -47.03 -21.05 -68.47
C ALA A 1124 -46.89 -22.10 -67.34
N LEU A 1125 -45.68 -22.63 -67.12
CA LEU A 1125 -45.45 -23.67 -66.10
C LEU A 1125 -45.12 -23.06 -64.73
N GLN A 1126 -45.74 -23.59 -63.68
CA GLN A 1126 -45.45 -23.33 -62.28
C GLN A 1126 -44.81 -24.59 -61.67
N MET A 1127 -43.97 -24.39 -60.66
CA MET A 1127 -43.32 -25.49 -59.94
C MET A 1127 -43.56 -25.39 -58.44
N THR A 1128 -43.95 -26.50 -57.82
CA THR A 1128 -44.06 -26.65 -56.38
C THR A 1128 -43.01 -27.63 -55.89
N VAL A 1129 -42.18 -27.18 -54.94
CA VAL A 1129 -41.14 -28.00 -54.32
C VAL A 1129 -41.65 -28.49 -52.97
N VAL A 1130 -41.64 -29.81 -52.75
CA VAL A 1130 -42.01 -30.44 -51.49
C VAL A 1130 -40.83 -31.22 -50.95
N GLY A 1131 -40.25 -30.74 -49.86
CA GLY A 1131 -39.21 -31.51 -49.17
C GLY A 1131 -39.79 -32.69 -48.41
N THR A 1132 -39.06 -33.80 -48.40
CA THR A 1132 -39.45 -35.02 -47.68
C THR A 1132 -38.36 -35.43 -46.69
N ALA A 1133 -38.79 -36.01 -45.57
CA ALA A 1133 -37.91 -36.64 -44.60
C ALA A 1133 -38.59 -37.85 -43.93
N ASN A 1134 -37.79 -38.82 -43.49
CA ASN A 1134 -38.29 -40.00 -42.80
C ASN A 1134 -37.50 -40.26 -41.50
N LEU A 1135 -38.18 -40.21 -40.35
CA LEU A 1135 -37.52 -40.35 -39.05
C LEU A 1135 -36.84 -41.72 -38.89
N ALA A 1136 -37.50 -42.81 -39.28
CA ALA A 1136 -36.96 -44.15 -39.08
C ALA A 1136 -35.74 -44.42 -39.97
N MET A 1137 -35.75 -43.90 -41.21
CA MET A 1137 -34.71 -44.18 -42.21
C MET A 1137 -33.53 -43.20 -42.17
N GLU A 1138 -33.74 -41.97 -41.69
CA GLU A 1138 -32.72 -40.92 -41.73
C GLU A 1138 -32.10 -40.60 -40.37
N ARG A 1139 -32.56 -41.23 -39.28
CA ARG A 1139 -32.11 -40.93 -37.91
C ARG A 1139 -30.59 -40.91 -37.78
N ASP A 1140 -29.93 -41.98 -38.23
CA ASP A 1140 -28.50 -42.14 -38.08
C ASP A 1140 -27.71 -41.25 -39.03
N GLY A 1141 -28.22 -41.04 -40.26
CA GLY A 1141 -27.65 -40.09 -41.21
C GLY A 1141 -27.68 -38.66 -40.67
N TYR A 1142 -28.81 -38.26 -40.07
CA TYR A 1142 -28.97 -36.95 -39.45
C TYR A 1142 -28.05 -36.75 -38.25
N ARG A 1143 -27.90 -37.76 -37.38
CA ARG A 1143 -26.97 -37.72 -36.24
C ARG A 1143 -25.52 -37.52 -36.71
N ARG A 1144 -25.07 -38.28 -37.71
CA ARG A 1144 -23.72 -38.15 -38.29
C ARG A 1144 -23.52 -36.78 -38.92
N GLN A 1145 -24.49 -36.31 -39.69
CA GLN A 1145 -24.41 -34.99 -40.33
C GLN A 1145 -24.38 -33.86 -39.29
N ARG A 1146 -25.19 -33.96 -38.23
CA ARG A 1146 -25.18 -33.02 -37.11
C ARG A 1146 -23.84 -33.03 -36.37
N LEU A 1147 -23.23 -34.20 -36.17
CA LEU A 1147 -21.91 -34.31 -35.57
C LEU A 1147 -20.80 -33.68 -36.44
N ARG A 1148 -20.85 -33.87 -37.77
CA ARG A 1148 -19.95 -33.19 -38.71
C ARG A 1148 -20.15 -31.67 -38.68
N GLN A 1149 -21.38 -31.18 -38.54
CA GLN A 1149 -21.67 -29.75 -38.36
C GLN A 1149 -21.08 -29.20 -37.05
N LEU A 1150 -21.13 -29.97 -35.95
CA LEU A 1150 -20.49 -29.59 -34.68
C LEU A 1150 -18.96 -29.50 -34.82
N ALA A 1151 -18.34 -30.45 -35.54
CA ALA A 1151 -16.91 -30.40 -35.86
C ALA A 1151 -16.55 -29.17 -36.74
N GLN A 1152 -17.36 -28.86 -37.76
CA GLN A 1152 -17.18 -27.65 -38.59
C GLN A 1152 -17.37 -26.36 -37.78
N ALA A 1153 -18.27 -26.36 -36.79
CA ALA A 1153 -18.43 -25.23 -35.87
C ALA A 1153 -17.20 -25.06 -34.97
N GLU A 1154 -16.57 -26.15 -34.53
CA GLU A 1154 -15.31 -26.09 -33.78
C GLU A 1154 -14.15 -25.60 -34.65
N LYS A 1155 -14.10 -25.98 -35.93
CA LYS A 1155 -13.15 -25.44 -36.92
C LYS A 1155 -13.28 -23.91 -37.03
N ARG A 1156 -14.50 -23.42 -37.24
CA ARG A 1156 -14.79 -21.97 -37.26
C ARG A 1156 -14.41 -21.27 -35.96
N ARG A 1157 -14.60 -21.95 -34.83
CA ARG A 1157 -14.23 -21.42 -33.51
C ARG A 1157 -12.71 -21.41 -33.27
N ALA A 1158 -11.98 -22.35 -33.84
CA ALA A 1158 -10.51 -22.35 -33.82
C ALA A 1158 -9.98 -21.20 -34.67
N ALA A 1159 -10.51 -21.01 -35.88
CA ALA A 1159 -10.16 -19.89 -36.77
C ALA A 1159 -10.49 -18.51 -36.17
N ALA A 1160 -11.66 -18.37 -35.54
CA ALA A 1160 -12.01 -17.14 -34.82
C ALA A 1160 -11.07 -16.83 -33.64
N ARG A 1161 -10.45 -17.85 -33.03
CA ARG A 1161 -9.44 -17.69 -31.96
C ARG A 1161 -8.07 -17.29 -32.51
N SER A 1162 -7.75 -17.64 -33.75
CA SER A 1162 -6.54 -17.19 -34.46
C SER A 1162 -6.71 -15.87 -35.20
N GLY A 1163 -7.90 -15.25 -35.17
CA GLY A 1163 -8.18 -13.95 -35.79
C GLY A 1163 -8.62 -14.02 -37.25
N GLU A 1164 -8.95 -15.21 -37.78
CA GLU A 1164 -9.51 -15.40 -39.12
C GLU A 1164 -11.04 -15.18 -39.12
N ASP A 1165 -11.61 -14.74 -40.25
CA ASP A 1165 -13.05 -14.56 -40.38
C ASP A 1165 -13.77 -15.91 -40.39
N ALA A 1166 -14.57 -16.15 -39.36
CA ALA A 1166 -15.33 -17.38 -39.18
C ALA A 1166 -16.39 -17.60 -40.28
N ALA A 1167 -16.78 -16.57 -41.03
CA ALA A 1167 -17.74 -16.67 -42.12
C ALA A 1167 -17.16 -17.35 -43.38
N ASP A 1168 -15.85 -17.24 -43.61
CA ASP A 1168 -15.19 -17.66 -44.86
C ASP A 1168 -14.41 -18.99 -44.73
N ILE A 1169 -14.63 -19.74 -43.64
CA ILE A 1169 -13.92 -20.99 -43.38
C ILE A 1169 -14.43 -22.13 -44.28
N ALA A 1170 -13.52 -22.71 -45.05
CA ALA A 1170 -13.78 -23.82 -45.96
C ALA A 1170 -14.43 -25.04 -45.26
N PRO A 1171 -15.26 -25.84 -45.99
CA PRO A 1171 -15.89 -27.04 -45.46
C PRO A 1171 -14.91 -28.03 -44.80
N LEU A 1172 -15.44 -28.84 -43.88
CA LEU A 1172 -14.70 -29.87 -43.14
C LEU A 1172 -14.11 -30.90 -44.11
N THR A 1173 -12.80 -31.16 -43.99
CA THR A 1173 -12.14 -32.26 -44.72
C THR A 1173 -11.98 -33.50 -43.85
N GLU A 1174 -11.89 -34.69 -44.46
CA GLU A 1174 -11.74 -35.94 -43.71
C GLU A 1174 -10.44 -36.00 -42.89
N ALA A 1175 -9.37 -35.32 -43.34
CA ALA A 1175 -8.10 -35.27 -42.64
C ALA A 1175 -8.17 -34.48 -41.32
N GLU A 1176 -9.03 -33.47 -41.23
CA GLU A 1176 -9.18 -32.61 -40.05
C GLU A 1176 -10.19 -33.16 -39.03
N TYR A 1177 -11.05 -34.07 -39.45
CA TYR A 1177 -12.17 -34.56 -38.65
C TYR A 1177 -11.77 -35.17 -37.30
N PRO A 1178 -10.74 -36.04 -37.18
CA PRO A 1178 -10.38 -36.67 -35.90
C PRO A 1178 -9.99 -35.66 -34.82
N ALA A 1179 -9.22 -34.62 -35.18
CA ALA A 1179 -8.78 -33.59 -34.24
C ALA A 1179 -9.94 -32.72 -33.75
N LEU A 1180 -10.84 -32.34 -34.67
CA LEU A 1180 -12.02 -31.55 -34.35
C LEU A 1180 -13.03 -32.36 -33.52
N LEU A 1181 -13.20 -33.65 -33.81
CA LEU A 1181 -14.06 -34.54 -33.04
C LEU A 1181 -13.58 -34.67 -31.58
N ALA A 1182 -12.26 -34.83 -31.36
CA ALA A 1182 -11.70 -34.88 -30.01
C ALA A 1182 -11.95 -33.57 -29.23
N ALA A 1183 -11.89 -32.42 -29.90
CA ALA A 1183 -12.21 -31.13 -29.30
C ALA A 1183 -13.71 -31.03 -28.93
N VAL A 1184 -14.61 -31.49 -29.80
CA VAL A 1184 -16.05 -31.58 -29.53
C VAL A 1184 -16.32 -32.52 -28.34
N TYR A 1185 -15.70 -33.70 -28.30
CA TYR A 1185 -15.82 -34.65 -27.20
C TYR A 1185 -15.37 -34.05 -25.86
N LYS A 1186 -14.18 -33.43 -25.82
CA LYS A 1186 -13.66 -32.78 -24.60
C LYS A 1186 -14.58 -31.69 -24.07
N ARG A 1187 -15.26 -30.96 -24.95
CA ARG A 1187 -16.15 -29.84 -24.61
C ARG A 1187 -17.58 -30.26 -24.27
N SER A 1188 -18.04 -31.42 -24.75
CA SER A 1188 -19.37 -31.95 -24.48
C SER A 1188 -19.56 -32.31 -23.00
N GLU A 1189 -20.77 -32.11 -22.47
CA GLU A 1189 -21.18 -32.45 -21.10
C GLU A 1189 -21.81 -33.84 -21.00
N ILE A 1190 -21.27 -34.81 -21.75
CA ILE A 1190 -21.70 -36.22 -21.67
C ILE A 1190 -20.96 -36.95 -20.54
N THR A 1191 -21.54 -38.02 -20.01
CA THR A 1191 -20.89 -38.86 -18.98
C THR A 1191 -19.67 -39.57 -19.58
N LYS A 1192 -18.46 -39.06 -19.28
CA LYS A 1192 -17.20 -39.59 -19.82
C LYS A 1192 -16.69 -40.76 -18.97
N PRO A 1193 -16.30 -41.89 -19.57
CA PRO A 1193 -15.66 -42.98 -18.83
C PRO A 1193 -14.34 -42.48 -18.21
N ARG A 1194 -14.19 -42.72 -16.91
CA ARG A 1194 -13.03 -42.32 -16.11
C ARG A 1194 -12.10 -43.50 -15.89
N ASN A 1195 -10.79 -43.21 -15.88
CA ASN A 1195 -9.75 -44.17 -15.53
C ASN A 1195 -9.78 -44.43 -14.02
N LEU A 1196 -9.07 -45.46 -13.54
CA LEU A 1196 -8.98 -45.84 -12.12
C LEU A 1196 -8.49 -44.72 -11.18
N ILE A 1197 -8.04 -43.57 -11.71
CA ILE A 1197 -7.55 -42.38 -10.99
C ILE A 1197 -8.51 -41.18 -11.16
N GLY A 1198 -9.73 -41.39 -11.67
CA GLY A 1198 -10.76 -40.34 -11.79
C GLY A 1198 -10.58 -39.34 -12.95
N LEU A 1199 -9.55 -39.48 -13.79
CA LEU A 1199 -9.33 -38.71 -15.01
C LEU A 1199 -10.11 -39.28 -16.20
N ALA A 1200 -10.60 -38.45 -17.12
CA ALA A 1200 -11.30 -38.91 -18.32
C ALA A 1200 -10.34 -39.65 -19.27
N LYS A 1201 -10.76 -40.83 -19.76
CA LYS A 1201 -9.97 -41.65 -20.71
C LYS A 1201 -9.86 -40.96 -22.07
N ASP A 1202 -8.68 -40.95 -22.69
CA ASP A 1202 -8.53 -40.64 -24.12
C ASP A 1202 -9.07 -41.85 -24.92
N LEU A 1203 -10.17 -41.65 -25.64
CA LEU A 1203 -10.88 -42.69 -26.37
C LEU A 1203 -10.50 -42.67 -27.86
N PRO A 1204 -10.50 -43.84 -28.54
CA PRO A 1204 -10.41 -43.90 -30.01
C PRO A 1204 -11.52 -43.09 -30.68
N VAL A 1205 -11.27 -42.60 -31.89
CA VAL A 1205 -12.21 -41.76 -32.68
C VAL A 1205 -13.61 -42.39 -32.77
N ALA A 1206 -13.68 -43.70 -33.03
CA ALA A 1206 -14.95 -44.42 -33.14
C ALA A 1206 -15.77 -44.44 -31.83
N GLU A 1207 -15.10 -44.52 -30.67
CA GLU A 1207 -15.78 -44.52 -29.37
C GLU A 1207 -16.26 -43.12 -28.98
N MET A 1208 -15.46 -42.08 -29.28
CA MET A 1208 -15.89 -40.68 -29.11
C MET A 1208 -17.09 -40.37 -29.99
N GLU A 1209 -17.06 -40.84 -31.25
CA GLU A 1209 -18.15 -40.66 -32.20
C GLU A 1209 -19.43 -41.34 -31.70
N ALA A 1210 -19.35 -42.59 -31.24
CA ALA A 1210 -20.50 -43.33 -30.72
C ALA A 1210 -21.15 -42.63 -29.52
N LEU A 1211 -20.36 -42.14 -28.56
CA LEU A 1211 -20.86 -41.41 -27.40
C LEU A 1211 -21.51 -40.07 -27.78
N LEU A 1212 -20.92 -39.35 -28.73
CA LEU A 1212 -21.48 -38.09 -29.22
C LEU A 1212 -22.76 -38.30 -30.05
N LEU A 1213 -22.82 -39.35 -30.87
CA LEU A 1213 -24.03 -39.68 -31.64
C LEU A 1213 -25.20 -40.09 -30.75
N ALA A 1214 -24.94 -40.76 -29.62
CA ALA A 1214 -25.98 -41.19 -28.67
C ALA A 1214 -26.69 -40.01 -27.98
N ASP A 1215 -25.98 -38.90 -27.73
CA ASP A 1215 -26.54 -37.69 -27.12
C ASP A 1215 -27.40 -36.86 -28.08
N ILE A 1216 -27.18 -37.00 -29.39
CA ILE A 1216 -27.95 -36.27 -30.42
C ILE A 1216 -29.38 -36.86 -30.49
N GLN A 1217 -30.33 -36.15 -29.90
CA GLN A 1217 -31.76 -36.42 -29.99
C GLN A 1217 -32.28 -36.07 -31.39
N VAL A 1218 -33.07 -36.97 -31.96
CA VAL A 1218 -33.73 -36.77 -33.25
C VAL A 1218 -35.20 -37.15 -33.08
N ASP A 1219 -36.06 -36.14 -33.20
CA ASP A 1219 -37.50 -36.22 -33.10
C ASP A 1219 -38.17 -35.87 -34.43
N ALA A 1220 -39.51 -35.91 -34.46
CA ALA A 1220 -40.28 -35.61 -35.66
C ALA A 1220 -40.12 -34.15 -36.12
N GLU A 1221 -39.78 -33.23 -35.21
CA GLU A 1221 -39.56 -31.82 -35.55
C GLU A 1221 -38.22 -31.62 -36.26
N ALA A 1222 -37.15 -32.29 -35.82
CA ALA A 1222 -35.87 -32.29 -36.53
C ALA A 1222 -36.01 -32.79 -37.99
N MET A 1223 -36.84 -33.82 -38.21
CA MET A 1223 -37.14 -34.31 -39.57
C MET A 1223 -37.98 -33.31 -40.38
N ARG A 1224 -38.92 -32.62 -39.73
CA ARG A 1224 -39.70 -31.56 -40.38
C ARG A 1224 -38.81 -30.41 -40.82
N GLN A 1225 -37.90 -29.96 -39.97
CA GLN A 1225 -36.91 -28.94 -40.30
C GLN A 1225 -35.99 -29.37 -41.45
N LEU A 1226 -35.54 -30.64 -41.45
CA LEU A 1226 -34.76 -31.20 -42.54
C LEU A 1226 -35.54 -31.19 -43.87
N ALA A 1227 -36.80 -31.61 -43.85
CA ALA A 1227 -37.67 -31.56 -45.03
C ALA A 1227 -37.88 -30.11 -45.50
N VAL A 1228 -38.11 -29.16 -44.59
CA VAL A 1228 -38.25 -27.73 -44.93
C VAL A 1228 -36.96 -27.23 -45.58
N ALA A 1229 -35.80 -27.54 -44.98
CA ALA A 1229 -34.49 -27.14 -45.50
C ALA A 1229 -34.24 -27.68 -46.91
N ARG A 1230 -34.59 -28.94 -47.20
CA ARG A 1230 -34.47 -29.51 -48.55
C ARG A 1230 -35.33 -28.80 -49.58
N GLY A 1231 -36.59 -28.53 -49.23
CA GLY A 1231 -37.51 -27.79 -50.09
C GLY A 1231 -37.03 -26.36 -50.36
N ALA A 1232 -36.56 -25.69 -49.30
CA ALA A 1232 -36.01 -24.34 -49.39
C ALA A 1232 -34.74 -24.28 -50.24
N VAL A 1233 -33.75 -25.15 -50.00
CA VAL A 1233 -32.49 -25.17 -50.74
C VAL A 1233 -32.70 -25.38 -52.24
N VAL A 1234 -33.64 -26.26 -52.62
CA VAL A 1234 -33.99 -26.48 -54.02
C VAL A 1234 -34.67 -25.25 -54.61
N ARG A 1235 -35.61 -24.64 -53.90
CA ARG A 1235 -36.25 -23.38 -54.30
C ARG A 1235 -35.20 -22.28 -54.51
N ASP A 1236 -34.36 -22.07 -53.52
CA ASP A 1236 -33.39 -20.97 -53.47
C ASP A 1236 -32.35 -21.12 -54.60
N TYR A 1237 -31.93 -22.36 -54.87
CA TYR A 1237 -31.07 -22.66 -56.01
C TYR A 1237 -31.73 -22.27 -57.34
N LEU A 1238 -33.01 -22.60 -57.52
CA LEU A 1238 -33.77 -22.24 -58.73
C LEU A 1238 -34.00 -20.72 -58.85
N LEU A 1239 -34.22 -20.02 -57.73
CA LEU A 1239 -34.30 -18.56 -57.71
C LEU A 1239 -32.96 -17.92 -58.10
N ALA A 1240 -31.83 -18.47 -57.65
CA ALA A 1240 -30.50 -18.02 -58.05
C ALA A 1240 -30.27 -18.13 -59.56
N GLN A 1241 -30.94 -19.09 -60.23
CA GLN A 1241 -30.97 -19.24 -61.69
C GLN A 1241 -31.98 -18.28 -62.39
N LYS A 1242 -32.42 -17.21 -61.71
CA LYS A 1242 -33.30 -16.15 -62.23
C LYS A 1242 -34.73 -16.61 -62.59
N LEU A 1243 -35.26 -17.67 -61.99
CA LEU A 1243 -36.68 -17.96 -62.12
C LEU A 1243 -37.56 -16.91 -61.42
N PRO A 1244 -38.70 -16.49 -62.03
CA PRO A 1244 -39.66 -15.60 -61.37
C PRO A 1244 -40.26 -16.24 -60.11
N THR A 1245 -40.20 -15.52 -58.98
CA THR A 1245 -40.70 -15.99 -57.68
C THR A 1245 -42.18 -16.38 -57.73
N GLU A 1246 -43.01 -15.68 -58.50
CA GLU A 1246 -44.44 -15.97 -58.65
C GLU A 1246 -44.76 -17.37 -59.23
N ARG A 1247 -43.79 -18.01 -59.91
CA ARG A 1247 -43.96 -19.32 -60.56
C ARG A 1247 -43.45 -20.48 -59.70
N LEU A 1248 -42.81 -20.18 -58.58
CA LEU A 1248 -42.15 -21.16 -57.71
C LEU A 1248 -42.79 -21.15 -56.33
N PHE A 1249 -43.32 -22.29 -55.91
CA PHE A 1249 -44.03 -22.47 -54.65
C PHE A 1249 -43.31 -23.49 -53.77
N ILE A 1250 -43.34 -23.28 -52.45
CA ILE A 1250 -43.03 -24.34 -51.49
C ILE A 1250 -44.33 -24.99 -51.07
N GLY A 1251 -44.37 -26.33 -51.15
CA GLY A 1251 -45.49 -27.11 -50.64
C GLY A 1251 -45.27 -27.56 -49.19
N ALA A 1252 -46.35 -28.01 -48.54
CA ALA A 1252 -46.28 -28.62 -47.21
C ALA A 1252 -45.31 -29.81 -47.21
N THR A 1253 -44.38 -29.81 -46.25
CA THR A 1253 -43.38 -30.86 -46.11
C THR A 1253 -44.00 -32.17 -45.68
N ARG A 1254 -43.46 -33.28 -46.21
CA ARG A 1254 -43.90 -34.62 -45.79
C ARG A 1254 -42.86 -35.24 -44.87
N VAL A 1255 -43.32 -35.57 -43.66
CA VAL A 1255 -42.51 -36.25 -42.66
C VAL A 1255 -43.19 -37.56 -42.33
N ALA A 1256 -42.53 -38.67 -42.66
CA ALA A 1256 -42.95 -39.99 -42.23
C ALA A 1256 -42.18 -40.39 -40.97
N THR A 1257 -42.85 -41.07 -40.04
CA THR A 1257 -42.21 -41.58 -38.81
C THR A 1257 -41.90 -43.08 -38.88
N VAL A 1258 -42.45 -43.78 -39.86
CA VAL A 1258 -42.31 -45.23 -40.08
C VAL A 1258 -41.46 -45.48 -41.33
N ALA A 1259 -40.70 -46.57 -41.37
CA ALA A 1259 -39.89 -46.92 -42.54
C ALA A 1259 -40.77 -47.28 -43.76
N GLU A 1260 -40.37 -46.81 -44.95
CA GLU A 1260 -41.06 -47.07 -46.22
C GLU A 1260 -40.10 -47.77 -47.20
N GLU A 1261 -40.56 -48.83 -47.86
CA GLU A 1261 -39.73 -49.62 -48.76
C GLU A 1261 -39.42 -48.84 -50.06
N GLY A 1262 -38.14 -48.79 -50.45
CA GLY A 1262 -37.69 -48.04 -51.65
C GLY A 1262 -37.60 -46.51 -51.49
N TRP A 1263 -37.95 -45.96 -50.32
CA TRP A 1263 -37.91 -44.52 -50.06
C TRP A 1263 -36.47 -43.97 -50.04
N LYS A 1264 -36.24 -42.83 -50.71
CA LYS A 1264 -34.96 -42.11 -50.72
C LYS A 1264 -35.14 -40.66 -50.25
N PRO A 1265 -34.16 -40.09 -49.52
CA PRO A 1265 -34.20 -38.68 -49.14
C PRO A 1265 -34.28 -37.80 -50.37
N SER A 1266 -35.36 -37.02 -50.49
CA SER A 1266 -35.62 -36.25 -51.70
C SER A 1266 -36.44 -34.99 -51.46
N ALA A 1267 -36.37 -34.06 -52.41
CA ALA A 1267 -37.38 -33.04 -52.61
C ALA A 1267 -38.16 -33.36 -53.90
N GLN A 1268 -39.47 -33.48 -53.80
CA GLN A 1268 -40.35 -33.73 -54.93
C GLN A 1268 -40.65 -32.43 -55.66
N LEU A 1269 -40.61 -32.50 -56.99
CA LEU A 1269 -40.86 -31.39 -57.90
C LEU A 1269 -42.18 -31.64 -58.62
N ASN A 1270 -43.18 -30.82 -58.32
CA ASN A 1270 -44.50 -30.92 -58.94
C ASN A 1270 -44.69 -29.76 -59.93
N LEU A 1271 -44.85 -30.09 -61.21
CA LEU A 1271 -45.14 -29.14 -62.28
C LEU A 1271 -46.65 -29.01 -62.47
N ALA A 1272 -47.14 -27.78 -62.57
CA ALA A 1272 -48.52 -27.47 -62.90
C ALA A 1272 -48.58 -26.36 -63.95
N THR A 1273 -49.60 -26.36 -64.81
CA THR A 1273 -49.88 -25.22 -65.71
C THR A 1273 -50.66 -24.14 -64.95
N ARG A 1274 -50.34 -22.87 -65.20
CA ARG A 1274 -51.00 -21.69 -64.60
C ARG A 1274 -52.51 -21.67 -64.86
#